data_AF-A0A0Q4SF22-F1
#
_entry.id   AF-A0A0Q4SF22-F1
#
_cell.length_a   1.000
_cell.length_b   1.000
_cell.length_c   1.000
_cell.angle_alpha   90.00
_cell.angle_beta   90.00
_cell.angle_gamma   90.00
#
_symmetry.space_group_name_H-M   'P 1'
#
loop_
_entity.id
_entity.type
_entity.pdbx_description
1 polymer ?
#
loop_
_entity_poly.entity_id
_entity_poly.type
_entity_poly.pdbx_seq_one_letter_code
_entity_poly.pdbx_strand_id
1 'polypeptide(L)'
;MKQALILYLFLIPFISFSQINGDFTIDWQNKKEMSYGDLKIKIPYFSGSSFRYDTTKKSITLLLNLNESGYSNSNSIQITNIAYESISIAELGDLAIENIPEKPNETLKTTNARDKRQNFLFLSPIIKEGNSFKRIKSFSYSTTASASNNSNTSSFQKSNSVYNSVLATGDWYRFYVEKSGVYKISKSFLQSLGFDPSKADPRRIKIYGNGGKMLPLANNTYYPEDLTENAIQIIGESDGIFNNEDYILFYAEGIENWSPENQTNLNLYDTKSYYYITVNGIEGKRISNINQPTGNSTLDLTTFDDYQFHEIDKTNIAHLGRQWFGESFDINQEQEFEFNFPNIETSVPVKIELSAASAAYTPTSFTVSANGQSIGNINFQTLVVNSDEKFYTQKLPSNATFTGAANIKIKLTYNNNGVPGSKGYLDYINLTAKRKLLGIGKQFKFQYDLAGSTGGIVNYTIGSATGISQIWDVTDLYNVSKIENNNQANFSFKASLGEIRKYIAIDPSDYFTPLKESQPKITNQNLKGSLFKNSQNSFQDIDYVIVTPKFLVSQAEKLASFHRSYSNLNVKVITLENIYQEFSSGKQDIAAIRNCIKYIYENASTPDKRIKYLNLFGDASFDYKNRITNNNNIVPIYQSVISNTTGEASFASDDFYGLMDANEGVVVFPFGGIDIAVGRMLVSDNAQAAEIVNKVLEYHDQKSYGNWRNNIVMVSDDSDKASDTTLQSNQNNLADKISTEKSFFNMDKIILDSYTQEASAGGSRYPKARTDLFNAFEKGALVFNYLGHGGEDGLASERIWEKSDGQNLNNQYKYPLFITITCEFSRFDDPTRPTAGEYTFWNPKGGAISMLTTIRAIGQYNAEDFNNSLSRNLFAYGSNQYTTIAEALRISKNENPSSASNVIFYLGDPALMLAIPKPRINLTKVNDIVISQSIPDFKSLSKIKITGEITDENNTLLSNYNGELATAIFDKLITTTTLNNDGYSPAMSFKILGETIFRGNASVTNGQFEFSFVVPRDIRVPVDYGRISFYSKKNQLSENQSGYNTAIKIGGINENAPQDNINPKVKLYMNDETFVSGGITNESPFLLAFLEDENGINTASGIGHDIVAILDGDVSNPYILNDYYQTKLDDYTNGNLRFPLRNLAAGMHTITFTAWDVYNNPVTSEIQFIVVGDESLTLTHVLNYPNPFSTYTQFWFSHNRPYEPLDVQVQVMTITGKVVWTKNQVVTTEGFLSREITWDGKDDFGDRIGKGVYIYKLTVKSNLTNKKAEKYEKLVIL
;
A
#
# COMPACT_ATOMS: atom_id res chain seq x y z
N MET A 1 18.99 42.31 61.67
CA MET A 1 20.01 41.59 60.87
C MET A 1 20.23 40.12 61.27
N LYS A 2 19.19 39.38 61.71
CA LYS A 2 19.29 37.90 61.92
C LYS A 2 18.03 37.11 61.51
N GLN A 3 17.14 37.71 60.71
CA GLN A 3 15.94 37.04 60.19
C GLN A 3 15.79 37.14 58.65
N ALA A 4 16.72 37.81 57.96
CA ALA A 4 16.69 37.93 56.50
C ALA A 4 17.58 36.90 55.77
N LEU A 5 18.44 36.16 56.49
CA LEU A 5 19.37 35.21 55.88
C LEU A 5 18.81 33.78 55.74
N ILE A 6 17.77 33.43 56.51
CA ILE A 6 17.16 32.09 56.48
C ILE A 6 16.08 31.98 55.40
N LEU A 7 15.47 33.10 54.99
CA LEU A 7 14.49 33.11 53.89
C LEU A 7 15.13 33.02 52.50
N TYR A 8 16.41 33.37 52.36
CA TYR A 8 17.15 33.29 51.08
C TYR A 8 17.78 31.92 50.80
N LEU A 9 17.82 31.00 51.79
CA LEU A 9 18.34 29.64 51.62
C LEU A 9 17.26 28.59 51.35
N PHE A 10 15.97 28.95 51.43
CA PHE A 10 14.84 28.04 51.20
C PHE A 10 14.03 28.31 49.92
N LEU A 11 14.46 29.26 49.08
CA LEU A 11 13.88 29.55 47.77
C LEU A 11 14.89 29.29 46.62
N ILE A 12 15.72 28.26 46.76
CA ILE A 12 16.33 27.60 45.61
C ILE A 12 15.20 26.77 44.97
N PRO A 13 14.86 26.97 43.69
CA PRO A 13 14.00 26.00 43.02
C PRO A 13 14.81 24.70 42.98
N PHE A 14 14.30 23.65 43.62
CA PHE A 14 14.69 22.30 43.24
C PHE A 14 14.26 22.12 41.78
N ILE A 15 15.13 22.52 40.85
CA ILE A 15 15.11 21.97 39.50
C ILE A 15 15.61 20.54 39.69
N SER A 16 14.72 19.65 40.09
CA SER A 16 14.94 18.22 40.00
C SER A 16 15.05 17.92 38.51
N PHE A 17 16.29 17.85 38.00
CA PHE A 17 16.53 17.30 36.67
C PHE A 17 16.01 15.87 36.68
N SER A 18 14.96 15.59 35.90
CA SER A 18 14.49 14.23 35.71
C SER A 18 15.59 13.45 34.99
N GLN A 19 16.33 12.63 35.73
CA GLN A 19 17.27 11.65 35.19
C GLN A 19 16.55 10.31 35.14
N ILE A 20 16.27 9.80 33.94
CA ILE A 20 15.86 8.41 33.79
C ILE A 20 17.11 7.57 33.81
N ASN A 21 17.15 6.61 34.73
CA ASN A 21 18.17 5.58 34.79
C ASN A 21 17.50 4.22 34.56
N GLY A 22 18.11 3.37 33.77
CA GLY A 22 17.67 1.99 33.60
C GLY A 22 18.84 1.06 33.32
N ASP A 23 18.62 -0.23 33.54
CA ASP A 23 19.58 -1.28 33.24
C ASP A 23 19.03 -2.16 32.11
N PHE A 24 19.90 -2.59 31.21
CA PHE A 24 19.55 -3.50 30.12
C PHE A 24 20.54 -4.66 30.05
N THR A 25 20.01 -5.88 29.94
CA THR A 25 20.81 -7.10 29.75
C THR A 25 20.54 -7.66 28.37
N ILE A 26 21.60 -7.97 27.62
CA ILE A 26 21.54 -8.57 26.29
C ILE A 26 21.63 -10.08 26.42
N ASP A 27 20.53 -10.76 26.09
CA ASP A 27 20.43 -12.21 26.10
C ASP A 27 20.93 -12.80 24.77
N TRP A 28 22.26 -12.92 24.67
CA TRP A 28 22.93 -13.51 23.52
C TRP A 28 22.64 -15.00 23.37
N GLN A 29 22.31 -15.37 22.14
CA GLN A 29 22.06 -16.74 21.73
C GLN A 29 23.22 -17.25 20.85
N ASN A 30 23.21 -18.55 20.54
CA ASN A 30 24.13 -19.13 19.56
C ASN A 30 23.92 -18.51 18.17
N LYS A 31 24.95 -18.54 17.32
CA LYS A 31 24.86 -18.08 15.92
C LYS A 31 23.64 -18.68 15.23
N LYS A 32 22.74 -17.82 14.75
CA LYS A 32 21.51 -18.20 14.04
C LYS A 32 21.73 -18.05 12.54
N GLU A 33 21.32 -19.06 11.77
CA GLU A 33 21.16 -18.92 10.32
C GLU A 33 19.86 -18.16 10.07
N MET A 34 19.93 -17.08 9.28
CA MET A 34 18.78 -16.26 8.92
C MET A 34 18.69 -16.16 7.40
N SER A 35 17.46 -16.16 6.90
CA SER A 35 17.14 -16.10 5.47
C SER A 35 16.56 -14.74 5.11
N TYR A 36 17.04 -14.19 3.99
CA TYR A 36 16.54 -12.98 3.32
C TYR A 36 16.24 -13.40 1.88
N GLY A 37 14.99 -13.81 1.62
CA GLY A 37 14.67 -14.58 0.42
C GLY A 37 15.49 -15.87 0.35
N ASP A 38 16.24 -16.04 -0.74
CA ASP A 38 17.12 -17.20 -0.96
C ASP A 38 18.53 -17.04 -0.36
N LEU A 39 18.90 -15.83 0.07
CA LEU A 39 20.20 -15.55 0.66
C LEU A 39 20.26 -16.03 2.12
N LYS A 40 21.34 -16.73 2.46
CA LYS A 40 21.61 -17.22 3.81
C LYS A 40 22.71 -16.40 4.46
N ILE A 41 22.48 -15.98 5.70
CA ILE A 41 23.49 -15.35 6.53
C ILE A 41 23.57 -16.03 7.90
N LYS A 42 24.76 -16.13 8.46
CA LYS A 42 25.02 -16.66 9.79
C LYS A 42 25.74 -15.61 10.60
N ILE A 43 25.03 -15.01 11.55
CA ILE A 43 25.54 -13.89 12.35
C ILE A 43 25.21 -14.07 13.85
N PRO A 44 25.93 -13.40 14.76
CA PRO A 44 25.58 -13.38 16.17
C PRO A 44 24.23 -12.69 16.40
N TYR A 45 23.45 -13.22 17.34
CA TYR A 45 22.06 -12.84 17.60
C TYR A 45 21.77 -12.79 19.11
N PHE A 46 20.86 -11.91 19.52
CA PHE A 46 20.32 -11.83 20.88
C PHE A 46 18.80 -11.74 20.84
N SER A 47 18.14 -12.31 21.84
CA SER A 47 16.68 -12.42 21.87
C SER A 47 15.99 -11.06 22.11
N GLY A 48 14.78 -10.92 21.56
CA GLY A 48 13.88 -9.80 21.82
C GLY A 48 13.75 -8.78 20.68
N SER A 49 12.77 -7.89 20.81
CA SER A 49 12.39 -6.91 19.80
C SER A 49 13.42 -5.79 19.58
N SER A 50 14.52 -5.77 20.34
CA SER A 50 15.57 -4.74 20.23
C SER A 50 16.67 -5.07 19.21
N PHE A 51 16.68 -6.28 18.65
CA PHE A 51 17.68 -6.70 17.66
C PHE A 51 17.38 -6.10 16.27
N ARG A 52 18.40 -5.53 15.61
CA ARG A 52 18.33 -5.07 14.22
C ARG A 52 19.53 -5.56 13.44
N TYR A 53 19.27 -5.98 12.21
CA TYR A 53 20.30 -6.31 11.23
C TYR A 53 20.12 -5.46 9.97
N ASP A 54 21.21 -4.85 9.52
CA ASP A 54 21.29 -4.12 8.25
C ASP A 54 21.95 -5.05 7.22
N THR A 55 21.16 -5.51 6.24
CA THR A 55 21.60 -6.43 5.17
C THR A 55 22.64 -5.79 4.25
N THR A 56 22.56 -4.48 4.03
CA THR A 56 23.45 -3.75 3.12
C THR A 56 24.82 -3.53 3.76
N LYS A 57 24.84 -3.14 5.04
CA LYS A 57 26.08 -2.95 5.80
C LYS A 57 26.61 -4.24 6.43
N LYS A 58 25.81 -5.30 6.45
CA LYS A 58 26.10 -6.54 7.19
C LYS A 58 26.51 -6.25 8.64
N SER A 59 25.71 -5.43 9.33
CA SER A 59 25.97 -4.97 10.69
C SER A 59 24.75 -5.16 11.59
N ILE A 60 24.97 -5.39 12.88
CA ILE A 60 23.89 -5.46 13.87
C ILE A 60 23.83 -4.19 14.73
N THR A 61 22.63 -3.82 15.16
CA THR A 61 22.38 -2.67 16.04
C THR A 61 21.38 -3.07 17.12
N LEU A 62 21.56 -2.54 18.32
CA LEU A 62 20.56 -2.61 19.38
C LEU A 62 19.71 -1.34 19.30
N LEU A 63 18.40 -1.52 19.19
CA LEU A 63 17.39 -0.47 19.21
C LEU A 63 16.45 -0.69 20.40
N LEU A 64 16.63 0.08 21.47
CA LEU A 64 15.81 -0.02 22.67
C LEU A 64 14.81 1.14 22.73
N ASN A 65 13.52 0.82 22.77
CA ASN A 65 12.46 1.79 23.04
C ASN A 65 12.35 2.04 24.56
N LEU A 66 12.58 3.28 24.99
CA LEU A 66 12.59 3.69 26.39
C LEU A 66 11.20 4.07 26.94
N ASN A 67 10.16 4.12 26.08
CA ASN A 67 8.74 4.32 26.45
C ASN A 67 8.47 5.42 27.51
N GLU A 68 8.75 6.69 27.22
CA GLU A 68 8.42 7.79 28.14
C GLU A 68 7.99 9.11 27.46
N SER A 69 6.94 9.72 28.00
CA SER A 69 6.43 11.05 27.63
C SER A 69 7.00 12.13 28.55
N GLY A 70 7.73 13.12 28.01
CA GLY A 70 8.16 14.29 28.81
C GLY A 70 9.40 15.08 28.36
N TYR A 71 10.09 14.72 27.28
CA TYR A 71 11.43 15.26 26.98
C TYR A 71 11.55 16.11 25.70
N SER A 72 12.49 17.07 25.68
CA SER A 72 12.87 17.86 24.50
C SER A 72 13.89 17.14 23.61
N ASN A 73 14.02 17.57 22.35
CA ASN A 73 14.95 17.03 21.33
C ASN A 73 16.47 17.19 21.65
N SER A 74 16.83 17.58 22.88
CA SER A 74 18.17 18.00 23.29
C SER A 74 18.72 17.15 24.45
N ASN A 75 18.32 15.89 24.51
CA ASN A 75 18.78 14.96 25.52
C ASN A 75 20.08 14.26 25.09
N SER A 76 21.07 14.24 25.97
CA SER A 76 22.20 13.34 25.85
C SER A 76 21.89 12.02 26.56
N ILE A 77 22.25 10.91 25.94
CA ILE A 77 22.27 9.59 26.58
C ILE A 77 23.70 9.23 26.95
N GLN A 78 23.87 8.65 28.12
CA GLN A 78 25.13 8.09 28.55
C GLN A 78 24.90 6.64 28.95
N ILE A 79 25.71 5.72 28.43
CA ILE A 79 25.76 4.34 28.92
C ILE A 79 26.94 4.18 29.88
N THR A 80 26.72 3.48 30.98
CA THR A 80 27.69 3.20 32.04
C THR A 80 27.60 1.72 32.44
N ASN A 81 28.51 1.26 33.32
CA ASN A 81 28.52 -0.13 33.81
C ASN A 81 28.47 -1.19 32.69
N ILE A 82 29.11 -0.92 31.55
CA ILE A 82 29.07 -1.83 30.40
C ILE A 82 29.87 -3.09 30.73
N ALA A 83 29.19 -4.23 30.79
CA ALA A 83 29.82 -5.53 30.89
C ALA A 83 30.08 -6.07 29.49
N TYR A 84 31.33 -6.44 29.20
CA TYR A 84 31.73 -7.03 27.92
C TYR A 84 32.06 -8.51 28.05
N GLU A 85 31.85 -9.23 26.96
CA GLU A 85 32.33 -10.60 26.75
C GLU A 85 33.12 -10.64 25.44
N SER A 86 34.26 -11.33 25.42
CA SER A 86 35.06 -11.51 24.20
C SER A 86 34.30 -12.36 23.18
N ILE A 87 34.39 -12.01 21.91
CA ILE A 87 33.83 -12.79 20.79
C ILE A 87 34.94 -13.05 19.75
N SER A 88 35.09 -14.28 19.31
CA SER A 88 36.09 -14.63 18.29
C SER A 88 35.68 -14.17 16.89
N ILE A 89 36.63 -14.01 15.97
CA ILE A 89 36.35 -13.66 14.56
C ILE A 89 35.41 -14.69 13.93
N ALA A 90 35.59 -15.99 14.24
CA ALA A 90 34.72 -17.04 13.74
C ALA A 90 33.27 -16.87 14.23
N GLU A 91 33.06 -16.31 15.43
CA GLU A 91 31.74 -16.05 16.01
C GLU A 91 31.04 -14.80 15.45
N LEU A 92 31.76 -13.89 14.79
CA LEU A 92 31.15 -12.79 14.05
C LEU A 92 30.38 -13.26 12.82
N GLY A 93 30.76 -14.41 12.26
CA GLY A 93 30.10 -14.98 11.08
C GLY A 93 30.19 -14.04 9.88
N ASP A 94 29.04 -13.76 9.24
CA ASP A 94 28.95 -12.97 8.00
C ASP A 94 28.88 -11.45 8.22
N LEU A 95 29.16 -10.96 9.43
CA LEU A 95 29.24 -9.52 9.68
C LEU A 95 30.46 -8.91 8.96
N ALA A 96 30.28 -7.75 8.35
CA ALA A 96 31.37 -6.99 7.75
C ALA A 96 32.24 -6.38 8.87
N ILE A 97 33.46 -6.90 9.03
CA ILE A 97 34.37 -6.54 10.12
C ILE A 97 34.72 -5.05 10.10
N GLU A 98 34.85 -4.48 8.91
CA GLU A 98 35.10 -3.06 8.66
C GLU A 98 33.98 -2.14 9.16
N ASN A 99 32.76 -2.67 9.33
CA ASN A 99 31.61 -1.91 9.82
C ASN A 99 31.40 -2.04 11.34
N ILE A 100 32.24 -2.82 12.05
CA ILE A 100 32.19 -2.92 13.51
C ILE A 100 32.99 -1.76 14.13
N PRO A 101 32.35 -0.87 14.91
CA PRO A 101 33.01 0.31 15.45
C PRO A 101 33.91 0.00 16.65
N GLU A 102 34.81 0.92 16.99
CA GLU A 102 35.70 0.78 18.17
C GLU A 102 35.01 1.04 19.51
N LYS A 103 33.81 1.63 19.50
CA LYS A 103 32.99 1.94 20.67
C LYS A 103 31.49 1.75 20.35
N PRO A 104 30.60 1.63 21.36
CA PRO A 104 29.19 1.37 21.13
C PRO A 104 28.46 2.45 20.31
N ASN A 105 28.94 3.69 20.30
CA ASN A 105 28.32 4.81 19.57
C ASN A 105 26.83 5.01 19.95
N GLU A 106 26.57 5.11 21.25
CA GLU A 106 25.23 5.34 21.77
C GLU A 106 24.63 6.66 21.26
N THR A 107 23.39 6.59 20.75
CA THR A 107 22.63 7.76 20.32
C THR A 107 21.19 7.64 20.77
N LEU A 108 20.57 8.79 21.07
CA LEU A 108 19.17 8.88 21.44
C LEU A 108 18.42 9.56 20.31
N LYS A 109 17.41 8.89 19.74
CA LYS A 109 16.49 9.48 18.78
C LYS A 109 15.13 9.66 19.42
N THR A 110 14.59 10.88 19.33
CA THR A 110 13.21 11.17 19.72
C THR A 110 12.37 11.31 18.47
N THR A 111 11.25 10.61 18.43
CA THR A 111 10.22 10.76 17.38
C THR A 111 8.92 11.20 18.03
N ASN A 112 8.13 12.04 17.36
CA ASN A 112 6.73 12.22 17.72
C ASN A 112 5.89 11.58 16.63
N ALA A 113 4.86 10.86 17.03
CA ALA A 113 3.88 10.30 16.13
C ALA A 113 2.51 10.69 16.66
N ARG A 114 1.89 11.69 16.04
CA ARG A 114 0.70 12.37 16.53
C ARG A 114 0.97 12.97 17.92
N ASP A 115 0.33 12.46 18.96
CA ASP A 115 0.50 12.95 20.34
C ASP A 115 1.43 12.07 21.18
N LYS A 116 2.00 11.01 20.59
CA LYS A 116 2.92 10.10 21.27
C LYS A 116 4.36 10.43 20.94
N ARG A 117 5.10 10.87 21.95
CA ARG A 117 6.57 11.00 21.89
C ARG A 117 7.22 9.68 22.30
N GLN A 118 8.18 9.21 21.51
CA GLN A 118 8.92 7.99 21.78
C GLN A 118 10.43 8.29 21.72
N ASN A 119 11.18 7.60 22.58
CA ASN A 119 12.62 7.75 22.70
C ASN A 119 13.29 6.41 22.46
N PHE A 120 14.28 6.41 21.59
CA PHE A 120 14.96 5.21 21.12
C PHE A 120 16.46 5.34 21.35
N LEU A 121 17.02 4.43 22.16
CA LEU A 121 18.46 4.27 22.31
C LEU A 121 18.99 3.34 21.21
N PHE A 122 19.98 3.81 20.46
CA PHE A 122 20.70 3.05 19.45
C PHE A 122 22.15 2.86 19.89
N LEU A 123 22.70 1.66 19.74
CA LEU A 123 24.13 1.41 19.88
C LEU A 123 24.57 0.17 19.09
N SER A 124 25.86 0.07 18.82
CA SER A 124 26.51 -1.14 18.33
C SER A 124 26.72 -2.11 19.50
N PRO A 125 26.09 -3.30 19.47
CA PRO A 125 26.20 -4.28 20.54
C PRO A 125 27.52 -5.06 20.51
N ILE A 126 28.30 -4.93 19.41
CA ILE A 126 29.64 -5.47 19.25
C ILE A 126 30.60 -4.32 18.93
N ILE A 127 31.78 -4.36 19.52
CA ILE A 127 32.86 -3.39 19.28
C ILE A 127 34.16 -4.10 18.92
N LYS A 128 35.04 -3.36 18.24
CA LYS A 128 36.41 -3.74 17.92
C LYS A 128 37.37 -3.12 18.94
N GLU A 129 38.21 -3.93 19.57
CA GLU A 129 39.29 -3.48 20.46
C GLU A 129 40.63 -3.98 19.91
N GLY A 130 41.36 -3.10 19.21
CA GLY A 130 42.57 -3.47 18.46
C GLY A 130 42.26 -4.49 17.36
N ASN A 131 42.84 -5.69 17.49
CA ASN A 131 42.60 -6.84 16.60
C ASN A 131 41.58 -7.84 17.18
N SER A 132 40.93 -7.53 18.29
CA SER A 132 39.96 -8.39 18.97
C SER A 132 38.56 -7.78 18.95
N PHE A 133 37.53 -8.57 19.25
CA PHE A 133 36.15 -8.13 19.28
C PHE A 133 35.51 -8.47 20.63
N LYS A 134 34.61 -7.59 21.08
CA LYS A 134 33.84 -7.78 22.32
C LYS A 134 32.37 -7.49 22.04
N ARG A 135 31.48 -8.25 22.68
CA ARG A 135 30.03 -8.01 22.69
C ARG A 135 29.56 -7.54 24.06
N ILE A 136 28.56 -6.67 24.08
CA ILE A 136 28.00 -6.13 25.32
C ILE A 136 27.06 -7.16 25.95
N LYS A 137 27.24 -7.52 27.23
CA LYS A 137 26.33 -8.38 28.02
C LYS A 137 25.26 -7.60 28.74
N SER A 138 25.61 -6.45 29.28
CA SER A 138 24.68 -5.55 29.96
C SER A 138 25.26 -4.15 30.04
N PHE A 139 24.41 -3.17 30.27
CA PHE A 139 24.80 -1.78 30.54
C PHE A 139 23.70 -1.08 31.34
N SER A 140 24.09 -0.05 32.07
CA SER A 140 23.17 0.95 32.61
C SER A 140 23.09 2.13 31.63
N TYR A 141 21.94 2.76 31.48
CA TYR A 141 21.80 4.00 30.72
C TYR A 141 21.22 5.09 31.61
N SER A 142 21.67 6.33 31.38
CA SER A 142 21.08 7.52 31.96
C SER A 142 20.81 8.54 30.86
N THR A 143 19.67 9.24 30.95
CA THR A 143 19.37 10.38 30.08
C THR A 143 19.37 11.65 30.92
N THR A 144 20.09 12.66 30.46
CA THR A 144 20.10 13.98 31.07
C THR A 144 19.37 14.96 30.18
N ALA A 145 18.32 15.59 30.73
CA ALA A 145 17.77 16.79 30.14
C ALA A 145 18.85 17.88 30.27
N SER A 146 19.55 18.19 29.18
CA SER A 146 20.40 19.36 29.16
C SER A 146 19.50 20.58 29.29
N ALA A 147 19.70 21.39 30.33
CA ALA A 147 19.25 22.77 30.34
C ALA A 147 20.12 23.55 29.34
N SER A 148 19.91 23.33 28.05
CA SER A 148 20.47 24.20 27.03
C SER A 148 19.39 25.18 26.60
N ASN A 149 19.84 26.43 26.48
CA ASN A 149 19.13 27.54 25.87
C ASN A 149 18.23 27.02 24.76
N ASN A 150 16.98 27.50 24.73
CA ASN A 150 16.26 27.66 23.48
C ASN A 150 17.19 28.45 22.55
N SER A 151 18.12 27.76 21.88
CA SER A 151 18.41 28.07 20.51
C SER A 151 17.05 27.90 19.87
N ASN A 152 16.36 29.03 19.79
CA ASN A 152 15.49 29.35 18.68
C ASN A 152 16.33 29.04 17.43
N THR A 153 16.48 27.77 17.06
CA THR A 153 16.16 27.44 15.69
C THR A 153 14.77 28.03 15.58
N SER A 154 14.67 29.10 14.79
CA SER A 154 13.39 29.63 14.41
C SER A 154 12.67 28.47 13.73
N SER A 155 12.02 27.61 14.52
CA SER A 155 10.73 27.11 14.13
C SER A 155 10.00 28.39 13.82
N PHE A 156 9.73 28.62 12.54
CA PHE A 156 8.73 29.60 12.19
C PHE A 156 7.49 29.13 12.95
N GLN A 157 7.26 29.69 14.15
CA GLN A 157 6.01 29.55 14.87
C GLN A 157 5.00 30.27 14.00
N LYS A 158 4.56 29.53 13.00
CA LYS A 158 3.61 29.97 12.03
C LYS A 158 2.30 30.06 12.79
N SER A 159 1.73 31.25 12.86
CA SER A 159 0.34 31.38 13.31
C SER A 159 -0.50 30.51 12.38
N ASN A 160 -1.35 29.63 12.94
CA ASN A 160 -2.39 28.93 12.19
C ASN A 160 -3.14 29.98 11.37
N SER A 161 -2.86 30.03 10.07
CA SER A 161 -3.39 31.07 9.19
C SER A 161 -3.67 30.40 7.86
N VAL A 162 -4.93 30.02 7.69
CA VAL A 162 -5.46 29.69 6.38
C VAL A 162 -5.35 30.96 5.54
N TYR A 163 -4.61 30.89 4.44
CA TYR A 163 -4.41 32.00 3.51
C TYR A 163 -4.83 31.60 2.10
N ASN A 164 -5.19 32.59 1.29
CA ASN A 164 -5.55 32.36 -0.09
C ASN A 164 -4.28 32.22 -0.94
N SER A 165 -4.31 31.33 -1.94
CA SER A 165 -3.24 31.30 -2.95
C SER A 165 -3.21 32.61 -3.73
N VAL A 166 -2.04 33.02 -4.20
CA VAL A 166 -1.93 34.12 -5.18
C VAL A 166 -2.75 33.83 -6.44
N LEU A 167 -2.96 32.56 -6.80
CA LEU A 167 -3.79 32.13 -7.92
C LEU A 167 -5.30 32.25 -7.65
N ALA A 168 -5.72 32.61 -6.44
CA ALA A 168 -7.13 32.69 -6.07
C ALA A 168 -7.91 33.74 -6.87
N THR A 169 -7.22 34.80 -7.29
CA THR A 169 -7.78 35.88 -8.10
C THR A 169 -6.73 36.35 -9.09
N GLY A 170 -7.15 36.83 -10.25
CA GLY A 170 -6.23 37.34 -11.26
C GLY A 170 -6.60 36.90 -12.67
N ASP A 171 -5.80 37.38 -13.63
CA ASP A 171 -5.74 36.86 -14.98
C ASP A 171 -4.33 36.28 -15.17
N TRP A 172 -4.24 34.95 -15.23
CA TRP A 172 -2.98 34.21 -15.11
C TRP A 172 -2.70 33.45 -16.39
N TYR A 173 -1.47 33.58 -16.88
CA TYR A 173 -0.98 32.85 -18.05
C TYR A 173 0.29 32.11 -17.68
N ARG A 174 0.32 30.80 -17.91
CA ARG A 174 1.45 29.91 -17.62
C ARG A 174 2.30 29.71 -18.85
N PHE A 175 3.61 29.69 -18.63
CA PHE A 175 4.62 29.27 -19.57
C PHE A 175 5.67 28.42 -18.84
N TYR A 176 6.63 27.84 -19.55
CA TYR A 176 7.67 27.04 -18.93
C TYR A 176 9.04 27.24 -19.57
N VAL A 177 10.07 26.82 -18.84
CA VAL A 177 11.46 26.77 -19.27
C VAL A 177 12.06 25.42 -18.93
N GLU A 178 13.14 25.05 -19.63
CA GLU A 178 13.87 23.79 -19.41
C GLU A 178 15.27 24.07 -18.85
N LYS A 179 15.93 25.14 -19.36
CA LYS A 179 17.30 25.53 -18.98
C LYS A 179 17.33 26.75 -18.08
N SER A 180 18.28 26.80 -17.16
CA SER A 180 18.51 27.99 -16.33
C SER A 180 19.23 29.10 -17.11
N GLY A 181 18.74 30.32 -17.04
CA GLY A 181 19.33 31.48 -17.74
C GLY A 181 18.43 32.70 -17.75
N VAL A 182 18.86 33.76 -18.43
CA VAL A 182 18.07 34.96 -18.70
C VAL A 182 17.23 34.78 -19.94
N TYR A 183 15.92 34.97 -19.79
CA TYR A 183 14.93 34.81 -20.84
C TYR A 183 14.37 36.15 -21.29
N LYS A 184 14.17 36.30 -22.60
CA LYS A 184 13.47 37.41 -23.24
C LYS A 184 12.02 37.02 -23.52
N ILE A 185 11.09 37.74 -22.92
CA ILE A 185 9.66 37.65 -23.21
C ILE A 185 9.28 38.84 -24.10
N SER A 186 9.03 38.55 -25.38
CA SER A 186 8.59 39.54 -26.36
C SER A 186 7.08 39.78 -26.31
N LYS A 187 6.64 40.89 -26.91
CA LYS A 187 5.21 41.14 -27.16
C LYS A 187 4.52 40.00 -27.91
N SER A 188 5.18 39.41 -28.91
CA SER A 188 4.62 38.30 -29.69
C SER A 188 4.45 37.03 -28.85
N PHE A 189 5.39 36.74 -27.94
CA PHE A 189 5.25 35.62 -27.01
C PHE A 189 4.07 35.83 -26.06
N LEU A 190 3.96 37.03 -25.48
CA LEU A 190 2.83 37.44 -24.63
C LEU A 190 1.48 37.22 -25.33
N GLN A 191 1.35 37.70 -26.56
CA GLN A 191 0.15 37.49 -27.40
C GLN A 191 -0.11 36.01 -27.67
N SER A 192 0.93 35.20 -27.84
CA SER A 192 0.81 33.76 -28.06
C SER A 192 0.28 33.00 -26.83
N LEU A 193 0.41 33.56 -25.62
CA LEU A 193 -0.23 33.07 -24.40
C LEU A 193 -1.73 33.47 -24.33
N GLY A 194 -2.19 34.37 -25.20
CA GLY A 194 -3.51 34.99 -25.10
C GLY A 194 -3.56 36.22 -24.19
N PHE A 195 -2.40 36.71 -23.73
CA PHE A 195 -2.28 37.97 -22.99
C PHE A 195 -2.15 39.15 -23.97
N ASP A 196 -2.94 40.21 -23.79
CA ASP A 196 -2.90 41.41 -24.65
C ASP A 196 -2.07 42.54 -23.98
N PRO A 197 -0.76 42.62 -24.25
CA PRO A 197 0.11 43.62 -23.64
C PRO A 197 -0.25 45.07 -24.05
N SER A 198 -1.02 45.28 -25.12
CA SER A 198 -1.44 46.63 -25.54
C SER A 198 -2.46 47.27 -24.60
N LYS A 199 -3.12 46.46 -23.76
CA LYS A 199 -4.15 46.90 -22.81
C LYS A 199 -3.66 46.96 -21.36
N ALA A 200 -2.38 46.67 -21.13
CA ALA A 200 -1.80 46.63 -19.80
C ALA A 200 -0.69 47.68 -19.64
N ASP A 201 -0.66 48.35 -18.49
CA ASP A 201 0.49 49.15 -18.08
C ASP A 201 1.69 48.20 -17.81
N PRO A 202 2.82 48.34 -18.53
CA PRO A 202 4.01 47.51 -18.33
C PRO A 202 4.47 47.46 -16.87
N ARG A 203 4.28 48.56 -16.12
CA ARG A 203 4.69 48.68 -14.71
C ARG A 203 3.97 47.68 -13.80
N ARG A 204 2.80 47.20 -14.22
CA ARG A 204 1.99 46.23 -13.48
C ARG A 204 2.27 44.77 -13.83
N ILE A 205 3.11 44.50 -14.83
CA ILE A 205 3.49 43.14 -15.20
C ILE A 205 4.32 42.49 -14.09
N LYS A 206 3.95 41.24 -13.76
CA LYS A 206 4.58 40.40 -12.75
C LYS A 206 4.81 39.00 -13.28
N ILE A 207 5.90 38.38 -12.87
CA ILE A 207 6.18 36.96 -13.12
C ILE A 207 6.30 36.24 -11.78
N TYR A 208 5.59 35.12 -11.65
CA TYR A 208 5.58 34.26 -10.47
C TYR A 208 6.09 32.87 -10.80
N GLY A 209 6.83 32.23 -9.89
CA GLY A 209 7.36 30.88 -10.09
C GLY A 209 8.49 30.56 -9.12
N ASN A 210 8.64 29.29 -8.77
CA ASN A 210 9.59 28.83 -7.74
C ASN A 210 10.78 28.02 -8.30
N GLY A 211 11.00 28.08 -9.61
CA GLY A 211 12.10 27.39 -10.30
C GLY A 211 11.91 25.87 -10.45
N GLY A 212 12.87 25.25 -11.17
CA GLY A 212 12.81 23.85 -11.59
C GLY A 212 13.47 22.84 -10.65
N LYS A 213 14.00 23.28 -9.50
CA LYS A 213 14.53 22.37 -8.48
C LYS A 213 13.43 21.45 -7.92
N MET A 214 13.80 20.22 -7.60
CA MET A 214 12.95 19.30 -6.82
C MET A 214 12.66 19.91 -5.45
N LEU A 215 11.46 19.66 -4.93
CA LEU A 215 11.11 20.10 -3.59
C LEU A 215 11.92 19.30 -2.54
N PRO A 216 12.33 19.92 -1.42
CA PRO A 216 13.07 19.21 -0.39
C PRO A 216 12.26 18.06 0.24
N LEU A 217 12.91 16.90 0.39
CA LEU A 217 12.32 15.80 1.14
C LEU A 217 12.37 16.05 2.66
N ALA A 218 13.32 16.84 3.18
CA ALA A 218 13.30 17.22 4.60
C ALA A 218 12.25 18.32 4.90
N ASN A 219 11.47 18.15 5.98
CA ASN A 219 10.42 19.11 6.38
C ASN A 219 10.98 20.44 6.94
N ASN A 220 12.21 20.45 7.45
CA ASN A 220 12.88 21.65 7.97
C ASN A 220 13.63 22.46 6.91
N THR A 221 13.73 21.95 5.67
CA THR A 221 14.37 22.70 4.59
C THR A 221 13.36 23.64 3.98
N TYR A 222 13.65 24.94 4.01
CA TYR A 222 12.75 25.97 3.51
C TYR A 222 12.47 25.80 2.01
N TYR A 223 11.19 25.89 1.65
CA TYR A 223 10.70 26.08 0.30
C TYR A 223 9.52 27.06 0.34
N PRO A 224 9.34 27.97 -0.64
CA PRO A 224 8.23 28.89 -0.60
C PRO A 224 6.90 28.16 -0.60
N GLU A 225 5.99 28.58 0.26
CA GLU A 225 4.72 27.88 0.45
C GLU A 225 3.70 28.18 -0.65
N ASP A 226 3.92 29.23 -1.43
CA ASP A 226 3.12 29.61 -2.58
C ASP A 226 4.03 30.13 -3.70
N LEU A 227 3.44 30.42 -4.86
CA LEU A 227 4.17 31.05 -5.95
C LEU A 227 4.77 32.40 -5.51
N THR A 228 6.08 32.58 -5.69
CA THR A 228 6.78 33.80 -5.32
C THR A 228 6.99 34.71 -6.53
N GLU A 229 6.83 36.02 -6.34
CA GLU A 229 7.09 37.01 -7.39
C GLU A 229 8.60 37.14 -7.67
N ASN A 230 8.97 37.01 -8.94
CA ASN A 230 10.34 37.10 -9.43
C ASN A 230 10.63 38.54 -9.85
N ALA A 231 11.82 39.04 -9.53
CA ALA A 231 12.27 40.34 -10.01
C ALA A 231 12.48 40.30 -11.54
N ILE A 232 11.89 41.26 -12.25
CA ILE A 232 12.01 41.38 -13.71
C ILE A 232 12.62 42.72 -14.13
N GLN A 233 13.17 42.80 -15.33
CA GLN A 233 13.53 44.04 -15.99
C GLN A 233 12.66 44.23 -17.22
N ILE A 234 12.08 45.40 -17.40
CA ILE A 234 11.29 45.73 -18.60
C ILE A 234 12.04 46.79 -19.40
N ILE A 235 12.35 46.48 -20.65
CA ILE A 235 12.95 47.43 -21.59
C ILE A 235 11.82 48.15 -22.32
N GLY A 236 11.84 49.48 -22.30
CA GLY A 236 10.76 50.32 -22.84
C GLY A 236 9.66 50.74 -21.86
N GLU A 237 9.81 50.47 -20.55
CA GLU A 237 8.75 50.68 -19.54
C GLU A 237 8.28 52.14 -19.33
N SER A 238 9.10 53.13 -19.67
CA SER A 238 8.94 54.51 -19.18
C SER A 238 7.67 55.21 -19.69
N ASP A 239 7.22 54.93 -20.92
CA ASP A 239 6.05 55.57 -21.53
C ASP A 239 4.71 54.97 -21.08
N GLY A 240 4.74 53.85 -20.34
CA GLY A 240 3.55 53.17 -19.83
C GLY A 240 2.78 52.37 -20.91
N ILE A 241 3.37 52.14 -22.08
CA ILE A 241 2.76 51.40 -23.20
C ILE A 241 3.71 50.27 -23.62
N PHE A 242 3.22 49.04 -23.75
CA PHE A 242 4.04 47.93 -24.24
C PHE A 242 4.10 47.89 -25.78
N ASN A 243 5.10 48.56 -26.35
CA ASN A 243 5.39 48.66 -27.77
C ASN A 243 5.95 47.34 -28.34
N ASN A 244 6.11 47.28 -29.67
CA ASN A 244 6.59 46.05 -30.33
C ASN A 244 8.07 45.74 -30.04
N GLU A 245 8.87 46.78 -29.78
CA GLU A 245 10.29 46.66 -29.43
C GLU A 245 10.51 46.39 -27.94
N ASP A 246 9.46 46.50 -27.13
CA ASP A 246 9.54 46.31 -25.69
C ASP A 246 9.58 44.82 -25.35
N TYR A 247 10.29 44.48 -24.28
CA TYR A 247 10.40 43.11 -23.81
C TYR A 247 10.74 43.05 -22.33
N ILE A 248 10.44 41.90 -21.74
CA ILE A 248 10.76 41.60 -20.35
C ILE A 248 11.98 40.68 -20.34
N LEU A 249 12.94 40.97 -19.47
CA LEU A 249 14.03 40.09 -19.09
C LEU A 249 13.81 39.59 -17.67
N PHE A 250 13.99 38.31 -17.45
CA PHE A 250 14.01 37.73 -16.11
C PHE A 250 14.90 36.49 -16.08
N TYR A 251 15.41 36.14 -14.90
CA TYR A 251 16.19 34.92 -14.71
C TYR A 251 15.23 33.79 -14.34
N ALA A 252 15.32 32.69 -15.07
CA ALA A 252 14.55 31.49 -14.81
C ALA A 252 15.50 30.36 -14.42
N GLU A 253 15.11 29.55 -13.43
CA GLU A 253 15.82 28.34 -13.03
C GLU A 253 15.11 27.13 -13.65
N GLY A 254 15.83 26.42 -14.51
CA GLY A 254 15.40 25.20 -15.19
C GLY A 254 15.49 23.95 -14.29
N ILE A 255 15.35 22.78 -14.92
CA ILE A 255 15.27 21.47 -14.24
C ILE A 255 16.61 20.78 -14.02
N GLU A 256 17.68 21.29 -14.64
CA GLU A 256 19.03 20.75 -14.58
C GLU A 256 19.84 21.39 -13.43
N ASN A 257 19.92 20.69 -12.30
CA ASN A 257 20.69 21.11 -11.13
C ASN A 257 21.16 19.88 -10.35
N TRP A 258 22.43 19.88 -9.92
CA TRP A 258 22.93 18.85 -9.02
C TRP A 258 22.12 18.81 -7.71
N SER A 259 21.56 17.64 -7.40
CA SER A 259 20.84 17.35 -6.16
C SER A 259 21.65 16.37 -5.31
N PRO A 260 22.31 16.83 -4.22
CA PRO A 260 23.04 15.92 -3.32
C PRO A 260 22.13 14.85 -2.67
N GLU A 261 20.88 15.20 -2.39
CA GLU A 261 19.87 14.33 -1.78
C GLU A 261 19.44 13.18 -2.71
N ASN A 262 19.43 13.43 -4.02
CA ASN A 262 18.99 12.46 -5.03
C ASN A 262 20.15 11.88 -5.86
N GLN A 263 21.35 12.45 -5.75
CA GLN A 263 22.57 12.09 -6.47
C GLN A 263 22.43 12.14 -8.01
N THR A 264 21.73 13.15 -8.51
CA THR A 264 21.44 13.36 -9.95
C THR A 264 21.52 14.84 -10.31
N ASN A 265 21.84 15.16 -11.56
CA ASN A 265 21.73 16.49 -12.15
C ASN A 265 20.34 16.79 -12.72
N LEU A 266 19.49 15.78 -12.85
CA LEU A 266 18.18 15.89 -13.47
C LEU A 266 17.09 15.97 -12.39
N ASN A 267 16.03 16.73 -12.67
CA ASN A 267 14.82 16.63 -11.85
C ASN A 267 14.21 15.24 -12.03
N LEU A 268 13.84 14.54 -10.97
CA LEU A 268 13.30 13.18 -11.06
C LEU A 268 11.84 13.11 -11.56
N TYR A 269 11.08 14.19 -11.37
CA TYR A 269 9.62 14.16 -11.45
C TYR A 269 9.04 14.88 -12.67
N ASP A 270 9.73 15.89 -13.19
CA ASP A 270 9.27 16.69 -14.33
C ASP A 270 10.44 17.07 -15.27
N THR A 271 10.13 17.50 -16.48
CA THR A 271 11.08 18.08 -17.45
C THR A 271 10.86 19.58 -17.66
N LYS A 272 9.86 20.17 -17.00
CA LYS A 272 9.48 21.58 -17.17
C LYS A 272 9.53 22.34 -15.84
N SER A 273 10.01 23.57 -15.89
CA SER A 273 9.92 24.57 -14.82
C SER A 273 8.89 25.63 -15.19
N TYR A 274 7.78 25.70 -14.46
CA TYR A 274 6.64 26.55 -14.81
C TYR A 274 6.67 27.92 -14.13
N TYR A 275 6.30 28.93 -14.89
CA TYR A 275 6.17 30.33 -14.47
C TYR A 275 4.84 30.91 -14.93
N TYR A 276 4.37 31.93 -14.23
CA TYR A 276 3.05 32.53 -14.42
C TYR A 276 3.20 34.04 -14.58
N ILE A 277 2.52 34.62 -15.57
CA ILE A 277 2.48 36.06 -15.79
C ILE A 277 1.08 36.62 -15.49
N THR A 278 1.04 37.80 -14.88
CA THR A 278 -0.19 38.57 -14.63
C THR A 278 0.08 40.07 -14.65
N VAL A 279 -0.99 40.86 -14.74
CA VAL A 279 -0.96 42.34 -14.70
C VAL A 279 -1.90 42.96 -13.67
N ASN A 280 -2.53 42.13 -12.85
CA ASN A 280 -3.49 42.59 -11.85
C ASN A 280 -2.78 43.05 -10.56
N GLY A 281 -3.44 43.94 -9.80
CA GLY A 281 -2.92 44.50 -8.54
C GLY A 281 -1.93 45.66 -8.73
N ILE A 282 -1.02 45.84 -7.78
CA ILE A 282 -0.01 46.93 -7.74
C ILE A 282 1.11 46.75 -8.80
N GLU A 283 2.07 47.67 -8.84
CA GLU A 283 3.29 47.55 -9.65
C GLU A 283 4.06 46.25 -9.35
N GLY A 284 4.73 45.71 -10.37
CA GLY A 284 5.49 44.48 -10.26
C GLY A 284 6.91 44.69 -9.75
N LYS A 285 7.50 43.63 -9.21
CA LYS A 285 8.87 43.62 -8.70
C LYS A 285 9.89 43.86 -9.81
N ARG A 286 10.86 44.72 -9.56
CA ARG A 286 11.93 45.06 -10.51
C ARG A 286 13.30 44.63 -10.00
N ILE A 287 14.18 44.28 -10.94
CA ILE A 287 15.60 43.99 -10.65
C ILE A 287 16.27 45.28 -10.16
N SER A 288 16.80 45.25 -8.94
CA SER A 288 17.51 46.37 -8.30
C SER A 288 19.00 46.35 -8.65
N ASN A 289 19.71 47.44 -8.35
CA ASN A 289 21.17 47.47 -8.52
C ASN A 289 21.88 46.74 -7.36
N ILE A 290 22.99 46.06 -7.66
CA ILE A 290 23.86 45.44 -6.66
C ILE A 290 24.50 46.52 -5.79
N ASN A 291 24.37 46.38 -4.47
CA ASN A 291 25.08 47.20 -3.49
C ASN A 291 26.48 46.64 -3.25
N GLN A 292 27.48 47.20 -3.93
CA GLN A 292 28.87 46.75 -3.79
C GLN A 292 29.47 47.16 -2.43
N PRO A 293 30.31 46.30 -1.81
CA PRO A 293 31.01 46.66 -0.59
C PRO A 293 32.07 47.75 -0.85
N THR A 294 32.20 48.70 0.09
CA THR A 294 33.06 49.88 -0.04
C THR A 294 34.52 49.64 0.35
N GLY A 295 34.82 48.54 1.05
CA GLY A 295 36.18 48.20 1.50
C GLY A 295 37.15 47.83 0.37
N ASN A 296 38.42 47.66 0.74
CA ASN A 296 39.46 47.16 -0.17
C ASN A 296 39.24 45.68 -0.49
N SER A 297 39.57 45.28 -1.72
CA SER A 297 39.57 43.88 -2.12
C SER A 297 40.63 43.11 -1.33
N THR A 298 40.27 41.94 -0.82
CA THR A 298 41.18 40.97 -0.21
C THR A 298 41.50 39.81 -1.15
N LEU A 299 40.77 39.72 -2.27
CA LEU A 299 40.92 38.68 -3.28
C LEU A 299 40.52 39.23 -4.66
N ASP A 300 41.43 39.19 -5.63
CA ASP A 300 41.12 39.55 -7.01
C ASP A 300 40.95 38.29 -7.85
N LEU A 301 39.78 38.13 -8.48
CA LEU A 301 39.46 36.98 -9.32
C LEU A 301 39.29 37.39 -10.78
N THR A 302 40.11 36.79 -11.64
CA THR A 302 39.97 36.77 -13.11
C THR A 302 39.54 35.39 -13.62
N THR A 303 39.18 34.49 -12.71
CA THR A 303 38.76 33.12 -13.00
C THR A 303 37.55 32.74 -12.15
N PHE A 304 36.83 31.71 -12.59
CA PHE A 304 35.66 31.16 -11.90
C PHE A 304 35.62 29.64 -12.02
N ASP A 305 34.79 29.02 -11.18
CA ASP A 305 34.54 27.58 -11.20
C ASP A 305 33.33 27.31 -12.10
N ASP A 306 33.56 26.60 -13.21
CA ASP A 306 32.52 26.19 -14.17
C ASP A 306 32.19 24.71 -14.01
N TYR A 307 30.92 24.38 -14.18
CA TYR A 307 30.36 23.05 -13.97
C TYR A 307 29.57 22.62 -15.20
N GLN A 308 29.95 21.48 -15.78
CA GLN A 308 29.19 20.81 -16.84
C GLN A 308 29.02 19.33 -16.49
N PHE A 309 27.96 18.72 -17.00
CA PHE A 309 27.67 17.31 -16.76
C PHE A 309 27.13 16.63 -18.02
N HIS A 310 27.27 15.30 -18.08
CA HIS A 310 26.56 14.42 -18.99
C HIS A 310 25.82 13.39 -18.14
N GLU A 311 24.49 13.41 -18.22
CA GLU A 311 23.59 12.50 -17.53
C GLU A 311 22.29 12.43 -18.31
N ILE A 312 21.78 11.21 -18.54
CA ILE A 312 20.51 10.96 -19.19
C ILE A 312 19.81 9.77 -18.54
N ASP A 313 18.49 9.87 -18.33
CA ASP A 313 17.70 8.78 -17.77
C ASP A 313 17.10 7.91 -18.88
N LYS A 314 17.69 6.72 -19.13
CA LYS A 314 17.18 5.75 -20.12
C LYS A 314 16.62 4.48 -19.47
N THR A 315 17.34 3.92 -18.49
CA THR A 315 17.07 2.60 -17.94
C THR A 315 17.10 2.63 -16.42
N ASN A 316 16.07 2.10 -15.77
CA ASN A 316 16.17 1.65 -14.38
C ASN A 316 16.48 0.15 -14.41
N ILE A 317 17.64 -0.27 -13.91
CA ILE A 317 18.15 -1.65 -14.12
C ILE A 317 17.28 -2.70 -13.40
N ALA A 318 16.75 -2.37 -12.23
CA ALA A 318 16.06 -3.31 -11.36
C ALA A 318 14.54 -3.07 -11.25
N HIS A 319 14.03 -2.04 -11.93
CA HIS A 319 12.63 -1.59 -11.88
C HIS A 319 12.19 -1.22 -10.45
N LEU A 320 13.04 -0.48 -9.74
CA LEU A 320 12.83 -0.05 -8.35
C LEU A 320 13.70 1.17 -8.02
N GLY A 321 13.36 1.88 -6.95
CA GLY A 321 14.11 3.04 -6.52
C GLY A 321 14.04 4.19 -7.52
N ARG A 322 14.81 5.26 -7.26
CA ARG A 322 14.79 6.48 -8.09
C ARG A 322 16.07 6.72 -8.90
N GLN A 323 17.01 5.78 -8.93
CA GLN A 323 18.20 5.87 -9.77
C GLN A 323 17.90 5.39 -11.19
N TRP A 324 18.26 6.21 -12.18
CA TRP A 324 18.17 5.91 -13.59
C TRP A 324 19.58 5.97 -14.20
N PHE A 325 19.79 5.21 -15.26
CA PHE A 325 21.08 5.11 -15.95
C PHE A 325 20.90 5.44 -17.43
N GLY A 326 21.96 5.98 -18.03
CA GLY A 326 22.00 6.38 -19.41
C GLY A 326 22.44 5.25 -20.33
N GLU A 327 23.58 5.46 -20.98
CA GLU A 327 24.11 4.55 -21.99
C GLU A 327 24.46 3.17 -21.43
N SER A 328 24.12 2.12 -22.18
CA SER A 328 24.56 0.75 -21.93
C SER A 328 25.79 0.40 -22.76
N PHE A 329 26.67 -0.41 -22.19
CA PHE A 329 27.96 -0.83 -22.77
C PHE A 329 27.99 -2.33 -23.09
N ASP A 330 26.83 -2.97 -23.22
CA ASP A 330 26.70 -4.39 -23.57
C ASP A 330 27.04 -4.67 -25.05
N ILE A 331 26.61 -3.79 -25.96
CA ILE A 331 26.88 -3.88 -27.40
C ILE A 331 28.09 -3.02 -27.79
N ASN A 332 28.05 -1.71 -27.46
CA ASN A 332 29.15 -0.80 -27.72
C ASN A 332 29.94 -0.54 -26.44
N GLN A 333 31.02 -1.31 -26.26
CA GLN A 333 31.87 -1.28 -25.08
C GLN A 333 32.76 -0.04 -24.99
N GLU A 334 32.89 0.75 -26.07
CA GLU A 334 33.69 1.98 -26.07
C GLU A 334 32.82 3.17 -26.48
N GLN A 335 32.68 4.15 -25.58
CA GLN A 335 31.89 5.35 -25.83
C GLN A 335 32.66 6.60 -25.39
N GLU A 336 32.46 7.70 -26.10
CA GLU A 336 33.15 8.97 -25.88
C GLU A 336 32.14 10.11 -25.69
N PHE A 337 32.39 10.96 -24.70
CA PHE A 337 31.54 12.07 -24.29
C PHE A 337 32.33 13.38 -24.37
N GLU A 338 31.77 14.39 -25.03
CA GLU A 338 32.45 15.66 -25.31
C GLU A 338 31.92 16.81 -24.45
N PHE A 339 32.85 17.59 -23.90
CA PHE A 339 32.57 18.79 -23.11
C PHE A 339 33.38 19.97 -23.66
N ASN A 340 32.82 21.18 -23.57
CA ASN A 340 33.47 22.39 -24.07
C ASN A 340 33.58 23.45 -22.95
N PHE A 341 34.79 23.70 -22.47
CA PHE A 341 35.13 24.72 -21.48
C PHE A 341 35.96 25.83 -22.14
N PRO A 342 35.34 26.80 -22.84
CA PRO A 342 36.09 27.83 -23.55
C PRO A 342 36.87 28.71 -22.58
N ASN A 343 38.13 29.04 -22.91
CA ASN A 343 39.03 29.82 -22.06
C ASN A 343 39.34 29.17 -20.70
N ILE A 344 39.45 27.84 -20.67
CA ILE A 344 39.91 27.08 -19.49
C ILE A 344 41.29 27.56 -19.01
N GLU A 345 41.49 27.58 -17.70
CA GLU A 345 42.78 27.84 -17.07
C GLU A 345 43.56 26.52 -16.96
N THR A 346 44.36 26.21 -17.99
CA THR A 346 45.04 24.90 -18.14
C THR A 346 46.07 24.60 -17.05
N SER A 347 46.48 25.60 -16.24
CA SER A 347 47.36 25.39 -15.09
C SER A 347 46.65 24.75 -13.88
N VAL A 348 45.31 24.77 -13.86
CA VAL A 348 44.49 24.15 -12.82
C VAL A 348 43.87 22.86 -13.37
N PRO A 349 44.08 21.71 -12.72
CA PRO A 349 43.46 20.45 -13.15
C PRO A 349 41.92 20.51 -13.14
N VAL A 350 41.29 19.80 -14.08
CA VAL A 350 39.84 19.59 -14.10
C VAL A 350 39.50 18.47 -13.13
N LYS A 351 38.51 18.68 -12.28
CA LYS A 351 37.94 17.65 -11.40
C LYS A 351 36.90 16.85 -12.18
N ILE A 352 36.94 15.53 -12.04
CA ILE A 352 35.95 14.62 -12.60
C ILE A 352 35.29 13.79 -11.50
N GLU A 353 33.97 13.78 -11.48
CA GLU A 353 33.17 12.84 -10.71
C GLU A 353 32.39 11.98 -11.68
N LEU A 354 32.64 10.67 -11.67
CA LEU A 354 32.00 9.73 -12.58
C LEU A 354 31.40 8.58 -11.80
N SER A 355 30.14 8.27 -12.07
CA SER A 355 29.40 7.14 -11.50
C SER A 355 28.99 6.19 -12.62
N ALA A 356 29.12 4.89 -12.38
CA ALA A 356 28.72 3.85 -13.32
C ALA A 356 28.19 2.63 -12.55
N ALA A 357 27.40 1.80 -13.23
CA ALA A 357 26.88 0.56 -12.68
C ALA A 357 27.26 -0.65 -13.53
N SER A 358 27.30 -1.83 -12.89
CA SER A 358 27.48 -3.11 -13.57
C SER A 358 26.53 -4.17 -13.01
N ALA A 359 25.83 -4.85 -13.91
CA ALA A 359 25.01 -6.02 -13.65
C ALA A 359 25.68 -7.24 -14.32
N ALA A 360 26.48 -7.98 -13.55
CA ALA A 360 27.34 -9.05 -14.06
C ALA A 360 27.63 -10.13 -13.02
N TYR A 361 27.63 -11.40 -13.44
CA TYR A 361 28.07 -12.57 -12.64
C TYR A 361 29.55 -12.92 -12.86
N THR A 362 30.35 -11.92 -13.24
CA THR A 362 31.81 -11.98 -13.36
C THR A 362 32.36 -10.61 -12.97
N PRO A 363 33.60 -10.50 -12.45
CA PRO A 363 34.23 -9.20 -12.25
C PRO A 363 34.30 -8.41 -13.56
N THR A 364 33.94 -7.13 -13.51
CA THR A 364 33.94 -6.23 -14.67
C THR A 364 34.51 -4.87 -14.27
N SER A 365 34.88 -4.06 -15.25
CA SER A 365 35.41 -2.72 -14.97
C SER A 365 35.13 -1.72 -16.08
N PHE A 366 35.15 -0.44 -15.73
CA PHE A 366 35.28 0.66 -16.67
C PHE A 366 36.69 1.25 -16.58
N THR A 367 37.37 1.38 -17.71
CA THR A 367 38.56 2.23 -17.84
C THR A 367 38.12 3.62 -18.29
N VAL A 368 38.53 4.64 -17.53
CA VAL A 368 38.20 6.04 -17.78
C VAL A 368 39.44 6.77 -18.30
N SER A 369 39.32 7.42 -19.45
CA SER A 369 40.36 8.28 -20.01
C SER A 369 39.83 9.65 -20.40
N ALA A 370 40.64 10.68 -20.24
CA ALA A 370 40.33 12.05 -20.66
C ALA A 370 41.40 12.50 -21.67
N ASN A 371 40.99 12.95 -22.85
CA ASN A 371 41.90 13.41 -23.92
C ASN A 371 43.00 12.38 -24.27
N GLY A 372 42.68 11.09 -24.19
CA GLY A 372 43.62 9.98 -24.42
C GLY A 372 44.53 9.65 -23.23
N GLN A 373 44.47 10.38 -22.12
CA GLN A 373 45.18 10.07 -20.88
C GLN A 373 44.33 9.23 -19.94
N SER A 374 44.87 8.14 -19.39
CA SER A 374 44.17 7.30 -18.41
C SER A 374 44.01 8.04 -17.07
N ILE A 375 42.78 8.08 -16.55
CA ILE A 375 42.45 8.73 -15.27
C ILE A 375 42.34 7.70 -14.16
N GLY A 376 41.75 6.54 -14.45
CA GLY A 376 41.58 5.47 -13.48
C GLY A 376 40.63 4.40 -13.98
N ASN A 377 40.36 3.44 -13.10
CA ASN A 377 39.41 2.35 -13.34
C ASN A 377 38.32 2.36 -12.27
N ILE A 378 37.11 1.99 -12.66
CA ILE A 378 36.01 1.66 -11.76
C ILE A 378 35.83 0.15 -11.82
N ASN A 379 36.03 -0.55 -10.71
CA ASN A 379 35.99 -2.01 -10.65
C ASN A 379 34.70 -2.47 -9.96
N PHE A 380 34.04 -3.49 -10.52
CA PHE A 380 32.82 -4.07 -9.98
C PHE A 380 33.06 -5.51 -9.58
N GLN A 381 32.54 -5.86 -8.39
CA GLN A 381 32.49 -7.24 -7.92
C GLN A 381 31.42 -8.05 -8.67
N THR A 382 31.53 -9.38 -8.60
CA THR A 382 30.53 -10.28 -9.17
C THR A 382 29.24 -10.25 -8.37
N LEU A 383 28.10 -10.26 -9.07
CA LEU A 383 26.82 -10.60 -8.45
C LEU A 383 26.84 -12.06 -7.97
N VAL A 384 26.08 -12.31 -6.91
CA VAL A 384 25.85 -13.64 -6.37
C VAL A 384 24.52 -14.16 -6.93
N VAL A 385 24.51 -15.43 -7.33
CA VAL A 385 23.28 -16.09 -7.81
C VAL A 385 22.27 -16.15 -6.66
N ASN A 386 21.01 -15.85 -6.95
CA ASN A 386 19.90 -15.77 -5.98
C ASN A 386 20.08 -14.70 -4.88
N SER A 387 20.92 -13.69 -5.12
CA SER A 387 20.99 -12.50 -4.24
C SER A 387 19.87 -11.51 -4.57
N ASP A 388 19.52 -10.70 -3.56
CA ASP A 388 18.63 -9.56 -3.75
C ASP A 388 19.32 -8.43 -4.52
N GLU A 389 20.64 -8.28 -4.42
CA GLU A 389 21.41 -7.34 -5.22
C GLU A 389 21.32 -7.67 -6.72
N LYS A 390 20.85 -6.71 -7.52
CA LYS A 390 20.68 -6.84 -8.98
C LYS A 390 21.78 -6.14 -9.77
N PHE A 391 22.49 -5.19 -9.16
CA PHE A 391 23.67 -4.55 -9.73
C PHE A 391 24.51 -3.87 -8.64
N TYR A 392 25.72 -3.41 -9.01
CA TYR A 392 26.54 -2.55 -8.16
C TYR A 392 26.79 -1.22 -8.85
N THR A 393 26.67 -0.12 -8.09
CA THR A 393 27.09 1.21 -8.50
C THR A 393 28.45 1.51 -7.87
N GLN A 394 29.38 2.03 -8.66
CA GLN A 394 30.71 2.43 -8.21
C GLN A 394 31.09 3.76 -8.83
N LYS A 395 31.94 4.52 -8.12
CA LYS A 395 32.38 5.84 -8.55
C LYS A 395 33.88 5.86 -8.75
N LEU A 396 34.34 6.72 -9.66
CA LEU A 396 35.75 7.09 -9.74
C LEU A 396 36.17 7.75 -8.41
N PRO A 397 37.43 7.59 -7.94
CA PRO A 397 37.90 8.25 -6.72
C PRO A 397 37.60 9.76 -6.72
N SER A 398 37.14 10.29 -5.59
CA SER A 398 36.64 11.68 -5.48
C SER A 398 37.69 12.77 -5.72
N ASN A 399 38.98 12.40 -5.68
CA ASN A 399 40.13 13.27 -5.97
C ASN A 399 40.66 13.11 -7.39
N ALA A 400 39.96 12.37 -8.27
CA ALA A 400 40.35 12.21 -9.66
C ALA A 400 40.36 13.56 -10.39
N THR A 401 41.50 13.87 -11.01
CA THR A 401 41.71 15.10 -11.78
C THR A 401 42.55 14.80 -13.01
N PHE A 402 42.49 15.69 -13.99
CA PHE A 402 43.30 15.60 -15.20
C PHE A 402 43.62 16.97 -15.80
N THR A 403 44.57 17.02 -16.71
CA THR A 403 44.93 18.27 -17.39
C THR A 403 43.81 18.69 -18.35
N GLY A 404 43.22 19.85 -18.10
CA GLY A 404 42.14 20.39 -18.91
C GLY A 404 42.59 20.89 -20.28
N ALA A 405 41.69 20.81 -21.25
CA ALA A 405 41.76 21.46 -22.56
C ALA A 405 40.41 22.11 -22.86
N ALA A 406 40.34 23.01 -23.84
CA ALA A 406 39.09 23.70 -24.16
C ALA A 406 37.99 22.71 -24.59
N ASN A 407 38.33 21.72 -25.42
CA ASN A 407 37.48 20.57 -25.71
C ASN A 407 38.00 19.38 -24.92
N ILE A 408 37.17 18.79 -24.09
CA ILE A 408 37.48 17.62 -23.28
C ILE A 408 36.70 16.43 -23.83
N LYS A 409 37.41 15.34 -24.12
CA LYS A 409 36.83 14.06 -24.51
C LYS A 409 37.02 13.06 -23.38
N ILE A 410 35.93 12.59 -22.79
CA ILE A 410 35.93 11.52 -21.79
C ILE A 410 35.56 10.23 -22.50
N LYS A 411 36.50 9.28 -22.57
CA LYS A 411 36.25 7.95 -23.14
C LYS A 411 36.12 6.92 -22.02
N LEU A 412 35.05 6.13 -22.09
CA LEU A 412 34.79 4.98 -21.23
C LEU A 412 34.91 3.70 -22.06
N THR A 413 35.75 2.78 -21.59
CA THR A 413 35.88 1.43 -22.15
C THR A 413 35.45 0.41 -21.09
N TYR A 414 34.36 -0.31 -21.36
CA TYR A 414 33.83 -1.36 -20.48
C TYR A 414 34.49 -2.71 -20.77
N ASN A 415 35.09 -3.31 -19.75
CA ASN A 415 35.61 -4.68 -19.82
C ASN A 415 34.61 -5.64 -19.19
N ASN A 416 33.92 -6.41 -20.04
CA ASN A 416 32.96 -7.44 -19.63
C ASN A 416 33.62 -8.80 -19.30
N ASN A 417 34.96 -8.86 -19.31
CA ASN A 417 35.76 -10.06 -19.08
C ASN A 417 35.39 -11.24 -20.02
N GLY A 418 34.97 -10.92 -21.26
CA GLY A 418 34.62 -11.91 -22.27
C GLY A 418 33.24 -12.55 -22.10
N VAL A 419 32.39 -12.06 -21.18
CA VAL A 419 31.03 -12.58 -20.95
C VAL A 419 29.99 -11.67 -21.60
N PRO A 420 29.34 -12.08 -22.70
CA PRO A 420 28.38 -11.23 -23.43
C PRO A 420 27.15 -10.81 -22.61
N GLY A 421 26.79 -11.57 -21.57
CA GLY A 421 25.66 -11.25 -20.69
C GLY A 421 25.94 -10.18 -19.63
N SER A 422 27.20 -9.76 -19.46
CA SER A 422 27.58 -8.74 -18.49
C SER A 422 27.32 -7.34 -19.02
N LYS A 423 26.54 -6.55 -18.28
CA LYS A 423 26.09 -5.23 -18.73
C LYS A 423 26.65 -4.12 -17.85
N GLY A 424 27.31 -3.14 -18.47
CA GLY A 424 27.74 -1.89 -17.84
C GLY A 424 26.83 -0.73 -18.25
N TYR A 425 26.65 0.23 -17.34
CA TYR A 425 25.82 1.42 -17.57
C TYR A 425 26.50 2.67 -17.03
N LEU A 426 26.37 3.79 -17.75
CA LEU A 426 26.76 5.11 -17.26
C LEU A 426 25.63 5.71 -16.43
N ASP A 427 25.96 6.25 -15.26
CA ASP A 427 25.05 7.05 -14.44
C ASP A 427 25.23 8.52 -14.82
N TYR A 428 26.36 9.13 -14.43
CA TYR A 428 26.70 10.51 -14.80
C TYR A 428 28.21 10.74 -14.92
N ILE A 429 28.56 11.80 -15.65
CA ILE A 429 29.90 12.42 -15.69
C ILE A 429 29.75 13.88 -15.31
N ASN A 430 30.34 14.30 -14.19
CA ASN A 430 30.40 15.70 -13.77
C ASN A 430 31.82 16.23 -13.89
N LEU A 431 31.99 17.38 -14.53
CA LEU A 431 33.26 18.06 -14.67
C LEU A 431 33.21 19.44 -14.04
N THR A 432 34.16 19.72 -13.14
CA THR A 432 34.41 21.07 -12.60
C THR A 432 35.75 21.57 -13.09
N ALA A 433 35.75 22.68 -13.83
CA ALA A 433 36.95 23.26 -14.42
C ALA A 433 37.09 24.74 -14.05
N LYS A 434 38.34 25.18 -13.83
CA LYS A 434 38.63 26.60 -13.65
C LYS A 434 38.67 27.29 -15.02
N ARG A 435 37.85 28.32 -15.22
CA ARG A 435 37.83 29.10 -16.47
C ARG A 435 38.19 30.56 -16.21
N LYS A 436 38.82 31.20 -17.20
CA LYS A 436 39.02 32.64 -17.21
C LYS A 436 37.67 33.35 -17.34
N LEU A 437 37.46 34.39 -16.54
CA LEU A 437 36.30 35.28 -16.63
C LEU A 437 36.45 36.16 -17.88
N LEU A 438 36.06 35.63 -19.03
CA LEU A 438 36.09 36.32 -20.32
C LEU A 438 34.72 36.26 -21.00
N GLY A 439 34.34 37.32 -21.70
CA GLY A 439 33.20 37.31 -22.59
C GLY A 439 33.37 36.29 -23.73
N ILE A 440 32.30 35.54 -24.04
CA ILE A 440 32.30 34.46 -25.04
C ILE A 440 31.19 34.60 -26.09
N GLY A 441 30.51 35.75 -26.16
CA GLY A 441 29.38 35.97 -27.07
C GLY A 441 28.10 35.22 -26.68
N LYS A 442 28.00 34.78 -25.42
CA LYS A 442 26.89 34.02 -24.85
C LYS A 442 26.70 34.39 -23.39
N GLN A 443 25.49 34.16 -22.86
CA GLN A 443 25.28 34.25 -21.41
C GLN A 443 25.96 33.06 -20.72
N PHE A 444 26.55 33.28 -19.54
CA PHE A 444 27.14 32.19 -18.75
C PHE A 444 27.07 32.46 -17.25
N LYS A 445 26.85 31.39 -16.50
CA LYS A 445 26.87 31.40 -15.04
C LYS A 445 28.31 31.35 -14.54
N PHE A 446 28.59 32.01 -13.43
CA PHE A 446 29.88 31.90 -12.75
C PHE A 446 29.73 32.01 -11.24
N GLN A 447 30.61 31.33 -10.51
CA GLN A 447 30.73 31.38 -9.06
C GLN A 447 32.18 31.12 -8.62
N TYR A 448 32.44 31.35 -7.33
CA TYR A 448 33.70 30.98 -6.69
C TYR A 448 33.41 30.01 -5.54
N ASP A 449 33.82 28.75 -5.69
CA ASP A 449 33.39 27.65 -4.79
C ASP A 449 33.95 27.79 -3.37
N LEU A 450 35.08 28.48 -3.22
CA LEU A 450 35.70 28.75 -1.91
C LEU A 450 35.15 30.01 -1.22
N ALA A 451 34.17 30.71 -1.83
CA ALA A 451 33.64 31.94 -1.27
C ALA A 451 32.96 31.75 0.10
N GLY A 452 32.36 30.58 0.35
CA GLY A 452 31.70 30.27 1.63
C GLY A 452 32.64 30.00 2.80
N SER A 453 33.88 29.61 2.54
CA SER A 453 34.90 29.33 3.56
C SER A 453 35.96 30.44 3.67
N THR A 454 35.85 31.48 2.85
CA THR A 454 36.77 32.63 2.81
C THR A 454 36.04 33.88 3.31
N GLY A 455 36.67 34.68 4.18
CA GLY A 455 36.14 35.98 4.58
C GLY A 455 36.73 37.13 3.76
N GLY A 456 36.05 38.27 3.71
CA GLY A 456 36.58 39.50 3.10
C GLY A 456 35.75 40.00 1.91
N ILE A 457 36.41 40.72 1.00
CA ILE A 457 35.79 41.30 -0.20
C ILE A 457 36.53 40.77 -1.41
N VAL A 458 35.80 40.23 -2.38
CA VAL A 458 36.34 39.80 -3.67
C VAL A 458 36.05 40.86 -4.73
N ASN A 459 37.01 41.10 -5.61
CA ASN A 459 36.86 41.89 -6.81
C ASN A 459 36.94 40.96 -8.04
N TYR A 460 35.81 40.78 -8.72
CA TYR A 460 35.75 40.04 -9.97
C TYR A 460 36.15 40.97 -11.11
N THR A 461 37.02 40.51 -12.00
CA THR A 461 37.42 41.23 -13.21
C THR A 461 37.18 40.35 -14.43
N ILE A 462 36.33 40.83 -15.33
CA ILE A 462 35.91 40.13 -16.54
C ILE A 462 36.51 40.83 -17.74
N GLY A 463 37.33 40.10 -18.49
CA GLY A 463 37.93 40.60 -19.74
C GLY A 463 37.04 40.32 -20.95
N SER A 464 37.35 40.96 -22.08
CA SER A 464 36.54 40.88 -23.32
C SER A 464 35.04 41.12 -23.08
N ALA A 465 34.73 42.03 -22.15
CA ALA A 465 33.38 42.23 -21.64
C ALA A 465 32.51 43.16 -22.50
N THR A 466 32.98 43.64 -23.67
CA THR A 466 32.23 44.59 -24.51
C THR A 466 30.86 44.08 -24.93
N GLY A 467 30.68 42.77 -25.15
CA GLY A 467 29.37 42.15 -25.43
C GLY A 467 28.51 41.85 -24.19
N ILE A 468 29.11 41.86 -23.00
CA ILE A 468 28.40 41.64 -21.74
C ILE A 468 27.76 42.96 -21.33
N SER A 469 26.44 43.06 -21.44
CA SER A 469 25.68 44.25 -21.07
C SER A 469 25.53 44.42 -19.56
N GLN A 470 25.41 43.32 -18.83
CA GLN A 470 25.05 43.30 -17.41
C GLN A 470 25.56 42.02 -16.74
N ILE A 471 25.73 42.08 -15.42
CA ILE A 471 25.89 40.90 -14.57
C ILE A 471 24.78 40.92 -13.54
N TRP A 472 24.11 39.79 -13.37
CA TRP A 472 23.09 39.62 -12.33
C TRP A 472 23.60 38.71 -11.22
N ASP A 473 23.36 39.08 -9.96
CA ASP A 473 23.42 38.18 -8.81
C ASP A 473 22.10 37.39 -8.74
N VAL A 474 22.20 36.09 -8.94
CA VAL A 474 21.08 35.13 -8.99
C VAL A 474 21.14 34.14 -7.82
N THR A 475 21.85 34.51 -6.74
CA THR A 475 21.95 33.70 -5.51
C THR A 475 20.56 33.51 -4.88
N ASP A 476 19.75 34.57 -4.85
CA ASP A 476 18.33 34.53 -4.53
C ASP A 476 17.51 34.64 -5.82
N LEU A 477 16.84 33.54 -6.20
CA LEU A 477 16.03 33.43 -7.41
C LEU A 477 14.94 34.52 -7.51
N TYR A 478 14.41 34.97 -6.37
CA TYR A 478 13.29 35.90 -6.32
C TYR A 478 13.74 37.35 -6.26
N ASN A 479 14.93 37.61 -5.72
CA ASN A 479 15.49 38.95 -5.48
C ASN A 479 16.75 39.21 -6.30
N VAL A 480 16.68 38.92 -7.60
CA VAL A 480 17.78 39.18 -8.54
C VAL A 480 18.14 40.66 -8.55
N SER A 481 19.45 40.94 -8.52
CA SER A 481 20.00 42.29 -8.61
C SER A 481 21.06 42.37 -9.72
N LYS A 482 21.27 43.55 -10.29
CA LYS A 482 22.13 43.76 -11.46
C LYS A 482 23.25 44.76 -11.24
N ILE A 483 24.28 44.64 -12.06
CA ILE A 483 25.25 45.70 -12.34
C ILE A 483 25.38 45.84 -13.85
N GLU A 484 25.35 47.09 -14.33
CA GLU A 484 25.43 47.41 -15.76
C GLU A 484 26.88 47.61 -16.19
N ASN A 485 27.21 47.12 -17.38
CA ASN A 485 28.47 47.38 -18.04
C ASN A 485 28.26 48.38 -19.17
N ASN A 486 28.83 49.58 -19.04
CA ASN A 486 28.76 50.63 -20.04
C ASN A 486 29.78 50.37 -21.19
N ASN A 487 29.66 49.22 -21.85
CA ASN A 487 30.52 48.77 -22.97
C ASN A 487 32.03 48.71 -22.64
N GLN A 488 32.40 48.47 -21.38
CA GLN A 488 33.80 48.34 -20.98
C GLN A 488 34.35 46.99 -21.45
N ALA A 489 35.56 47.00 -22.03
CA ALA A 489 36.24 45.78 -22.45
C ALA A 489 36.80 44.96 -21.27
N ASN A 490 37.13 45.62 -20.16
CA ASN A 490 37.44 45.01 -18.87
C ASN A 490 36.46 45.58 -17.85
N PHE A 491 35.60 44.74 -17.32
CA PHE A 491 34.54 45.12 -16.39
C PHE A 491 34.80 44.48 -15.03
N SER A 492 34.76 45.26 -13.95
CA SER A 492 35.03 44.76 -12.60
C SER A 492 33.95 45.18 -11.62
N PHE A 493 33.67 44.33 -10.65
CA PHE A 493 32.76 44.62 -9.55
C PHE A 493 33.17 43.89 -8.28
N LYS A 494 32.78 44.46 -7.13
CA LYS A 494 33.08 43.90 -5.81
C LYS A 494 31.89 43.15 -5.22
N ALA A 495 32.17 42.10 -4.46
CA ALA A 495 31.19 41.37 -3.67
C ALA A 495 31.78 40.92 -2.32
N SER A 496 30.92 40.71 -1.32
CA SER A 496 31.32 40.15 -0.03
C SER A 496 31.56 38.64 -0.15
N LEU A 497 32.60 38.16 0.53
CA LEU A 497 32.83 36.72 0.77
C LEU A 497 32.18 36.28 2.09
N GLY A 498 32.10 34.97 2.33
CA GLY A 498 31.43 34.34 3.47
C GLY A 498 30.23 33.48 3.10
N GLU A 499 29.78 33.55 1.84
CA GLU A 499 28.77 32.68 1.25
C GLU A 499 29.09 32.45 -0.23
N ILE A 500 28.63 31.33 -0.79
CA ILE A 500 28.77 31.07 -2.23
C ILE A 500 27.68 31.86 -2.97
N ARG A 501 28.11 32.86 -3.73
CA ARG A 501 27.22 33.65 -4.60
C ARG A 501 27.26 33.15 -6.04
N LYS A 502 26.10 33.18 -6.70
CA LYS A 502 25.91 32.75 -8.09
C LYS A 502 25.62 33.97 -8.94
N TYR A 503 26.39 34.15 -10.00
CA TYR A 503 26.20 35.24 -10.94
C TYR A 503 25.93 34.73 -12.35
N ILE A 504 25.30 35.55 -13.17
CA ILE A 504 25.18 35.33 -14.61
C ILE A 504 25.64 36.58 -15.37
N ALA A 505 26.60 36.38 -16.29
CA ALA A 505 27.01 37.40 -17.24
C ALA A 505 26.08 37.35 -18.46
N ILE A 506 25.57 38.50 -18.88
CA ILE A 506 24.49 38.61 -19.86
C ILE A 506 25.00 39.22 -21.17
N ASP A 507 24.96 38.41 -22.22
CA ASP A 507 25.15 38.85 -23.61
C ASP A 507 23.76 38.95 -24.30
N PRO A 508 23.34 40.15 -24.76
CA PRO A 508 22.03 40.32 -25.38
C PRO A 508 21.78 39.49 -26.64
N SER A 509 22.83 38.98 -27.29
CA SER A 509 22.69 38.11 -28.46
C SER A 509 22.23 36.69 -28.13
N ASP A 510 22.27 36.29 -26.86
CA ASP A 510 22.01 34.92 -26.39
C ASP A 510 20.90 34.85 -25.34
N TYR A 511 19.90 35.74 -25.40
CA TYR A 511 18.70 35.59 -24.57
C TYR A 511 17.92 34.32 -24.94
N PHE A 512 17.52 33.54 -23.94
CA PHE A 512 16.64 32.39 -24.16
C PHE A 512 15.19 32.84 -24.39
N THR A 513 14.39 32.00 -25.03
CA THR A 513 12.95 32.23 -25.24
C THR A 513 12.15 31.16 -24.51
N PRO A 514 11.13 31.53 -23.72
CA PRO A 514 10.31 30.56 -23.01
C PRO A 514 9.42 29.75 -23.96
N LEU A 515 8.91 28.62 -23.46
CA LEU A 515 8.01 27.73 -24.16
C LEU A 515 6.61 27.78 -23.53
N LYS A 516 5.59 27.31 -24.26
CA LYS A 516 4.20 27.31 -23.79
C LYS A 516 3.49 26.01 -24.13
N GLU A 517 2.46 25.73 -23.36
CA GLU A 517 1.55 24.62 -23.62
C GLU A 517 0.37 25.06 -24.49
N SER A 518 -0.48 24.10 -24.88
CA SER A 518 -1.66 24.36 -25.70
C SER A 518 -2.70 25.22 -24.99
N GLN A 519 -2.80 25.11 -23.67
CA GLN A 519 -3.70 25.89 -22.80
C GLN A 519 -2.89 26.73 -21.80
N PRO A 520 -2.35 27.88 -22.22
CA PRO A 520 -1.54 28.75 -21.38
C PRO A 520 -2.36 29.51 -20.33
N LYS A 521 -3.64 29.79 -20.59
CA LYS A 521 -4.50 30.50 -19.63
C LYS A 521 -4.91 29.59 -18.48
N ILE A 522 -4.74 30.06 -17.26
CA ILE A 522 -5.02 29.30 -16.04
C ILE A 522 -6.30 29.81 -15.38
N THR A 523 -7.15 28.87 -14.96
CA THR A 523 -8.31 29.18 -14.13
C THR A 523 -7.88 29.50 -12.71
N ASN A 524 -8.46 30.53 -12.10
CA ASN A 524 -8.19 30.86 -10.70
C ASN A 524 -8.49 29.66 -9.79
N GLN A 525 -7.60 29.42 -8.84
CA GLN A 525 -7.66 28.29 -7.91
C GLN A 525 -7.23 28.76 -6.52
N ASN A 526 -7.90 28.26 -5.49
CA ASN A 526 -7.63 28.63 -4.11
C ASN A 526 -7.83 27.45 -3.15
N LEU A 527 -7.07 26.38 -3.37
CA LEU A 527 -7.09 25.19 -2.54
C LEU A 527 -6.75 25.55 -1.09
N LYS A 528 -5.63 26.25 -0.85
CA LYS A 528 -5.22 26.68 0.51
C LYS A 528 -6.33 27.41 1.27
N GLY A 529 -6.97 28.38 0.63
CA GLY A 529 -8.04 29.20 1.24
C GLY A 529 -9.43 28.55 1.28
N SER A 530 -9.62 27.38 0.68
CA SER A 530 -10.92 26.68 0.61
C SER A 530 -10.98 25.31 1.29
N LEU A 531 -9.85 24.66 1.54
CA LEU A 531 -9.79 23.32 2.15
C LEU A 531 -10.64 23.19 3.41
N PHE A 532 -10.47 24.11 4.35
CA PHE A 532 -11.15 24.10 5.65
C PHE A 532 -12.57 24.69 5.61
N LYS A 533 -13.12 25.00 4.43
CA LYS A 533 -14.49 25.55 4.34
C LYS A 533 -15.50 24.44 4.09
N ASN A 534 -16.58 24.45 4.86
CA ASN A 534 -17.76 23.62 4.61
C ASN A 534 -18.67 24.25 3.54
N SER A 535 -19.81 23.62 3.25
CA SER A 535 -20.78 24.12 2.25
C SER A 535 -21.43 25.46 2.63
N GLN A 536 -21.38 25.85 3.91
CA GLN A 536 -21.79 27.16 4.41
C GLN A 536 -20.62 28.15 4.55
N ASN A 537 -19.46 27.87 3.95
CA ASN A 537 -18.27 28.73 3.95
C ASN A 537 -17.69 28.99 5.36
N SER A 538 -17.98 28.11 6.33
CA SER A 538 -17.47 28.15 7.71
C SER A 538 -16.30 27.18 7.89
N PHE A 539 -15.41 27.49 8.83
CA PHE A 539 -14.26 26.64 9.15
C PHE A 539 -14.71 25.26 9.67
N GLN A 540 -14.10 24.19 9.17
CA GLN A 540 -14.30 22.81 9.60
C GLN A 540 -13.01 22.01 9.43
N ASP A 541 -12.55 21.37 10.51
CA ASP A 541 -11.39 20.47 10.50
C ASP A 541 -11.62 19.24 9.63
N ILE A 542 -10.56 18.73 9.01
CA ILE A 542 -10.61 17.62 8.05
C ILE A 542 -10.10 16.35 8.73
N ASP A 543 -10.91 15.30 8.77
CA ASP A 543 -10.52 14.01 9.36
C ASP A 543 -9.81 13.11 8.34
N TYR A 544 -10.23 13.18 7.08
CA TYR A 544 -9.83 12.26 6.01
C TYR A 544 -9.65 12.99 4.68
N VAL A 545 -8.49 12.81 4.04
CA VAL A 545 -8.22 13.28 2.68
C VAL A 545 -8.08 12.10 1.71
N ILE A 546 -8.72 12.20 0.55
CA ILE A 546 -8.50 11.32 -0.60
C ILE A 546 -7.78 12.12 -1.68
N VAL A 547 -6.57 11.73 -2.04
CA VAL A 547 -5.77 12.34 -3.12
C VAL A 547 -5.89 11.48 -4.38
N THR A 548 -6.25 12.10 -5.50
CA THR A 548 -6.52 11.38 -6.75
C THR A 548 -6.33 12.28 -7.98
N PRO A 549 -6.08 11.78 -9.19
CA PRO A 549 -6.14 12.61 -10.40
C PRO A 549 -7.57 12.97 -10.81
N LYS A 550 -7.76 14.04 -11.60
CA LYS A 550 -9.09 14.51 -12.03
C LYS A 550 -9.98 13.43 -12.64
N PHE A 551 -9.40 12.51 -13.40
CA PHE A 551 -10.18 11.49 -14.10
C PHE A 551 -10.80 10.44 -13.17
N LEU A 552 -10.32 10.27 -11.92
CA LEU A 552 -10.86 9.32 -10.92
C LEU A 552 -11.76 9.96 -9.85
N VAL A 553 -11.92 11.29 -9.88
CA VAL A 553 -12.66 12.04 -8.84
C VAL A 553 -14.07 11.51 -8.61
N SER A 554 -14.75 11.02 -9.65
CA SER A 554 -16.11 10.49 -9.52
C SER A 554 -16.20 9.31 -8.54
N GLN A 555 -15.25 8.37 -8.58
CA GLN A 555 -15.23 7.21 -7.70
C GLN A 555 -14.64 7.56 -6.32
N ALA A 556 -13.64 8.45 -6.27
CA ALA A 556 -13.13 8.98 -5.02
C ALA A 556 -14.23 9.70 -4.21
N GLU A 557 -15.09 10.50 -4.85
CA GLU A 557 -16.23 11.15 -4.19
C GLU A 557 -17.33 10.17 -3.77
N LYS A 558 -17.48 9.04 -4.48
CA LYS A 558 -18.38 7.95 -4.05
C LYS A 558 -17.90 7.33 -2.74
N LEU A 559 -16.60 7.06 -2.61
CA LEU A 559 -16.00 6.59 -1.36
C LEU A 559 -16.08 7.66 -0.25
N ALA A 560 -15.77 8.92 -0.57
CA ALA A 560 -15.87 10.02 0.40
C ALA A 560 -17.30 10.19 0.93
N SER A 561 -18.31 10.09 0.06
CA SER A 561 -19.72 10.18 0.43
C SER A 561 -20.15 9.04 1.36
N PHE A 562 -19.65 7.83 1.13
CA PHE A 562 -19.84 6.72 2.06
C PHE A 562 -19.34 7.08 3.45
N HIS A 563 -18.09 7.52 3.61
CA HIS A 563 -17.54 7.87 4.93
C HIS A 563 -18.19 9.09 5.60
N ARG A 564 -18.63 10.08 4.81
CA ARG A 564 -19.41 11.22 5.34
C ARG A 564 -20.72 10.74 5.99
N SER A 565 -21.36 9.74 5.40
CA SER A 565 -22.67 9.21 5.85
C SER A 565 -22.58 8.09 6.90
N TYR A 566 -21.62 7.17 6.74
CA TYR A 566 -21.51 5.95 7.55
C TYR A 566 -20.53 6.15 8.71
N SER A 567 -19.35 6.71 8.43
CA SER A 567 -18.29 6.92 9.43
C SER A 567 -18.37 8.27 10.14
N ASN A 568 -19.23 9.19 9.68
CA ASN A 568 -19.34 10.57 10.15
C ASN A 568 -18.00 11.34 10.13
N LEU A 569 -17.16 11.09 9.11
CA LEU A 569 -15.89 11.79 8.93
C LEU A 569 -16.05 13.02 8.02
N ASN A 570 -15.35 14.12 8.30
CA ASN A 570 -15.21 15.20 7.32
C ASN A 570 -14.17 14.83 6.27
N VAL A 571 -14.64 14.40 5.09
CA VAL A 571 -13.80 13.92 4.00
C VAL A 571 -13.63 14.96 2.88
N LYS A 572 -12.39 15.21 2.47
CA LYS A 572 -12.05 16.05 1.31
C LYS A 572 -11.40 15.22 0.20
N VAL A 573 -11.91 15.32 -1.02
CA VAL A 573 -11.24 14.80 -2.22
C VAL A 573 -10.44 15.93 -2.84
N ILE A 574 -9.15 15.70 -3.06
CA ILE A 574 -8.21 16.71 -3.57
C ILE A 574 -7.53 16.16 -4.81
N THR A 575 -7.54 16.94 -5.90
CA THR A 575 -6.92 16.52 -7.15
C THR A 575 -5.42 16.84 -7.20
N LEU A 576 -4.60 15.92 -7.73
CA LEU A 576 -3.16 16.11 -7.91
C LEU A 576 -2.82 17.40 -8.67
N GLU A 577 -3.57 17.72 -9.72
CA GLU A 577 -3.37 18.91 -10.54
C GLU A 577 -3.50 20.20 -9.72
N ASN A 578 -4.43 20.20 -8.76
CA ASN A 578 -4.65 21.35 -7.88
C ASN A 578 -3.53 21.46 -6.83
N ILE A 579 -3.05 20.32 -6.31
CA ILE A 579 -1.92 20.26 -5.39
C ILE A 579 -0.67 20.83 -6.08
N TYR A 580 -0.32 20.31 -7.26
CA TYR A 580 0.91 20.72 -7.93
C TYR A 580 0.91 22.20 -8.27
N GLN A 581 -0.22 22.73 -8.74
CA GLN A 581 -0.37 24.14 -9.08
C GLN A 581 -0.02 25.09 -7.91
N GLU A 582 -0.44 24.77 -6.69
CA GLU A 582 -0.24 25.64 -5.53
C GLU A 582 0.97 25.27 -4.66
N PHE A 583 1.39 24.00 -4.63
CA PHE A 583 2.46 23.53 -3.72
C PHE A 583 3.79 23.26 -4.40
N SER A 584 3.86 23.19 -5.73
CA SER A 584 5.10 22.91 -6.47
C SER A 584 5.27 23.77 -7.73
N SER A 585 4.56 24.89 -7.82
CA SER A 585 4.57 25.78 -8.99
C SER A 585 4.02 25.13 -10.27
N GLY A 586 3.28 24.03 -10.17
CA GLY A 586 2.65 23.32 -11.28
C GLY A 586 3.39 22.06 -11.76
N LYS A 587 4.56 21.75 -11.20
CA LYS A 587 5.32 20.54 -11.55
C LYS A 587 4.88 19.33 -10.74
N GLN A 588 4.89 18.14 -11.34
CA GLN A 588 4.71 16.92 -10.56
C GLN A 588 5.87 16.81 -9.55
N ASP A 589 5.57 16.57 -8.28
CA ASP A 589 6.58 16.33 -7.24
C ASP A 589 5.91 15.66 -6.02
N ILE A 590 6.50 14.58 -5.49
CA ILE A 590 5.94 13.86 -4.33
C ILE A 590 5.90 14.75 -3.08
N ALA A 591 6.88 15.63 -2.88
CA ALA A 591 6.89 16.50 -1.72
C ALA A 591 5.79 17.57 -1.80
N ALA A 592 5.21 17.85 -2.98
CA ALA A 592 4.04 18.72 -3.12
C ALA A 592 2.81 18.11 -2.44
N ILE A 593 2.60 16.79 -2.61
CA ILE A 593 1.52 16.04 -1.96
C ILE A 593 1.72 16.08 -0.45
N ARG A 594 2.91 15.72 0.03
CA ARG A 594 3.25 15.79 1.45
C ARG A 594 3.05 17.21 2.01
N ASN A 595 3.51 18.24 1.31
CA ASN A 595 3.36 19.64 1.76
C ASN A 595 1.88 20.07 1.85
N CYS A 596 1.02 19.58 0.96
CA CYS A 596 -0.42 19.81 1.05
C CYS A 596 -1.02 19.11 2.30
N ILE A 597 -0.62 17.87 2.59
CA ILE A 597 -1.07 17.14 3.78
C ILE A 597 -0.55 17.79 5.06
N LYS A 598 0.72 18.20 5.09
CA LYS A 598 1.33 18.96 6.18
C LYS A 598 0.62 20.30 6.41
N TYR A 599 0.25 21.01 5.34
CA TYR A 599 -0.56 22.22 5.44
C TYR A 599 -1.90 21.95 6.13
N ILE A 600 -2.57 20.83 5.82
CA ILE A 600 -3.82 20.43 6.49
C ILE A 600 -3.56 20.06 7.96
N TYR A 601 -2.50 19.31 8.25
CA TYR A 601 -2.13 18.91 9.60
C TYR A 601 -1.80 20.12 10.51
N GLU A 602 -1.07 21.11 9.99
CA GLU A 602 -0.65 22.30 10.75
C GLU A 602 -1.80 23.30 10.99
N ASN A 603 -2.79 23.35 10.11
CA ASN A 603 -3.89 24.33 10.20
C ASN A 603 -5.18 23.79 10.85
N ALA A 604 -5.13 22.60 11.46
CA ALA A 604 -6.23 22.12 12.31
C ALA A 604 -6.47 23.09 13.49
N SER A 605 -7.73 23.18 13.93
CA SER A 605 -8.11 24.08 15.03
C SER A 605 -7.39 23.76 16.34
N THR A 606 -7.17 22.47 16.61
CA THR A 606 -6.44 21.93 17.76
C THR A 606 -5.68 20.65 17.38
N PRO A 607 -4.64 20.24 18.12
CA PRO A 607 -3.87 19.02 17.82
C PRO A 607 -4.71 17.73 17.72
N ASP A 608 -5.76 17.58 18.54
CA ASP A 608 -6.66 16.41 18.54
C ASP A 608 -7.61 16.37 17.33
N LYS A 609 -7.72 17.49 16.59
CA LYS A 609 -8.52 17.64 15.37
C LYS A 609 -7.71 17.54 14.09
N ARG A 610 -6.43 17.18 14.19
CA ARG A 610 -5.58 16.93 13.04
C ARG A 610 -6.10 15.76 12.22
N ILE A 611 -5.85 15.84 10.91
CA ILE A 611 -6.15 14.78 9.94
C ILE A 611 -5.64 13.42 10.43
N LYS A 612 -6.48 12.38 10.26
CA LYS A 612 -6.21 11.01 10.72
C LYS A 612 -5.88 10.06 9.59
N TYR A 613 -6.55 10.26 8.44
CA TYR A 613 -6.50 9.33 7.32
C TYR A 613 -6.09 10.02 6.02
N LEU A 614 -5.23 9.36 5.25
CA LEU A 614 -4.86 9.74 3.89
C LEU A 614 -5.02 8.55 2.95
N ASN A 615 -5.88 8.69 1.95
CA ASN A 615 -6.04 7.70 0.88
C ASN A 615 -5.37 8.19 -0.39
N LEU A 616 -4.40 7.41 -0.86
CA LEU A 616 -3.77 7.57 -2.16
C LEU A 616 -4.60 6.76 -3.16
N PHE A 617 -5.55 7.45 -3.80
CA PHE A 617 -6.53 6.82 -4.67
C PHE A 617 -6.01 6.77 -6.10
N GLY A 618 -5.14 5.79 -6.33
CA GLY A 618 -4.49 5.52 -7.59
C GLY A 618 -3.29 4.58 -7.44
N ASP A 619 -2.98 3.87 -8.50
CA ASP A 619 -1.78 3.04 -8.62
C ASP A 619 -0.48 3.88 -8.64
N ALA A 620 0.69 3.23 -8.55
CA ALA A 620 1.99 3.90 -8.54
C ALA A 620 3.04 3.16 -9.37
N SER A 621 4.16 3.84 -9.64
CA SER A 621 5.28 3.28 -10.38
C SER A 621 6.62 3.87 -9.91
N PHE A 622 7.70 3.14 -10.13
CA PHE A 622 9.07 3.66 -10.02
C PHE A 622 9.38 4.76 -11.07
N ASP A 623 8.59 4.84 -12.15
CA ASP A 623 8.79 5.79 -13.24
C ASP A 623 7.82 6.97 -13.20
N TYR A 624 8.28 8.07 -12.59
CA TYR A 624 7.49 9.29 -12.48
C TYR A 624 7.21 10.00 -13.82
N LYS A 625 8.08 9.85 -14.83
CA LYS A 625 8.02 10.63 -16.07
C LYS A 625 7.46 9.86 -17.26
N ASN A 626 6.93 8.65 -17.04
CA ASN A 626 6.31 7.86 -18.11
C ASN A 626 7.27 7.57 -19.28
N ARG A 627 8.49 7.16 -18.95
CA ARG A 627 9.56 6.67 -19.83
C ARG A 627 9.32 5.23 -20.31
N ILE A 628 8.68 4.38 -19.50
CA ILE A 628 8.38 2.98 -19.84
C ILE A 628 7.00 2.80 -20.48
N THR A 629 6.81 1.70 -21.21
CA THR A 629 5.51 1.31 -21.77
C THR A 629 4.57 0.80 -20.68
N ASN A 630 3.27 1.06 -20.82
CA ASN A 630 2.22 0.64 -19.88
C ASN A 630 2.44 1.10 -18.43
N ASN A 631 3.08 2.26 -18.26
CA ASN A 631 3.27 2.84 -16.93
C ASN A 631 1.92 3.15 -16.26
N ASN A 632 1.85 2.93 -14.95
CA ASN A 632 0.67 3.14 -14.09
C ASN A 632 0.97 4.14 -12.95
N ASN A 633 1.77 5.18 -13.20
CA ASN A 633 2.03 6.24 -12.22
C ASN A 633 0.81 7.18 -12.07
N ILE A 634 -0.22 6.74 -11.32
CA ILE A 634 -1.48 7.48 -11.15
C ILE A 634 -1.41 8.45 -9.96
N VAL A 635 -0.99 7.94 -8.80
CA VAL A 635 -0.66 8.73 -7.60
C VAL A 635 0.76 8.36 -7.18
N PRO A 636 1.77 9.22 -7.45
CA PRO A 636 3.17 8.91 -7.21
C PRO A 636 3.47 8.40 -5.80
N ILE A 637 4.43 7.48 -5.68
CA ILE A 637 4.93 6.93 -4.41
C ILE A 637 6.33 7.48 -4.12
N TYR A 638 6.78 7.48 -2.86
CA TYR A 638 8.19 7.71 -2.55
C TYR A 638 9.03 6.48 -2.91
N GLN A 639 10.16 6.69 -3.58
CA GLN A 639 11.16 5.65 -3.87
C GLN A 639 12.50 5.96 -3.17
N SER A 640 13.16 4.92 -2.65
CA SER A 640 14.52 5.03 -2.07
C SER A 640 15.55 5.44 -3.14
N VAL A 641 16.63 6.09 -2.68
CA VAL A 641 17.81 6.38 -3.52
C VAL A 641 18.60 5.10 -3.82
N ILE A 642 18.66 4.18 -2.85
CA ILE A 642 19.21 2.84 -3.07
C ILE A 642 18.25 2.16 -4.04
N SER A 643 18.78 1.77 -5.21
CA SER A 643 17.98 1.25 -6.33
C SER A 643 18.57 -0.06 -6.87
N ASN A 644 19.45 -0.73 -6.12
CA ASN A 644 20.26 -1.84 -6.62
C ASN A 644 19.94 -3.21 -6.04
N THR A 645 18.92 -3.30 -5.18
CA THR A 645 18.54 -4.53 -4.47
C THR A 645 17.03 -4.67 -4.39
N THR A 646 16.50 -5.89 -4.46
CA THR A 646 15.08 -6.20 -4.18
C THR A 646 14.79 -6.32 -2.67
N GLY A 647 15.81 -6.16 -1.82
CA GLY A 647 15.68 -6.21 -0.37
C GLY A 647 15.20 -4.92 0.29
N GLU A 648 15.14 -4.94 1.62
CA GLU A 648 14.57 -3.88 2.47
C GLU A 648 15.18 -2.47 2.29
N ALA A 649 16.40 -2.37 1.74
CA ALA A 649 17.09 -1.10 1.55
C ALA A 649 16.57 -0.27 0.35
N SER A 650 15.98 -0.93 -0.66
CA SER A 650 15.40 -0.27 -1.84
C SER A 650 13.88 -0.18 -1.77
N PHE A 651 13.37 0.16 -0.59
CA PHE A 651 11.94 0.28 -0.33
C PHE A 651 11.30 1.44 -1.14
N ALA A 652 10.01 1.31 -1.41
CA ALA A 652 9.12 2.45 -1.62
C ALA A 652 8.31 2.67 -0.33
N SER A 653 7.67 3.84 -0.15
CA SER A 653 6.85 4.04 1.05
C SER A 653 5.77 5.11 0.89
N ASP A 654 4.53 4.77 1.26
CA ASP A 654 3.46 5.75 1.40
C ASP A 654 3.51 6.49 2.75
N ASP A 655 4.27 5.98 3.72
CA ASP A 655 4.43 6.60 5.03
C ASP A 655 5.09 8.00 4.92
N PHE A 656 5.85 8.26 3.85
CA PHE A 656 6.42 9.59 3.55
C PHE A 656 5.37 10.70 3.61
N TYR A 657 4.14 10.41 3.18
CA TYR A 657 3.04 11.38 3.20
C TYR A 657 2.40 11.56 4.59
N GLY A 658 2.77 10.74 5.57
CA GLY A 658 2.32 10.79 6.95
C GLY A 658 3.34 11.38 7.94
N LEU A 659 4.46 11.92 7.46
CA LEU A 659 5.53 12.53 8.27
C LEU A 659 5.39 14.04 8.37
N MET A 660 4.82 14.55 9.46
CA MET A 660 4.41 15.97 9.54
C MET A 660 5.39 16.83 10.34
N ASP A 661 6.25 16.24 11.17
CA ASP A 661 7.12 16.99 12.06
C ASP A 661 8.32 17.61 11.34
N ALA A 662 8.84 18.72 11.88
CA ALA A 662 9.91 19.49 11.25
C ALA A 662 11.19 18.68 11.01
N ASN A 663 11.52 17.72 11.88
CA ASN A 663 12.74 16.92 11.79
C ASN A 663 12.59 15.66 10.91
N GLU A 664 11.49 15.54 10.18
CA GLU A 664 11.15 14.37 9.37
C GLU A 664 11.24 14.64 7.86
N GLY A 665 10.78 13.67 7.06
CA GLY A 665 10.66 13.75 5.60
C GLY A 665 11.80 13.08 4.83
N VAL A 666 12.99 12.94 5.43
CA VAL A 666 14.04 12.05 4.90
C VAL A 666 13.83 10.65 5.45
N VAL A 667 13.36 9.74 4.59
CA VAL A 667 13.06 8.35 4.96
C VAL A 667 14.37 7.54 4.93
N VAL A 668 15.03 7.45 6.08
CA VAL A 668 16.26 6.65 6.28
C VAL A 668 16.13 5.81 7.55
N PHE A 669 16.74 4.62 7.55
CA PHE A 669 16.77 3.78 8.74
C PHE A 669 17.55 4.46 9.88
N PRO A 670 17.04 4.44 11.12
CA PRO A 670 15.74 3.94 11.59
C PRO A 670 14.60 4.92 11.25
N PHE A 671 13.49 4.40 10.72
CA PHE A 671 12.36 5.21 10.25
C PHE A 671 11.11 5.03 11.12
N GLY A 672 10.55 6.12 11.63
CA GLY A 672 9.34 6.18 12.47
C GLY A 672 8.88 7.63 12.62
N GLY A 673 7.84 7.88 13.42
CA GLY A 673 7.24 9.22 13.58
C GLY A 673 5.97 9.44 12.74
N ILE A 674 5.41 8.38 12.17
CA ILE A 674 4.27 8.48 11.25
C ILE A 674 3.03 9.00 11.99
N ASP A 675 2.52 10.18 11.63
CA ASP A 675 1.37 10.86 12.26
C ASP A 675 0.00 10.38 11.74
N ILE A 676 -0.06 10.10 10.45
CA ILE A 676 -1.30 9.86 9.68
C ILE A 676 -1.35 8.41 9.21
N ALA A 677 -2.50 7.76 9.33
CA ALA A 677 -2.70 6.42 8.77
C ALA A 677 -2.93 6.53 7.26
N VAL A 678 -2.05 5.92 6.48
CA VAL A 678 -2.08 5.97 5.01
C VAL A 678 -2.58 4.65 4.44
N GLY A 679 -3.40 4.72 3.39
CA GLY A 679 -3.82 3.56 2.60
C GLY A 679 -3.86 3.89 1.13
N ARG A 680 -3.59 2.88 0.29
CA ARG A 680 -3.55 3.04 -1.17
C ARG A 680 -4.61 2.18 -1.84
N MET A 681 -5.37 2.79 -2.74
CA MET A 681 -6.28 2.08 -3.63
C MET A 681 -5.55 1.88 -4.97
N LEU A 682 -5.15 0.64 -5.28
CA LEU A 682 -4.50 0.30 -6.55
C LEU A 682 -5.51 0.33 -7.69
N VAL A 683 -5.71 1.51 -8.27
CA VAL A 683 -6.69 1.74 -9.36
C VAL A 683 -6.06 2.57 -10.47
N SER A 684 -6.20 2.10 -11.70
CA SER A 684 -5.60 2.73 -12.90
C SER A 684 -6.63 3.40 -13.81
N ASP A 685 -7.91 3.04 -13.69
CA ASP A 685 -9.00 3.63 -14.46
C ASP A 685 -10.32 3.72 -13.67
N ASN A 686 -11.34 4.34 -14.26
CA ASN A 686 -12.65 4.53 -13.61
C ASN A 686 -13.43 3.23 -13.38
N ALA A 687 -13.27 2.21 -14.23
CA ALA A 687 -14.00 0.96 -14.10
C ALA A 687 -13.44 0.16 -12.92
N GLN A 688 -12.12 -0.02 -12.89
CA GLN A 688 -11.42 -0.65 -11.77
C GLN A 688 -11.67 0.13 -10.46
N ALA A 689 -11.64 1.46 -10.49
CA ALA A 689 -11.97 2.27 -9.32
C ALA A 689 -13.40 2.05 -8.82
N ALA A 690 -14.38 1.92 -9.73
CA ALA A 690 -15.76 1.65 -9.36
C ALA A 690 -15.93 0.28 -8.70
N GLU A 691 -15.21 -0.73 -9.19
CA GLU A 691 -15.22 -2.10 -8.66
C GLU A 691 -14.65 -2.17 -7.24
N ILE A 692 -13.49 -1.56 -7.00
CA ILE A 692 -12.85 -1.58 -5.66
C ILE A 692 -13.67 -0.74 -4.66
N VAL A 693 -14.22 0.41 -5.07
CA VAL A 693 -15.13 1.17 -4.20
C VAL A 693 -16.41 0.36 -3.90
N ASN A 694 -16.94 -0.39 -4.87
CA ASN A 694 -18.09 -1.24 -4.65
C ASN A 694 -17.83 -2.33 -3.60
N LYS A 695 -16.64 -2.93 -3.57
CA LYS A 695 -16.25 -3.88 -2.50
C LYS A 695 -16.34 -3.27 -1.11
N VAL A 696 -15.91 -2.02 -0.93
CA VAL A 696 -16.03 -1.30 0.35
C VAL A 696 -17.50 -1.14 0.74
N LEU A 697 -18.38 -0.81 -0.21
CA LEU A 697 -19.82 -0.69 0.05
C LEU A 697 -20.44 -2.06 0.41
N GLU A 698 -20.11 -3.10 -0.35
CA GLU A 698 -20.60 -4.47 -0.11
C GLU A 698 -20.11 -5.04 1.22
N TYR A 699 -18.89 -4.70 1.66
CA TYR A 699 -18.39 -5.09 2.98
C TYR A 699 -19.28 -4.58 4.12
N HIS A 700 -20.00 -3.48 3.92
CA HIS A 700 -20.92 -2.87 4.88
C HIS A 700 -22.40 -3.14 4.57
N ASP A 701 -22.70 -3.87 3.50
CA ASP A 701 -24.07 -4.24 3.12
C ASP A 701 -24.67 -5.24 4.12
N GLN A 702 -26.00 -5.26 4.25
CA GLN A 702 -26.69 -6.21 5.13
C GLN A 702 -26.34 -7.68 4.83
N LYS A 703 -26.07 -8.02 3.56
CA LYS A 703 -25.66 -9.38 3.14
C LYS A 703 -24.29 -9.81 3.69
N SER A 704 -23.43 -8.87 4.08
CA SER A 704 -22.10 -9.19 4.64
C SER A 704 -22.16 -9.59 6.12
N TYR A 705 -23.31 -9.51 6.78
CA TYR A 705 -23.46 -9.86 8.19
C TYR A 705 -23.60 -11.38 8.37
N GLY A 706 -22.57 -12.04 8.90
CA GLY A 706 -22.60 -13.48 9.18
C GLY A 706 -21.48 -13.94 10.12
N ASN A 707 -21.58 -15.20 10.54
CA ASN A 707 -20.65 -15.85 11.46
C ASN A 707 -19.20 -15.93 10.94
N TRP A 708 -18.97 -15.75 9.63
CA TRP A 708 -17.62 -15.62 9.06
C TRP A 708 -16.77 -14.54 9.75
N ARG A 709 -17.41 -13.50 10.31
CA ARG A 709 -16.76 -12.44 11.09
C ARG A 709 -16.15 -12.92 12.43
N ASN A 710 -16.49 -14.12 12.89
CA ASN A 710 -15.87 -14.76 14.05
C ASN A 710 -14.64 -15.61 13.69
N ASN A 711 -14.34 -15.83 12.41
CA ASN A 711 -13.30 -16.77 12.01
C ASN A 711 -11.99 -16.06 11.63
N ILE A 712 -10.86 -16.62 12.04
CA ILE A 712 -9.52 -16.20 11.64
C ILE A 712 -8.76 -17.43 11.16
N VAL A 713 -8.11 -17.32 10.00
CA VAL A 713 -7.33 -18.40 9.39
C VAL A 713 -5.85 -18.06 9.46
N MET A 714 -5.09 -18.95 10.11
CA MET A 714 -3.66 -18.81 10.33
C MET A 714 -2.96 -19.85 9.46
N VAL A 715 -2.21 -19.37 8.46
CA VAL A 715 -1.51 -20.20 7.48
C VAL A 715 0.00 -20.07 7.69
N SER A 716 0.72 -21.19 7.75
CA SER A 716 2.19 -21.18 7.79
C SER A 716 2.78 -22.09 6.74
N ASP A 717 3.86 -21.65 6.12
CA ASP A 717 4.74 -22.54 5.34
C ASP A 717 5.21 -23.75 6.15
N ASP A 718 5.61 -24.79 5.44
CA ASP A 718 6.38 -25.89 5.98
C ASP A 718 7.86 -25.53 6.14
N SER A 719 8.67 -26.52 6.53
CA SER A 719 10.10 -26.34 6.75
C SER A 719 10.89 -27.03 5.64
N ASP A 720 11.06 -26.35 4.50
CA ASP A 720 11.86 -26.83 3.36
C ASP A 720 13.37 -26.87 3.65
N LYS A 721 13.79 -26.10 4.66
CA LYS A 721 15.19 -25.93 5.06
C LYS A 721 15.26 -25.62 6.55
N ALA A 722 16.46 -25.75 7.13
CA ALA A 722 16.67 -25.60 8.58
C ALA A 722 16.34 -24.20 9.13
N SER A 723 16.36 -23.14 8.31
CA SER A 723 15.96 -21.80 8.72
C SER A 723 14.45 -21.67 9.01
N ASP A 724 13.65 -22.55 8.44
CA ASP A 724 12.20 -22.37 8.31
C ASP A 724 11.42 -22.98 9.48
N THR A 725 12.12 -23.72 10.36
CA THR A 725 11.54 -24.37 11.54
C THR A 725 10.73 -23.42 12.42
N THR A 726 11.07 -22.13 12.45
CA THR A 726 10.36 -21.14 13.28
C THR A 726 9.04 -20.66 12.67
N LEU A 727 8.83 -20.80 11.34
CA LEU A 727 7.61 -20.32 10.68
C LEU A 727 6.35 -20.98 11.26
N GLN A 728 6.37 -22.31 11.34
CA GLN A 728 5.24 -23.10 11.84
C GLN A 728 4.95 -22.84 13.32
N SER A 729 6.00 -22.85 14.15
CA SER A 729 5.85 -22.68 15.60
C SER A 729 5.44 -21.25 15.98
N ASN A 730 5.99 -20.23 15.31
CA ASN A 730 5.60 -18.85 15.57
C ASN A 730 4.17 -18.55 15.12
N GLN A 731 3.74 -19.08 13.97
CA GLN A 731 2.36 -18.88 13.52
C GLN A 731 1.36 -19.59 14.45
N ASN A 732 1.68 -20.80 14.91
CA ASN A 732 0.87 -21.48 15.92
C ASN A 732 0.79 -20.68 17.23
N ASN A 733 1.93 -20.22 17.74
CA ASN A 733 1.99 -19.45 18.98
C ASN A 733 1.20 -18.14 18.89
N LEU A 734 1.26 -17.46 17.73
CA LEU A 734 0.47 -16.26 17.47
C LEU A 734 -1.02 -16.56 17.46
N ALA A 735 -1.45 -17.65 16.82
CA ALA A 735 -2.84 -18.10 16.82
C ALA A 735 -3.35 -18.40 18.24
N ASP A 736 -2.56 -19.07 19.07
CA ASP A 736 -2.87 -19.37 20.47
C ASP A 736 -2.95 -18.07 21.31
N LYS A 737 -2.07 -17.11 21.03
CA LYS A 737 -2.07 -15.80 21.69
C LYS A 737 -3.32 -14.99 21.34
N ILE A 738 -3.70 -14.92 20.05
CA ILE A 738 -4.94 -14.27 19.61
C ILE A 738 -6.15 -14.95 20.28
N SER A 739 -6.19 -16.29 20.31
CA SER A 739 -7.26 -17.05 20.96
C SER A 739 -7.39 -16.73 22.45
N THR A 740 -6.28 -16.47 23.13
CA THR A 740 -6.27 -16.16 24.56
C THR A 740 -6.74 -14.73 24.83
N GLU A 741 -6.30 -13.78 24.00
CA GLU A 741 -6.62 -12.35 24.15
C GLU A 741 -8.03 -12.02 23.64
N LYS A 742 -8.52 -12.75 22.64
CA LYS A 742 -9.80 -12.56 21.95
C LYS A 742 -10.54 -13.87 21.73
N SER A 743 -10.87 -14.51 22.84
CA SER A 743 -11.50 -15.83 22.91
C SER A 743 -12.81 -16.03 22.16
N PHE A 744 -13.48 -14.98 21.67
CA PHE A 744 -14.70 -15.13 20.85
C PHE A 744 -14.39 -15.50 19.40
N PHE A 745 -13.17 -15.29 18.91
CA PHE A 745 -12.76 -15.74 17.60
C PHE A 745 -12.56 -17.26 17.56
N ASN A 746 -12.91 -17.87 16.44
CA ASN A 746 -12.60 -19.25 16.11
C ASN A 746 -11.34 -19.26 15.25
N MET A 747 -10.29 -19.95 15.73
CA MET A 747 -9.05 -20.09 14.98
C MET A 747 -9.08 -21.34 14.13
N ASP A 748 -8.84 -21.16 12.84
CA ASP A 748 -8.48 -22.22 11.92
C ASP A 748 -6.97 -22.16 11.63
N LYS A 749 -6.30 -23.31 11.63
CA LYS A 749 -4.84 -23.41 11.52
C LYS A 749 -4.49 -24.33 10.35
N ILE A 750 -3.97 -23.75 9.28
CA ILE A 750 -3.47 -24.46 8.11
C ILE A 750 -1.93 -24.42 8.16
N ILE A 751 -1.35 -25.38 8.87
CA ILE A 751 0.11 -25.56 8.95
C ILE A 751 0.49 -26.57 7.87
N LEU A 752 1.18 -26.14 6.81
CA LEU A 752 1.39 -26.99 5.62
C LEU A 752 2.00 -28.35 5.94
N ASP A 753 3.02 -28.39 6.80
CA ASP A 753 3.70 -29.63 7.17
C ASP A 753 2.81 -30.61 7.98
N SER A 754 1.60 -30.21 8.40
CA SER A 754 0.61 -31.13 8.99
C SER A 754 -0.20 -31.93 7.96
N TYR A 755 -0.04 -31.60 6.68
CA TYR A 755 -0.64 -32.30 5.55
C TYR A 755 0.40 -33.21 4.89
N THR A 756 -0.07 -34.25 4.20
CA THR A 756 0.81 -35.11 3.39
C THR A 756 1.25 -34.37 2.14
N GLN A 757 2.56 -34.30 1.93
CA GLN A 757 3.14 -33.74 0.72
C GLN A 757 3.04 -34.75 -0.44
N GLU A 758 2.67 -34.27 -1.62
CA GLU A 758 2.54 -35.07 -2.84
C GLU A 758 3.52 -34.62 -3.91
N ALA A 759 4.19 -35.57 -4.56
CA ALA A 759 5.10 -35.27 -5.66
C ALA A 759 4.33 -35.02 -6.96
N SER A 760 4.64 -33.90 -7.63
CA SER A 760 4.11 -33.58 -8.97
C SER A 760 5.23 -33.30 -9.97
N ALA A 761 4.92 -33.30 -11.27
CA ALA A 761 5.89 -32.96 -12.32
C ALA A 761 6.46 -31.53 -12.18
N GLY A 762 5.76 -30.64 -11.45
CA GLY A 762 6.17 -29.27 -11.18
C GLY A 762 6.73 -29.02 -9.78
N GLY A 763 7.15 -30.06 -9.05
CA GLY A 763 7.63 -30.00 -7.66
C GLY A 763 6.61 -30.53 -6.64
N SER A 764 6.98 -30.54 -5.36
CA SER A 764 6.13 -30.94 -4.25
C SER A 764 4.88 -30.06 -4.13
N ARG A 765 3.77 -30.63 -3.67
CA ARG A 765 2.48 -29.95 -3.48
C ARG A 765 1.82 -30.40 -2.18
N TYR A 766 0.96 -29.54 -1.63
CA TYR A 766 -0.01 -29.91 -0.59
C TYR A 766 -1.46 -29.73 -1.10
N PRO A 767 -1.98 -30.65 -1.94
CA PRO A 767 -3.31 -30.48 -2.56
C PRO A 767 -4.43 -30.31 -1.53
N LYS A 768 -4.36 -31.05 -0.42
CA LYS A 768 -5.35 -30.95 0.65
C LYS A 768 -5.28 -29.62 1.42
N ALA A 769 -4.09 -29.15 1.78
CA ALA A 769 -3.93 -27.85 2.44
C ALA A 769 -4.42 -26.70 1.55
N ARG A 770 -4.09 -26.76 0.25
CA ARG A 770 -4.57 -25.82 -0.76
C ARG A 770 -6.10 -25.85 -0.86
N THR A 771 -6.71 -27.03 -0.90
CA THR A 771 -8.17 -27.18 -0.91
C THR A 771 -8.81 -26.57 0.33
N ASP A 772 -8.25 -26.81 1.52
CA ASP A 772 -8.77 -26.26 2.77
C ASP A 772 -8.63 -24.74 2.83
N LEU A 773 -7.54 -24.17 2.32
CA LEU A 773 -7.33 -22.73 2.19
C LEU A 773 -8.43 -22.07 1.35
N PHE A 774 -8.70 -22.58 0.14
CA PHE A 774 -9.73 -22.02 -0.73
C PHE A 774 -11.15 -22.23 -0.18
N ASN A 775 -11.41 -23.39 0.43
CA ASN A 775 -12.66 -23.62 1.15
C ASN A 775 -12.87 -22.60 2.27
N ALA A 776 -11.82 -22.25 3.02
CA ALA A 776 -11.91 -21.23 4.06
C ALA A 776 -12.21 -19.84 3.48
N PHE A 777 -11.61 -19.48 2.33
CA PHE A 777 -11.91 -18.23 1.62
C PHE A 777 -13.38 -18.16 1.18
N GLU A 778 -13.92 -19.23 0.59
CA GLU A 778 -15.31 -19.28 0.13
C GLU A 778 -16.32 -19.26 1.29
N LYS A 779 -16.05 -20.00 2.37
CA LYS A 779 -16.85 -19.94 3.62
C LYS A 779 -16.86 -18.51 4.17
N GLY A 780 -15.71 -17.84 4.09
CA GLY A 780 -15.43 -16.51 4.60
C GLY A 780 -14.75 -16.56 5.96
N ALA A 781 -13.75 -15.71 6.13
CA ALA A 781 -13.13 -15.41 7.42
C ALA A 781 -12.82 -13.91 7.51
N LEU A 782 -12.69 -13.40 8.73
CA LEU A 782 -12.40 -11.98 8.94
C LEU A 782 -10.97 -11.63 8.52
N VAL A 783 -10.03 -12.52 8.84
CA VAL A 783 -8.59 -12.34 8.60
C VAL A 783 -7.98 -13.65 8.10
N PHE A 784 -7.14 -13.55 7.07
CA PHE A 784 -6.16 -14.55 6.71
C PHE A 784 -4.78 -14.00 7.04
N ASN A 785 -3.99 -14.74 7.82
CA ASN A 785 -2.61 -14.37 8.13
C ASN A 785 -1.70 -15.48 7.62
N TYR A 786 -0.86 -15.16 6.63
CA TYR A 786 0.13 -16.05 6.07
C TYR A 786 1.53 -15.67 6.55
N LEU A 787 2.27 -16.66 7.05
CA LEU A 787 3.67 -16.54 7.43
C LEU A 787 4.49 -17.61 6.70
N GLY A 788 5.30 -17.21 5.74
CA GLY A 788 6.07 -18.12 4.90
C GLY A 788 6.75 -17.43 3.72
N HIS A 789 7.23 -18.20 2.75
CA HIS A 789 7.83 -17.71 1.53
C HIS A 789 6.78 -17.20 0.54
N GLY A 790 7.20 -16.27 -0.30
CA GLY A 790 6.33 -15.65 -1.27
C GLY A 790 7.13 -14.95 -2.34
N GLY A 791 6.42 -14.53 -3.37
CA GLY A 791 6.97 -13.70 -4.42
C GLY A 791 5.85 -13.12 -5.28
N GLU A 792 6.25 -12.46 -6.35
CA GLU A 792 5.32 -11.79 -7.25
C GLU A 792 4.27 -12.75 -7.85
N ASP A 793 4.57 -14.05 -7.98
CA ASP A 793 3.70 -15.07 -8.60
C ASP A 793 2.82 -15.88 -7.63
N GLY A 794 3.06 -15.84 -6.31
CA GLY A 794 2.33 -16.70 -5.38
C GLY A 794 2.93 -16.83 -3.97
N LEU A 795 2.42 -17.81 -3.23
CA LEU A 795 2.84 -18.16 -1.86
C LEU A 795 3.29 -19.63 -1.79
N ALA A 796 4.33 -19.89 -0.99
CA ALA A 796 5.04 -21.17 -0.82
C ALA A 796 5.70 -21.71 -2.11
N SER A 797 6.76 -22.53 -1.94
CA SER A 797 7.39 -23.27 -3.05
C SER A 797 6.41 -24.28 -3.68
N GLU A 798 5.48 -24.77 -2.86
CA GLU A 798 4.45 -25.78 -3.13
C GLU A 798 3.21 -25.17 -3.78
N ARG A 799 3.22 -23.86 -4.05
CA ARG A 799 2.17 -23.12 -4.79
C ARG A 799 0.80 -23.27 -4.13
N ILE A 800 0.73 -23.02 -2.83
CA ILE A 800 -0.56 -22.99 -2.11
C ILE A 800 -1.45 -21.83 -2.58
N TRP A 801 -0.85 -20.83 -3.24
CA TRP A 801 -1.52 -19.72 -3.89
C TRP A 801 -0.77 -19.30 -5.16
N GLU A 802 -1.48 -19.10 -6.25
CA GLU A 802 -0.97 -18.63 -7.55
C GLU A 802 -1.75 -17.38 -8.02
N LYS A 803 -1.17 -16.59 -8.93
CA LYS A 803 -1.79 -15.38 -9.50
C LYS A 803 -3.24 -15.58 -9.96
N SER A 804 -3.50 -16.66 -10.71
CA SER A 804 -4.82 -16.97 -11.25
C SER A 804 -5.86 -17.22 -10.16
N ASP A 805 -5.43 -17.66 -8.97
CA ASP A 805 -6.35 -17.95 -7.89
C ASP A 805 -7.01 -16.66 -7.40
N GLY A 806 -6.22 -15.60 -7.19
CA GLY A 806 -6.72 -14.28 -6.79
C GLY A 806 -7.80 -13.74 -7.72
N GLN A 807 -7.67 -13.98 -9.03
CA GLN A 807 -8.63 -13.55 -10.06
C GLN A 807 -9.95 -14.33 -10.03
N ASN A 808 -9.92 -15.59 -9.57
CA ASN A 808 -11.04 -16.52 -9.71
C ASN A 808 -11.83 -16.74 -8.41
N LEU A 809 -11.42 -16.11 -7.29
CA LEU A 809 -12.18 -16.13 -6.04
C LEU A 809 -13.57 -15.51 -6.19
N ASN A 810 -14.54 -16.06 -5.46
CA ASN A 810 -15.95 -15.66 -5.52
C ASN A 810 -16.60 -15.54 -4.13
N ASN A 811 -15.90 -14.93 -3.18
CA ASN A 811 -16.33 -14.68 -1.80
C ASN A 811 -17.03 -13.31 -1.63
N GLN A 812 -17.90 -12.92 -2.57
CA GLN A 812 -18.61 -11.65 -2.55
C GLN A 812 -19.29 -11.40 -1.19
N TYR A 813 -19.24 -10.16 -0.69
CA TYR A 813 -19.70 -9.74 0.65
C TYR A 813 -18.89 -10.29 1.84
N LYS A 814 -17.98 -11.25 1.65
CA LYS A 814 -17.18 -11.89 2.71
C LYS A 814 -15.69 -11.70 2.45
N TYR A 815 -15.30 -10.45 2.23
CA TYR A 815 -13.94 -10.08 1.85
C TYR A 815 -13.02 -10.02 3.08
N PRO A 816 -12.03 -10.90 3.25
CA PRO A 816 -11.12 -10.85 4.40
C PRO A 816 -10.11 -9.71 4.29
N LEU A 817 -9.54 -9.32 5.43
CA LEU A 817 -8.19 -8.76 5.45
C LEU A 817 -7.19 -9.89 5.19
N PHE A 818 -6.33 -9.72 4.18
CA PHE A 818 -5.26 -10.68 3.90
C PHE A 818 -3.90 -10.11 4.30
N ILE A 819 -3.26 -10.74 5.28
CA ILE A 819 -1.94 -10.37 5.81
C ILE A 819 -0.89 -11.31 5.20
N THR A 820 -0.03 -10.76 4.35
CA THR A 820 1.03 -11.46 3.61
C THR A 820 2.36 -10.73 3.84
N ILE A 821 2.86 -10.77 5.07
CA ILE A 821 4.19 -10.22 5.43
C ILE A 821 5.26 -11.22 4.98
N THR A 822 5.44 -11.31 3.67
CA THR A 822 6.36 -12.22 2.98
C THR A 822 7.18 -11.43 1.94
N CYS A 823 7.92 -12.05 1.03
CA CYS A 823 8.65 -11.33 -0.02
C CYS A 823 7.71 -10.95 -1.19
N GLU A 824 7.74 -9.68 -1.61
CA GLU A 824 7.30 -9.17 -2.94
C GLU A 824 5.88 -9.57 -3.43
N PHE A 825 4.97 -9.96 -2.56
CA PHE A 825 3.65 -10.47 -2.98
C PHE A 825 2.81 -9.42 -3.72
N SER A 826 3.01 -8.13 -3.43
CA SER A 826 2.27 -7.01 -4.02
C SER A 826 3.18 -5.91 -4.54
N ARG A 827 4.22 -6.25 -5.33
CA ARG A 827 5.14 -5.27 -5.96
C ARG A 827 4.47 -4.38 -7.02
N PHE A 828 3.47 -3.61 -6.60
CA PHE A 828 2.62 -2.76 -7.43
C PHE A 828 3.37 -1.58 -8.05
N ASP A 829 4.55 -1.24 -7.51
CA ASP A 829 5.37 -0.14 -8.03
C ASP A 829 6.17 -0.51 -9.30
N ASP A 830 6.07 -1.76 -9.78
CA ASP A 830 6.53 -2.20 -11.11
C ASP A 830 5.34 -2.49 -12.05
N PRO A 831 4.90 -1.53 -12.90
CA PRO A 831 3.82 -1.74 -13.87
C PRO A 831 4.08 -2.86 -14.87
N THR A 832 5.33 -3.28 -15.05
CA THR A 832 5.68 -4.26 -16.09
C THR A 832 5.30 -5.69 -15.68
N ARG A 833 5.00 -5.93 -14.40
CA ARG A 833 4.69 -7.25 -13.88
C ARG A 833 3.63 -7.21 -12.77
N PRO A 834 2.34 -7.28 -13.13
CA PRO A 834 1.26 -7.45 -12.16
C PRO A 834 1.47 -8.69 -11.29
N THR A 835 1.27 -8.58 -9.98
CA THR A 835 1.55 -9.63 -8.98
C THR A 835 0.30 -10.40 -8.52
N ALA A 836 0.52 -11.50 -7.79
CA ALA A 836 -0.55 -12.30 -7.18
C ALA A 836 -1.37 -11.49 -6.15
N GLY A 837 -0.70 -10.62 -5.38
CA GLY A 837 -1.38 -9.72 -4.44
C GLY A 837 -2.25 -8.68 -5.13
N GLU A 838 -1.77 -8.09 -6.23
CA GLU A 838 -2.57 -7.13 -7.01
C GLU A 838 -3.83 -7.78 -7.59
N TYR A 839 -3.73 -8.97 -8.20
CA TYR A 839 -4.91 -9.69 -8.69
C TYR A 839 -5.89 -10.09 -7.57
N THR A 840 -5.37 -10.40 -6.38
CA THR A 840 -6.21 -10.72 -5.22
C THR A 840 -6.95 -9.48 -4.72
N PHE A 841 -6.33 -8.30 -4.77
CA PHE A 841 -6.97 -7.04 -4.41
C PHE A 841 -7.99 -6.60 -5.48
N TRP A 842 -7.62 -6.70 -6.76
CA TRP A 842 -8.41 -6.24 -7.91
C TRP A 842 -9.64 -7.07 -8.22
N ASN A 843 -9.77 -8.29 -7.69
CA ASN A 843 -10.93 -9.12 -7.96
C ASN A 843 -12.23 -8.41 -7.50
N PRO A 844 -13.19 -8.11 -8.41
CA PRO A 844 -14.39 -7.34 -8.09
C PRO A 844 -15.48 -8.14 -7.35
N LYS A 845 -15.42 -9.47 -7.37
CA LYS A 845 -16.44 -10.39 -6.81
C LYS A 845 -15.87 -11.32 -5.73
N GLY A 846 -14.60 -11.14 -5.36
CA GLY A 846 -13.91 -11.97 -4.39
C GLY A 846 -12.60 -11.33 -3.95
N GLY A 847 -11.67 -12.16 -3.49
CA GLY A 847 -10.38 -11.72 -2.98
C GLY A 847 -10.51 -10.99 -1.64
N ALA A 848 -9.56 -10.09 -1.37
CA ALA A 848 -9.45 -9.40 -0.09
C ALA A 848 -10.17 -8.03 -0.09
N ILE A 849 -10.66 -7.57 1.07
CA ILE A 849 -11.17 -6.19 1.21
C ILE A 849 -10.01 -5.19 1.26
N SER A 850 -8.91 -5.63 1.86
CA SER A 850 -7.67 -4.88 2.04
C SER A 850 -6.54 -5.87 2.30
N MET A 851 -5.30 -5.44 2.09
CA MET A 851 -4.12 -6.26 2.32
C MET A 851 -3.09 -5.55 3.18
N LEU A 852 -2.44 -6.32 4.06
CA LEU A 852 -1.20 -5.92 4.72
C LEU A 852 -0.08 -6.77 4.13
N THR A 853 0.68 -6.20 3.20
CA THR A 853 1.55 -6.94 2.26
C THR A 853 2.88 -6.22 2.09
N THR A 854 3.81 -6.82 1.36
CA THR A 854 5.10 -6.21 1.01
C THR A 854 5.27 -6.01 -0.50
N ILE A 855 6.22 -5.14 -0.84
CA ILE A 855 6.66 -4.89 -2.23
C ILE A 855 8.13 -5.23 -2.47
N ARG A 856 8.86 -5.64 -1.41
CA ARG A 856 10.28 -6.02 -1.43
C ARG A 856 10.47 -7.30 -0.63
N ALA A 857 11.65 -7.91 -0.74
CA ALA A 857 12.05 -8.99 0.15
C ALA A 857 12.16 -8.48 1.60
N ILE A 858 11.81 -9.35 2.54
CA ILE A 858 11.80 -9.07 3.98
C ILE A 858 12.51 -10.20 4.73
N GLY A 859 13.31 -9.86 5.74
CA GLY A 859 13.98 -10.86 6.57
C GLY A 859 12.99 -11.65 7.42
N GLN A 860 13.14 -12.98 7.46
CA GLN A 860 12.23 -13.87 8.17
C GLN A 860 12.00 -13.48 9.63
N TYR A 861 13.08 -13.21 10.38
CA TYR A 861 12.98 -12.80 11.79
C TYR A 861 12.18 -11.50 11.97
N ASN A 862 12.42 -10.52 11.10
CA ASN A 862 11.73 -9.24 11.18
C ASN A 862 10.24 -9.38 10.84
N ALA A 863 9.90 -10.26 9.88
CA ALA A 863 8.52 -10.58 9.55
C ALA A 863 7.80 -11.24 10.73
N GLU A 864 8.42 -12.23 11.37
CA GLU A 864 7.90 -12.91 12.58
C GLU A 864 7.64 -11.92 13.73
N ASP A 865 8.60 -11.06 14.06
CA ASP A 865 8.49 -10.08 15.16
C ASP A 865 7.44 -8.99 14.86
N PHE A 866 7.41 -8.48 13.63
CA PHE A 866 6.44 -7.48 13.23
C PHE A 866 5.01 -8.02 13.27
N ASN A 867 4.78 -9.27 12.86
CA ASN A 867 3.45 -9.89 12.88
C ASN A 867 2.86 -9.98 14.30
N ASN A 868 3.70 -10.21 15.31
CA ASN A 868 3.29 -10.19 16.72
C ASN A 868 2.81 -8.79 17.15
N SER A 869 3.60 -7.75 16.83
CA SER A 869 3.28 -6.36 17.18
C SER A 869 2.04 -5.86 16.43
N LEU A 870 1.92 -6.20 15.14
CA LEU A 870 0.74 -5.94 14.33
C LEU A 870 -0.52 -6.57 14.92
N SER A 871 -0.49 -7.87 15.22
CA SER A 871 -1.66 -8.59 15.74
C SER A 871 -2.15 -8.02 17.07
N ARG A 872 -1.23 -7.62 17.96
CA ARG A 872 -1.58 -6.95 19.22
C ARG A 872 -2.40 -5.69 19.00
N ASN A 873 -1.97 -4.85 18.05
CA ASN A 873 -2.59 -3.55 17.77
C ASN A 873 -3.88 -3.71 16.94
N LEU A 874 -3.88 -4.62 15.96
CA LEU A 874 -5.02 -4.92 15.09
C LEU A 874 -6.21 -5.48 15.87
N PHE A 875 -5.94 -6.43 16.78
CA PHE A 875 -6.97 -7.05 17.61
C PHE A 875 -7.14 -6.38 18.98
N ALA A 876 -6.49 -5.25 19.25
CA ALA A 876 -6.61 -4.49 20.49
C ALA A 876 -6.52 -5.38 21.76
N TYR A 877 -5.39 -6.05 21.98
CA TYR A 877 -5.24 -6.91 23.16
C TYR A 877 -5.54 -6.16 24.47
N GLY A 878 -6.27 -6.80 25.38
CA GLY A 878 -6.73 -6.18 26.63
C GLY A 878 -7.80 -5.09 26.53
N SER A 879 -8.31 -4.75 25.34
CA SER A 879 -9.31 -3.68 25.14
C SER A 879 -10.34 -4.04 24.06
N ASN A 880 -11.58 -3.55 24.13
CA ASN A 880 -12.55 -3.70 23.03
C ASN A 880 -12.65 -2.45 22.13
N GLN A 881 -11.72 -1.51 22.30
CA GLN A 881 -11.62 -0.32 21.46
C GLN A 881 -10.71 -0.61 20.27
N TYR A 882 -11.34 -1.04 19.18
CA TYR A 882 -10.64 -1.33 17.92
C TYR A 882 -10.34 -0.07 17.15
N THR A 883 -9.25 -0.11 16.38
CA THR A 883 -8.90 0.93 15.43
C THR A 883 -9.01 0.43 13.99
N THR A 884 -8.94 1.34 13.02
CA THR A 884 -8.86 0.98 11.59
C THR A 884 -7.60 0.18 11.30
N ILE A 885 -7.62 -0.63 10.23
CA ILE A 885 -6.49 -1.50 9.87
C ILE A 885 -5.21 -0.69 9.61
N ALA A 886 -5.33 0.42 8.88
CA ALA A 886 -4.19 1.31 8.60
C ALA A 886 -3.59 1.95 9.86
N GLU A 887 -4.44 2.30 10.83
CA GLU A 887 -3.99 2.86 12.10
C GLU A 887 -3.29 1.82 12.98
N ALA A 888 -3.74 0.56 12.97
CA ALA A 888 -3.02 -0.54 13.61
C ALA A 888 -1.62 -0.72 13.01
N LEU A 889 -1.50 -0.67 11.66
CA LEU A 889 -0.21 -0.70 10.97
C LEU A 889 0.69 0.48 11.39
N ARG A 890 0.16 1.71 11.37
CA ARG A 890 0.88 2.93 11.75
C ARG A 890 1.45 2.82 13.17
N ILE A 891 0.64 2.37 14.13
CA ILE A 891 1.06 2.20 15.52
C ILE A 891 2.19 1.16 15.59
N SER A 892 2.04 0.01 14.94
CA SER A 892 3.06 -1.06 14.96
C SER A 892 4.40 -0.63 14.36
N LYS A 893 4.39 0.12 13.24
CA LYS A 893 5.61 0.68 12.64
C LYS A 893 6.33 1.65 13.58
N ASN A 894 5.58 2.51 14.28
CA ASN A 894 6.14 3.48 15.22
C ASN A 894 6.62 2.85 16.53
N GLU A 895 6.00 1.76 17.00
CA GLU A 895 6.41 1.07 18.23
C GLU A 895 7.74 0.33 18.09
N ASN A 896 7.98 -0.25 16.91
CA ASN A 896 9.16 -1.07 16.63
C ASN A 896 9.79 -0.78 15.24
N PRO A 897 10.31 0.44 14.99
CA PRO A 897 10.91 0.81 13.72
C PRO A 897 11.97 -0.18 13.23
N SER A 898 11.86 -0.61 11.97
CA SER A 898 12.85 -1.47 11.31
C SER A 898 12.88 -1.24 9.80
N SER A 899 13.96 -1.66 9.12
CA SER A 899 14.02 -1.67 7.66
C SER A 899 12.88 -2.50 7.05
N ALA A 900 12.57 -3.64 7.66
CA ALA A 900 11.42 -4.48 7.31
C ALA A 900 10.08 -3.74 7.40
N SER A 901 9.89 -2.89 8.41
CA SER A 901 8.63 -2.14 8.54
C SER A 901 8.40 -1.14 7.40
N ASN A 902 9.47 -0.69 6.72
CA ASN A 902 9.39 0.25 5.60
C ASN A 902 8.83 -0.38 4.32
N VAL A 903 8.92 -1.71 4.20
CA VAL A 903 8.45 -2.44 3.02
C VAL A 903 7.06 -3.03 3.19
N ILE A 904 6.41 -2.81 4.34
CA ILE A 904 5.05 -3.27 4.64
C ILE A 904 4.04 -2.17 4.31
N PHE A 905 3.03 -2.51 3.52
CA PHE A 905 2.02 -1.61 2.98
C PHE A 905 0.63 -2.01 3.42
N TYR A 906 -0.24 -1.00 3.51
CA TYR A 906 -1.68 -1.19 3.59
C TYR A 906 -2.33 -0.82 2.24
N LEU A 907 -2.84 -1.84 1.55
CA LEU A 907 -3.63 -1.68 0.33
C LEU A 907 -5.11 -1.71 0.70
N GLY A 908 -5.84 -0.64 0.42
CA GLY A 908 -7.24 -0.46 0.77
C GLY A 908 -7.55 0.92 1.35
N ASP A 909 -8.80 1.09 1.76
CA ASP A 909 -9.29 2.34 2.36
C ASP A 909 -8.76 2.51 3.80
N PRO A 910 -8.00 3.57 4.14
CA PRO A 910 -7.40 3.75 5.47
C PRO A 910 -8.43 3.97 6.59
N ALA A 911 -9.64 4.40 6.25
CA ALA A 911 -10.73 4.57 7.22
C ALA A 911 -11.50 3.27 7.50
N LEU A 912 -11.14 2.16 6.84
CA LEU A 912 -11.78 0.87 7.00
C LEU A 912 -11.45 0.24 8.36
N MET A 913 -12.48 -0.19 9.07
CA MET A 913 -12.37 -1.02 10.26
C MET A 913 -12.58 -2.49 9.91
N LEU A 914 -11.89 -3.40 10.60
CA LEU A 914 -12.29 -4.80 10.58
C LEU A 914 -13.71 -4.92 11.12
N ALA A 915 -14.54 -5.73 10.46
CA ALA A 915 -15.91 -6.02 10.87
C ALA A 915 -16.00 -6.93 12.11
N ILE A 916 -15.22 -6.64 13.15
CA ILE A 916 -15.23 -7.34 14.43
C ILE A 916 -16.59 -7.08 15.12
N PRO A 917 -17.39 -8.12 15.41
CA PRO A 917 -18.67 -7.93 16.09
C PRO A 917 -18.48 -7.44 17.52
N LYS A 918 -19.46 -6.72 18.06
CA LYS A 918 -19.40 -6.26 19.45
C LYS A 918 -19.52 -7.45 20.43
N PRO A 919 -18.85 -7.43 21.58
CA PRO A 919 -19.17 -8.35 22.68
C PRO A 919 -20.52 -7.91 23.33
N ARG A 920 -21.29 -8.72 24.08
CA ARG A 920 -21.18 -10.11 24.55
C ARG A 920 -22.49 -10.87 24.28
N ILE A 921 -22.39 -12.09 23.78
CA ILE A 921 -23.47 -13.08 23.84
C ILE A 921 -23.12 -14.10 24.94
N ASN A 922 -23.99 -14.21 25.95
CA ASN A 922 -23.75 -15.01 27.15
C ASN A 922 -24.67 -16.23 27.19
N LEU A 923 -24.08 -17.40 27.46
CA LEU A 923 -24.84 -18.57 27.87
C LEU A 923 -25.31 -18.39 29.32
N THR A 924 -26.60 -18.53 29.60
CA THR A 924 -27.15 -18.34 30.95
C THR A 924 -27.61 -19.66 31.58
N LYS A 925 -28.20 -20.56 30.79
CA LYS A 925 -28.66 -21.87 31.26
C LYS A 925 -28.40 -22.99 30.26
N VAL A 926 -28.22 -24.19 30.80
CA VAL A 926 -28.21 -25.46 30.07
C VAL A 926 -29.21 -26.38 30.75
N ASN A 927 -30.18 -26.92 30.02
CA ASN A 927 -31.25 -27.76 30.56
C ASN A 927 -31.94 -27.13 31.78
N ASP A 928 -32.24 -25.83 31.67
CA ASP A 928 -32.84 -24.98 32.71
C ASP A 928 -32.00 -24.81 34.00
N ILE A 929 -30.78 -25.35 34.05
CA ILE A 929 -29.80 -25.17 35.13
C ILE A 929 -28.90 -23.97 34.78
N VAL A 930 -28.75 -23.05 35.72
CA VAL A 930 -27.88 -21.86 35.55
C VAL A 930 -26.42 -22.29 35.44
N ILE A 931 -25.66 -21.67 34.53
CA ILE A 931 -24.25 -22.04 34.26
C ILE A 931 -23.30 -21.90 35.46
N SER A 932 -23.68 -21.16 36.50
CA SER A 932 -22.92 -21.05 37.76
C SER A 932 -23.04 -22.29 38.64
N GLN A 933 -23.97 -23.19 38.34
CA GLN A 933 -24.16 -24.48 39.00
C GLN A 933 -23.52 -25.60 38.17
N SER A 934 -23.40 -26.79 38.76
CA SER A 934 -22.94 -27.97 38.01
C SER A 934 -23.97 -28.38 36.97
N ILE A 935 -23.68 -28.10 35.69
CA ILE A 935 -24.48 -28.54 34.55
C ILE A 935 -24.10 -29.98 34.13
N PRO A 936 -25.02 -30.75 33.53
CA PRO A 936 -24.72 -32.09 33.03
C PRO A 936 -23.77 -32.04 31.83
N ASP A 937 -22.92 -33.07 31.70
CA ASP A 937 -22.08 -33.28 30.53
C ASP A 937 -22.94 -33.51 29.28
N PHE A 938 -22.48 -33.01 28.13
CA PHE A 938 -23.12 -33.22 26.83
C PHE A 938 -22.72 -34.60 26.33
N LYS A 939 -23.42 -35.61 26.84
CA LYS A 939 -23.24 -37.02 26.44
C LYS A 939 -23.87 -37.28 25.09
N SER A 940 -23.32 -38.23 24.35
CA SER A 940 -23.88 -38.64 23.06
C SER A 940 -25.36 -39.01 23.19
N LEU A 941 -26.17 -38.63 22.20
CA LEU A 941 -27.62 -38.84 22.13
C LEU A 941 -28.44 -38.15 23.24
N SER A 942 -27.84 -37.20 23.97
CA SER A 942 -28.58 -36.38 24.93
C SER A 942 -29.23 -35.19 24.22
N LYS A 943 -30.50 -34.93 24.51
CA LYS A 943 -31.15 -33.67 24.13
C LYS A 943 -30.70 -32.55 25.07
N ILE A 944 -30.16 -31.48 24.50
CA ILE A 944 -29.63 -30.33 25.22
C ILE A 944 -30.45 -29.10 24.85
N LYS A 945 -30.87 -28.37 25.87
CA LYS A 945 -31.54 -27.07 25.77
C LYS A 945 -30.57 -25.97 26.17
N ILE A 946 -30.34 -25.01 25.28
CA ILE A 946 -29.44 -23.88 25.45
C ILE A 946 -30.27 -22.60 25.61
N THR A 947 -30.00 -21.84 26.67
CA THR A 947 -30.62 -20.52 26.88
C THR A 947 -29.53 -19.49 27.12
N GLY A 948 -29.66 -18.31 26.53
CA GLY A 948 -28.71 -17.23 26.71
C GLY A 948 -29.30 -15.86 26.45
N GLU A 949 -28.44 -14.86 26.56
CA GLU A 949 -28.81 -13.45 26.41
C GLU A 949 -27.71 -12.63 25.75
N ILE A 950 -28.09 -11.49 25.18
CA ILE A 950 -27.20 -10.50 24.57
C ILE A 950 -27.14 -9.30 25.49
N THR A 951 -25.92 -8.95 25.92
CA THR A 951 -25.68 -7.83 26.83
C THR A 951 -24.74 -6.81 26.21
N ASP A 952 -24.76 -5.60 26.75
CA ASP A 952 -23.67 -4.66 26.55
C ASP A 952 -22.39 -5.09 27.31
N GLU A 953 -21.34 -4.27 27.22
CA GLU A 953 -20.05 -4.54 27.89
C GLU A 953 -20.14 -4.50 29.42
N ASN A 954 -21.18 -3.85 29.97
CA ASN A 954 -21.46 -3.72 31.39
C ASN A 954 -22.35 -4.86 31.93
N ASN A 955 -22.62 -5.89 31.13
CA ASN A 955 -23.55 -6.98 31.43
C ASN A 955 -25.01 -6.53 31.61
N THR A 956 -25.40 -5.42 30.98
CA THR A 956 -26.81 -5.00 30.92
C THR A 956 -27.48 -5.65 29.72
N LEU A 957 -28.61 -6.33 29.95
CA LEU A 957 -29.41 -6.96 28.90
C LEU A 957 -29.84 -5.92 27.83
N LEU A 958 -29.61 -6.24 26.56
CA LEU A 958 -30.10 -5.46 25.44
C LEU A 958 -31.55 -5.84 25.10
N SER A 959 -32.49 -5.37 25.93
CA SER A 959 -33.91 -5.73 25.84
C SER A 959 -34.63 -5.27 24.56
N ASN A 960 -34.02 -4.39 23.77
CA ASN A 960 -34.52 -3.95 22.46
C ASN A 960 -33.86 -4.70 21.28
N TYR A 961 -33.11 -5.76 21.56
CA TYR A 961 -32.43 -6.54 20.54
C TYR A 961 -33.32 -7.65 20.01
N ASN A 962 -33.72 -7.55 18.74
CA ASN A 962 -34.45 -8.60 18.03
C ASN A 962 -33.68 -8.95 16.76
N GLY A 963 -33.43 -10.23 16.53
CA GLY A 963 -32.49 -10.66 15.50
C GLY A 963 -32.40 -12.16 15.34
N GLU A 964 -31.36 -12.60 14.67
CA GLU A 964 -31.04 -14.02 14.47
C GLU A 964 -29.68 -14.32 15.11
N LEU A 965 -29.57 -15.48 15.75
CA LEU A 965 -28.37 -16.04 16.32
C LEU A 965 -27.94 -17.23 15.48
N ALA A 966 -26.70 -17.21 14.98
CA ALA A 966 -26.00 -18.36 14.46
C ALA A 966 -25.10 -18.93 15.56
N THR A 967 -25.22 -20.24 15.82
CA THR A 967 -24.43 -20.95 16.83
C THR A 967 -23.66 -22.10 16.20
N ALA A 968 -22.39 -22.23 16.59
CA ALA A 968 -21.58 -23.42 16.33
C ALA A 968 -21.10 -24.00 17.66
N ILE A 969 -21.31 -25.30 17.88
CA ILE A 969 -20.81 -26.03 19.05
C ILE A 969 -19.73 -26.99 18.57
N PHE A 970 -18.51 -26.77 19.03
CA PHE A 970 -17.34 -27.59 18.72
C PHE A 970 -17.12 -28.61 19.83
N ASP A 971 -16.76 -29.84 19.44
CA ASP A 971 -16.19 -30.83 20.36
C ASP A 971 -14.87 -30.29 20.95
N LYS A 972 -14.31 -31.03 21.90
CA LYS A 972 -13.02 -30.75 22.51
C LYS A 972 -11.89 -30.59 21.48
N LEU A 973 -10.91 -29.76 21.84
CA LEU A 973 -9.75 -29.49 21.01
C LEU A 973 -9.04 -30.79 20.60
N ILE A 974 -8.61 -30.85 19.34
CA ILE A 974 -7.87 -31.98 18.80
C ILE A 974 -6.39 -31.61 18.78
N THR A 975 -5.55 -32.49 19.33
CA THR A 975 -4.10 -32.39 19.17
C THR A 975 -3.71 -33.04 17.85
N THR A 976 -3.12 -32.25 16.96
CA THR A 976 -2.55 -32.66 15.68
C THR A 976 -1.03 -32.46 15.73
N THR A 977 -0.29 -33.13 14.85
CA THR A 977 1.17 -33.02 14.78
C THR A 977 1.61 -32.82 13.34
N THR A 978 2.65 -32.04 13.11
CA THR A 978 3.31 -31.91 11.80
C THR A 978 4.03 -33.21 11.42
N LEU A 979 4.17 -33.47 10.13
CA LEU A 979 4.68 -34.73 9.58
C LEU A 979 6.18 -34.69 9.29
N ASN A 980 6.82 -33.51 9.33
CA ASN A 980 8.21 -33.32 8.96
C ASN A 980 8.51 -33.92 7.58
N ASN A 981 7.71 -33.54 6.57
CA ASN A 981 7.74 -34.13 5.24
C ASN A 981 9.15 -34.06 4.62
N ASP A 982 9.86 -32.94 4.79
CA ASP A 982 11.18 -32.69 4.20
C ASP A 982 12.37 -32.96 5.13
N GLY A 983 12.13 -33.29 6.40
CA GLY A 983 13.19 -33.69 7.33
C GLY A 983 13.95 -32.54 8.01
N TYR A 984 13.56 -31.28 7.80
CA TYR A 984 14.28 -30.11 8.33
C TYR A 984 13.75 -29.53 9.64
N SER A 985 12.64 -30.04 10.19
CA SER A 985 12.10 -29.57 11.46
C SER A 985 11.65 -30.73 12.37
N PRO A 986 11.74 -30.60 13.71
CA PRO A 986 11.13 -31.58 14.59
C PRO A 986 9.60 -31.52 14.46
N ALA A 987 8.94 -32.67 14.51
CA ALA A 987 7.49 -32.76 14.54
C ALA A 987 6.92 -31.92 15.70
N MET A 988 6.01 -31.01 15.39
CA MET A 988 5.40 -30.07 16.34
C MET A 988 3.95 -30.47 16.59
N SER A 989 3.58 -30.67 17.85
CA SER A 989 2.18 -30.85 18.24
C SER A 989 1.49 -29.51 18.50
N PHE A 990 0.28 -29.36 17.99
CA PHE A 990 -0.54 -28.17 18.16
C PHE A 990 -2.02 -28.55 18.31
N LYS A 991 -2.82 -27.60 18.80
CA LYS A 991 -4.26 -27.80 19.00
C LYS A 991 -5.08 -27.06 17.96
N ILE A 992 -6.10 -27.74 17.44
CA ILE A 992 -7.15 -27.18 16.57
C ILE A 992 -8.52 -27.34 17.22
N LEU A 993 -9.51 -26.60 16.74
CA LEU A 993 -10.90 -26.80 17.13
C LEU A 993 -11.34 -28.22 16.77
N GLY A 994 -12.13 -28.85 17.66
CA GLY A 994 -12.74 -30.13 17.35
C GLY A 994 -13.86 -30.00 16.33
N GLU A 995 -14.35 -31.14 15.88
CA GLU A 995 -15.48 -31.21 14.95
C GLU A 995 -16.69 -30.44 15.46
N THR A 996 -17.46 -29.84 14.54
CA THR A 996 -18.66 -29.12 14.94
C THR A 996 -19.82 -30.08 15.12
N ILE A 997 -20.24 -30.26 16.37
CA ILE A 997 -21.29 -31.21 16.74
C ILE A 997 -22.70 -30.63 16.57
N PHE A 998 -22.81 -29.31 16.36
CA PHE A 998 -24.07 -28.64 16.05
C PHE A 998 -23.81 -27.29 15.34
N ARG A 999 -24.51 -27.03 14.25
CA ARG A 999 -24.63 -25.72 13.59
C ARG A 999 -26.10 -25.34 13.45
N GLY A 1000 -26.55 -24.33 14.17
CA GLY A 1000 -27.95 -23.97 14.14
C GLY A 1000 -28.25 -22.50 14.33
N ASN A 1001 -29.46 -22.14 13.91
CA ASN A 1001 -29.97 -20.78 13.93
C ASN A 1001 -31.14 -20.65 14.90
N ALA A 1002 -31.16 -19.59 15.70
CA ALA A 1002 -32.22 -19.29 16.66
C ALA A 1002 -32.65 -17.83 16.60
N SER A 1003 -33.93 -17.58 16.86
CA SER A 1003 -34.47 -16.23 17.00
C SER A 1003 -34.02 -15.61 18.32
N VAL A 1004 -33.61 -14.34 18.26
CA VAL A 1004 -33.35 -13.52 19.44
C VAL A 1004 -34.54 -12.58 19.63
N THR A 1005 -35.19 -12.65 20.79
CA THR A 1005 -36.31 -11.79 21.16
C THR A 1005 -35.98 -11.04 22.45
N ASN A 1006 -36.06 -9.72 22.43
CA ASN A 1006 -35.73 -8.84 23.56
C ASN A 1006 -34.37 -9.16 24.21
N GLY A 1007 -33.36 -9.45 23.38
CA GLY A 1007 -32.02 -9.81 23.80
C GLY A 1007 -31.88 -11.22 24.37
N GLN A 1008 -32.90 -12.07 24.29
CA GLN A 1008 -32.87 -13.44 24.81
C GLN A 1008 -33.06 -14.46 23.69
N PHE A 1009 -32.45 -15.63 23.84
CA PHE A 1009 -32.57 -16.72 22.89
C PHE A 1009 -32.64 -18.07 23.59
N GLU A 1010 -33.28 -19.03 22.93
CA GLU A 1010 -33.39 -20.42 23.36
C GLU A 1010 -33.42 -21.33 22.14
N PHE A 1011 -32.68 -22.44 22.19
CA PHE A 1011 -32.79 -23.51 21.19
C PHE A 1011 -32.45 -24.86 21.81
N SER A 1012 -32.80 -25.93 21.11
CA SER A 1012 -32.45 -27.30 21.52
C SER A 1012 -31.77 -28.04 20.38
N PHE A 1013 -30.98 -29.06 20.72
CA PHE A 1013 -30.41 -30.00 19.76
C PHE A 1013 -30.16 -31.35 20.44
N VAL A 1014 -29.92 -32.39 19.66
CA VAL A 1014 -29.45 -33.69 20.17
C VAL A 1014 -27.97 -33.82 19.88
N VAL A 1015 -27.20 -34.19 20.89
CA VAL A 1015 -25.75 -34.38 20.76
C VAL A 1015 -25.48 -35.60 19.85
N PRO A 1016 -24.72 -35.47 18.76
CA PRO A 1016 -24.42 -36.58 17.87
C PRO A 1016 -23.81 -37.79 18.56
N ARG A 1017 -24.09 -38.99 18.03
CA ARG A 1017 -23.48 -40.23 18.50
C ARG A 1017 -21.96 -40.24 18.35
N ASP A 1018 -21.46 -39.54 17.32
CA ASP A 1018 -20.06 -39.55 16.91
C ASP A 1018 -19.16 -38.57 17.66
N ILE A 1019 -19.66 -37.91 18.72
CA ILE A 1019 -18.77 -37.17 19.61
C ILE A 1019 -17.69 -38.09 20.18
N ARG A 1020 -16.50 -37.54 20.44
CA ARG A 1020 -15.43 -38.34 21.03
C ARG A 1020 -15.79 -38.72 22.48
N VAL A 1021 -15.66 -40.01 22.83
CA VAL A 1021 -16.12 -40.56 24.12
C VAL A 1021 -15.45 -39.93 25.36
N PRO A 1022 -14.13 -39.64 25.41
CA PRO A 1022 -13.53 -39.01 26.59
C PRO A 1022 -14.18 -37.65 26.90
N VAL A 1023 -14.55 -37.44 28.17
CA VAL A 1023 -15.13 -36.17 28.63
C VAL A 1023 -14.04 -35.13 28.75
N ASP A 1024 -14.18 -34.02 28.02
CA ASP A 1024 -13.33 -32.84 28.15
C ASP A 1024 -14.12 -31.57 27.79
N TYR A 1025 -13.51 -30.40 27.91
CA TYR A 1025 -14.13 -29.12 27.62
C TYR A 1025 -14.34 -28.91 26.11
N GLY A 1026 -15.59 -28.63 25.74
CA GLY A 1026 -15.98 -28.20 24.40
C GLY A 1026 -16.06 -26.68 24.30
N ARG A 1027 -16.52 -26.19 23.15
CA ARG A 1027 -16.68 -24.75 22.89
C ARG A 1027 -18.00 -24.44 22.19
N ILE A 1028 -18.70 -23.42 22.65
CA ILE A 1028 -19.80 -22.79 21.92
C ILE A 1028 -19.31 -21.44 21.37
N SER A 1029 -19.56 -21.19 20.09
CA SER A 1029 -19.36 -19.89 19.43
C SER A 1029 -20.71 -19.33 19.00
N PHE A 1030 -20.94 -18.06 19.35
CA PHE A 1030 -22.17 -17.34 19.06
C PHE A 1030 -21.89 -16.16 18.13
N TYR A 1031 -22.76 -15.95 17.15
CA TYR A 1031 -22.81 -14.75 16.34
C TYR A 1031 -24.26 -14.33 16.18
N SER A 1032 -24.60 -13.08 16.46
CA SER A 1032 -25.96 -12.58 16.24
C SER A 1032 -25.96 -11.32 15.37
N LYS A 1033 -26.96 -11.21 14.50
CA LYS A 1033 -27.26 -10.02 13.72
C LYS A 1033 -28.64 -9.49 14.11
N LYS A 1034 -28.75 -8.17 14.27
CA LYS A 1034 -30.01 -7.50 14.58
C LYS A 1034 -30.85 -7.33 13.32
N ASN A 1035 -32.18 -7.34 13.47
CA ASN A 1035 -33.08 -7.06 12.37
C ASN A 1035 -33.04 -5.57 12.00
N GLN A 1036 -33.09 -5.28 10.69
CA GLN A 1036 -33.27 -3.93 10.09
C GLN A 1036 -32.18 -2.88 10.39
N LEU A 1037 -31.25 -3.16 11.31
CA LEU A 1037 -30.13 -2.30 11.66
C LEU A 1037 -28.82 -3.08 11.49
N SER A 1038 -27.80 -2.40 10.99
CA SER A 1038 -26.45 -2.91 10.76
C SER A 1038 -25.65 -3.11 12.06
N GLU A 1039 -26.20 -3.89 13.01
CA GLU A 1039 -25.64 -4.16 14.33
C GLU A 1039 -25.49 -5.68 14.55
N ASN A 1040 -24.34 -6.12 15.07
CA ASN A 1040 -24.04 -7.52 15.35
C ASN A 1040 -23.23 -7.72 16.64
N GLN A 1041 -23.35 -8.93 17.21
CA GLN A 1041 -22.73 -9.32 18.45
C GLN A 1041 -22.07 -10.69 18.32
N SER A 1042 -21.05 -10.92 19.14
CA SER A 1042 -20.37 -12.20 19.26
C SER A 1042 -20.23 -12.60 20.72
N GLY A 1043 -20.04 -13.90 20.93
CA GLY A 1043 -19.82 -14.48 22.25
C GLY A 1043 -19.32 -15.90 22.15
N TYR A 1044 -18.89 -16.45 23.28
CA TYR A 1044 -18.41 -17.81 23.36
C TYR A 1044 -18.62 -18.39 24.75
N ASN A 1045 -18.55 -19.71 24.86
CA ASN A 1045 -18.49 -20.41 26.14
C ASN A 1045 -17.56 -21.63 26.03
N THR A 1046 -16.70 -21.86 27.02
CA THR A 1046 -15.79 -23.01 27.10
C THR A 1046 -15.96 -23.80 28.40
N ALA A 1047 -17.03 -23.56 29.16
CA ALA A 1047 -17.30 -24.23 30.43
C ALA A 1047 -18.05 -25.55 30.25
N ILE A 1048 -18.62 -25.80 29.06
CA ILE A 1048 -19.33 -27.03 28.74
C ILE A 1048 -18.38 -28.21 28.63
N LYS A 1049 -18.81 -29.38 29.11
CA LYS A 1049 -18.10 -30.64 28.96
C LYS A 1049 -18.82 -31.51 27.94
N ILE A 1050 -18.07 -32.07 26.99
CA ILE A 1050 -18.59 -32.93 25.92
C ILE A 1050 -17.88 -34.28 25.99
N GLY A 1051 -18.67 -35.35 26.02
CA GLY A 1051 -18.18 -36.72 26.08
C GLY A 1051 -19.10 -37.62 26.93
N GLY A 1052 -18.78 -38.91 26.96
CA GLY A 1052 -19.60 -39.94 27.59
C GLY A 1052 -20.80 -40.34 26.73
N ILE A 1053 -21.45 -41.42 27.17
CA ILE A 1053 -22.59 -42.04 26.47
C ILE A 1053 -23.83 -41.91 27.32
N ASN A 1054 -24.96 -41.51 26.72
CA ASN A 1054 -26.25 -41.60 27.37
C ASN A 1054 -26.79 -43.04 27.28
N GLU A 1055 -26.61 -43.83 28.34
CA GLU A 1055 -27.09 -45.23 28.40
C GLU A 1055 -28.62 -45.36 28.35
N ASN A 1056 -29.36 -44.27 28.55
CA ASN A 1056 -30.83 -44.23 28.54
C ASN A 1056 -31.40 -43.52 27.31
N ALA A 1057 -30.62 -43.36 26.24
CA ALA A 1057 -31.12 -42.74 25.00
C ALA A 1057 -32.21 -43.62 24.35
N PRO A 1058 -33.34 -43.05 23.89
CA PRO A 1058 -34.32 -43.76 23.08
C PRO A 1058 -33.68 -44.33 21.82
N GLN A 1059 -34.16 -45.48 21.33
CA GLN A 1059 -33.68 -46.05 20.06
C GLN A 1059 -34.34 -45.32 18.89
N ASP A 1060 -33.53 -44.97 17.88
CA ASP A 1060 -33.99 -44.46 16.59
C ASP A 1060 -33.45 -45.36 15.46
N ASN A 1061 -34.33 -45.75 14.54
CA ASN A 1061 -33.99 -46.50 13.34
C ASN A 1061 -34.68 -45.90 12.09
N ILE A 1062 -35.11 -44.65 12.15
CA ILE A 1062 -35.75 -43.95 11.03
C ILE A 1062 -34.65 -43.21 10.28
N ASN A 1063 -34.56 -43.42 8.96
CA ASN A 1063 -33.56 -42.73 8.16
C ASN A 1063 -33.98 -41.26 7.92
N PRO A 1064 -33.01 -40.33 7.83
CA PRO A 1064 -33.28 -38.96 7.45
C PRO A 1064 -33.86 -38.86 6.04
N LYS A 1065 -34.59 -37.78 5.77
CA LYS A 1065 -35.08 -37.46 4.41
C LYS A 1065 -34.18 -36.43 3.77
N VAL A 1066 -33.93 -36.56 2.46
CA VAL A 1066 -33.16 -35.59 1.69
C VAL A 1066 -33.86 -35.21 0.38
N LYS A 1067 -33.76 -33.94 -0.02
CA LYS A 1067 -34.09 -33.45 -1.36
C LYS A 1067 -32.91 -32.67 -1.94
N LEU A 1068 -32.49 -33.04 -3.14
CA LEU A 1068 -31.36 -32.44 -3.84
C LEU A 1068 -31.83 -31.56 -5.00
N TYR A 1069 -31.16 -30.43 -5.19
CA TYR A 1069 -31.37 -29.53 -6.32
C TYR A 1069 -30.05 -28.89 -6.79
N MET A 1070 -30.06 -28.28 -7.98
CA MET A 1070 -28.97 -27.45 -8.48
C MET A 1070 -29.40 -25.99 -8.61
N ASN A 1071 -28.64 -25.08 -8.00
CA ASN A 1071 -28.88 -23.63 -7.90
C ASN A 1071 -30.14 -23.20 -7.16
N ASP A 1072 -31.31 -23.74 -7.50
CA ASP A 1072 -32.60 -23.45 -6.88
C ASP A 1072 -33.52 -24.68 -6.82
N GLU A 1073 -34.61 -24.59 -6.06
CA GLU A 1073 -35.59 -25.69 -5.89
C GLU A 1073 -36.42 -26.00 -7.15
N THR A 1074 -36.23 -25.26 -8.24
CA THR A 1074 -36.94 -25.49 -9.51
C THR A 1074 -36.21 -26.47 -10.43
N PHE A 1075 -34.95 -26.79 -10.12
CA PHE A 1075 -34.15 -27.74 -10.88
C PHE A 1075 -34.75 -29.15 -10.84
N VAL A 1076 -34.73 -29.83 -11.98
CA VAL A 1076 -35.17 -31.21 -12.12
C VAL A 1076 -33.97 -32.06 -12.55
N SER A 1077 -33.78 -33.22 -11.92
CA SER A 1077 -32.71 -34.17 -12.26
C SER A 1077 -32.71 -34.49 -13.76
N GLY A 1078 -31.53 -34.42 -14.38
CA GLY A 1078 -31.29 -34.48 -15.82
C GLY A 1078 -31.31 -33.12 -16.54
N GLY A 1079 -31.63 -32.04 -15.82
CA GLY A 1079 -31.62 -30.67 -16.34
C GLY A 1079 -30.21 -30.15 -16.69
N ILE A 1080 -30.16 -29.04 -17.44
CA ILE A 1080 -28.89 -28.40 -17.81
C ILE A 1080 -28.35 -27.53 -16.67
N THR A 1081 -27.02 -27.46 -16.56
CA THR A 1081 -26.29 -26.52 -15.69
C THR A 1081 -25.18 -25.81 -16.46
N ASN A 1082 -24.54 -24.83 -15.82
CA ASN A 1082 -23.23 -24.31 -16.23
C ASN A 1082 -22.09 -25.15 -15.62
N GLU A 1083 -20.85 -24.75 -15.85
CA GLU A 1083 -19.63 -25.43 -15.34
C GLU A 1083 -19.40 -25.23 -13.82
N SER A 1084 -20.15 -24.32 -13.19
CA SER A 1084 -20.00 -23.98 -11.76
C SER A 1084 -21.35 -23.79 -11.03
N PRO A 1085 -22.21 -24.82 -10.94
CA PRO A 1085 -23.48 -24.75 -10.23
C PRO A 1085 -23.31 -24.84 -8.70
N PHE A 1086 -24.38 -24.59 -7.95
CA PHE A 1086 -24.47 -24.90 -6.52
C PHE A 1086 -25.29 -26.17 -6.31
N LEU A 1087 -24.77 -27.12 -5.53
CA LEU A 1087 -25.54 -28.23 -4.98
C LEU A 1087 -26.33 -27.73 -3.75
N LEU A 1088 -27.64 -27.93 -3.76
CA LEU A 1088 -28.52 -27.71 -2.62
C LEU A 1088 -29.01 -29.05 -2.07
N ALA A 1089 -28.90 -29.25 -0.77
CA ALA A 1089 -29.54 -30.38 -0.10
C ALA A 1089 -30.39 -29.90 1.08
N PHE A 1090 -31.65 -30.33 1.12
CA PHE A 1090 -32.58 -30.08 2.23
C PHE A 1090 -32.78 -31.38 2.99
N LEU A 1091 -32.53 -31.35 4.29
CA LEU A 1091 -32.49 -32.52 5.16
C LEU A 1091 -33.50 -32.37 6.30
N GLU A 1092 -34.16 -33.48 6.66
CA GLU A 1092 -35.18 -33.54 7.71
C GLU A 1092 -35.01 -34.83 8.52
N ASP A 1093 -34.94 -34.71 9.85
CA ASP A 1093 -34.90 -35.82 10.81
C ASP A 1093 -35.39 -35.39 12.21
N GLU A 1094 -36.09 -36.25 12.96
CA GLU A 1094 -36.66 -35.93 14.29
C GLU A 1094 -35.59 -35.61 15.35
N ASN A 1095 -34.43 -36.25 15.26
CA ASN A 1095 -33.31 -36.05 16.17
C ASN A 1095 -32.25 -35.11 15.58
N GLY A 1096 -32.39 -34.75 14.31
CA GLY A 1096 -31.52 -33.83 13.59
C GLY A 1096 -30.41 -34.53 12.83
N ILE A 1097 -29.68 -33.75 12.04
CA ILE A 1097 -28.62 -34.25 11.16
C ILE A 1097 -27.28 -34.23 11.89
N ASN A 1098 -26.50 -35.29 11.72
CA ASN A 1098 -25.15 -35.38 12.25
C ASN A 1098 -24.21 -34.45 11.49
N THR A 1099 -23.67 -33.46 12.20
CA THR A 1099 -22.62 -32.57 11.67
C THR A 1099 -21.23 -32.92 12.21
N ALA A 1100 -21.14 -33.86 13.16
CA ALA A 1100 -19.87 -34.31 13.71
C ALA A 1100 -19.21 -35.28 12.73
N SER A 1101 -17.91 -35.09 12.49
CA SER A 1101 -17.13 -35.97 11.61
C SER A 1101 -16.75 -37.25 12.37
N GLY A 1102 -17.60 -38.27 12.27
CA GLY A 1102 -17.33 -39.65 12.73
C GLY A 1102 -16.67 -40.49 11.64
N ILE A 1103 -16.02 -41.60 12.01
CA ILE A 1103 -15.42 -42.51 11.01
C ILE A 1103 -16.52 -43.04 10.08
N GLY A 1104 -16.55 -42.50 8.85
CA GLY A 1104 -17.50 -42.91 7.81
C GLY A 1104 -18.88 -42.27 7.87
N HIS A 1105 -19.09 -41.21 8.68
CA HIS A 1105 -20.39 -40.52 8.82
C HIS A 1105 -20.36 -39.03 8.45
N ASP A 1106 -19.41 -38.62 7.61
CA ASP A 1106 -19.32 -37.25 7.08
C ASP A 1106 -20.36 -37.00 6.01
N ILE A 1107 -21.08 -35.88 6.03
CA ILE A 1107 -21.94 -35.47 4.92
C ILE A 1107 -21.09 -35.36 3.65
N VAL A 1108 -21.29 -36.26 2.70
CA VAL A 1108 -20.44 -36.36 1.50
C VAL A 1108 -21.22 -36.25 0.21
N ALA A 1109 -20.59 -35.63 -0.80
CA ALA A 1109 -21.01 -35.73 -2.19
C ALA A 1109 -19.91 -36.34 -3.04
N ILE A 1110 -20.25 -37.35 -3.84
CA ILE A 1110 -19.36 -38.04 -4.77
C ILE A 1110 -19.78 -37.65 -6.18
N LEU A 1111 -18.87 -37.02 -6.93
CA LEU A 1111 -19.09 -36.66 -8.32
C LEU A 1111 -18.60 -37.80 -9.23
N ASP A 1112 -19.46 -38.25 -10.14
CA ASP A 1112 -19.18 -39.26 -11.18
C ASP A 1112 -18.54 -40.56 -10.67
N GLY A 1113 -18.85 -40.93 -9.43
CA GLY A 1113 -18.33 -42.15 -8.80
C GLY A 1113 -16.89 -42.05 -8.29
N ASP A 1114 -16.28 -40.86 -8.23
CA ASP A 1114 -14.96 -40.65 -7.63
C ASP A 1114 -15.02 -40.74 -6.09
N VAL A 1115 -15.07 -41.97 -5.58
CA VAL A 1115 -15.05 -42.27 -4.15
C VAL A 1115 -13.72 -41.97 -3.48
N SER A 1116 -12.65 -41.73 -4.26
CA SER A 1116 -11.33 -41.42 -3.71
C SER A 1116 -11.21 -39.94 -3.31
N ASN A 1117 -12.01 -39.05 -3.92
CA ASN A 1117 -12.01 -37.62 -3.63
C ASN A 1117 -13.43 -37.09 -3.32
N PRO A 1118 -14.09 -37.55 -2.24
CA PRO A 1118 -15.42 -37.05 -1.90
C PRO A 1118 -15.36 -35.59 -1.43
N TYR A 1119 -16.39 -34.81 -1.77
CA TYR A 1119 -16.61 -33.50 -1.16
C TYR A 1119 -17.14 -33.68 0.26
N ILE A 1120 -16.44 -33.16 1.27
CA ILE A 1120 -16.89 -33.15 2.66
C ILE A 1120 -17.70 -31.87 2.92
N LEU A 1121 -18.95 -32.03 3.34
CA LEU A 1121 -19.97 -30.98 3.32
C LEU A 1121 -20.50 -30.58 4.70
N ASN A 1122 -20.01 -31.17 5.79
CA ASN A 1122 -20.47 -30.96 7.17
C ASN A 1122 -20.54 -29.45 7.53
N ASP A 1123 -19.58 -28.67 7.05
CA ASP A 1123 -19.46 -27.24 7.33
C ASP A 1123 -20.45 -26.35 6.56
N TYR A 1124 -21.07 -26.89 5.51
CA TYR A 1124 -22.06 -26.18 4.70
C TYR A 1124 -23.49 -26.38 5.21
N TYR A 1125 -23.71 -27.36 6.09
CA TYR A 1125 -25.01 -27.61 6.69
C TYR A 1125 -25.32 -26.63 7.83
N GLN A 1126 -26.56 -26.16 7.85
CA GLN A 1126 -27.11 -25.37 8.95
C GLN A 1126 -28.58 -25.72 9.18
N THR A 1127 -29.03 -25.61 10.43
CA THR A 1127 -30.45 -25.81 10.75
C THR A 1127 -31.28 -24.63 10.25
N LYS A 1128 -32.56 -24.88 10.03
CA LYS A 1128 -33.57 -23.84 9.86
C LYS A 1128 -33.70 -23.05 11.17
N LEU A 1129 -34.17 -21.80 11.05
CA LEU A 1129 -34.42 -20.92 12.19
C LEU A 1129 -35.38 -21.59 13.19
N ASP A 1130 -34.97 -21.67 14.45
CA ASP A 1130 -35.71 -22.24 15.59
C ASP A 1130 -36.05 -23.73 15.47
N ASP A 1131 -35.44 -24.45 14.51
CA ASP A 1131 -35.80 -25.83 14.22
C ASP A 1131 -34.55 -26.68 13.91
N TYR A 1132 -34.14 -27.50 14.87
CA TYR A 1132 -32.99 -28.41 14.72
C TYR A 1132 -33.31 -29.67 13.91
N THR A 1133 -34.59 -29.94 13.64
CA THR A 1133 -35.06 -31.14 12.90
C THR A 1133 -35.04 -30.95 11.39
N ASN A 1134 -34.92 -29.70 10.93
CA ASN A 1134 -34.85 -29.34 9.52
C ASN A 1134 -33.60 -28.50 9.24
N GLY A 1135 -32.93 -28.76 8.12
CA GLY A 1135 -31.77 -27.98 7.72
C GLY A 1135 -31.51 -28.00 6.23
N ASN A 1136 -30.53 -27.20 5.81
CA ASN A 1136 -30.10 -27.15 4.43
C ASN A 1136 -28.58 -26.96 4.35
N LEU A 1137 -28.01 -27.40 3.23
CA LEU A 1137 -26.64 -27.08 2.84
C LEU A 1137 -26.61 -26.56 1.40
N ARG A 1138 -25.68 -25.64 1.16
CA ARG A 1138 -25.45 -25.02 -0.15
C ARG A 1138 -23.96 -25.09 -0.48
N PHE A 1139 -23.59 -25.95 -1.42
CA PHE A 1139 -22.21 -26.23 -1.77
C PHE A 1139 -21.88 -25.79 -3.20
N PRO A 1140 -20.85 -24.95 -3.42
CA PRO A 1140 -20.41 -24.59 -4.77
C PRO A 1140 -19.65 -25.73 -5.46
N LEU A 1141 -20.04 -26.07 -6.69
CA LEU A 1141 -19.25 -26.90 -7.60
C LEU A 1141 -18.49 -26.00 -8.58
N ARG A 1142 -17.35 -26.48 -9.10
CA ARG A 1142 -16.45 -25.73 -9.99
C ARG A 1142 -15.85 -26.62 -11.05
N ASN A 1143 -15.51 -26.00 -12.18
CA ASN A 1143 -14.73 -26.59 -13.28
C ASN A 1143 -15.28 -27.95 -13.73
N LEU A 1144 -16.60 -28.10 -13.73
CA LEU A 1144 -17.23 -29.32 -14.19
C LEU A 1144 -17.05 -29.42 -15.70
N ALA A 1145 -16.61 -30.57 -16.19
CA ALA A 1145 -16.47 -30.81 -17.62
C ALA A 1145 -17.82 -30.68 -18.33
N ALA A 1146 -17.84 -30.37 -19.63
CA ALA A 1146 -19.08 -30.44 -20.38
C ALA A 1146 -19.52 -31.91 -20.54
N GLY A 1147 -20.78 -32.22 -20.22
CA GLY A 1147 -21.28 -33.60 -20.27
C GLY A 1147 -22.36 -33.91 -19.25
N MET A 1148 -22.74 -35.19 -19.19
CA MET A 1148 -23.62 -35.71 -18.15
C MET A 1148 -22.81 -36.00 -16.90
N HIS A 1149 -23.30 -35.54 -15.76
CA HIS A 1149 -22.70 -35.76 -14.45
C HIS A 1149 -23.72 -36.35 -13.48
N THR A 1150 -23.23 -37.10 -12.50
CA THR A 1150 -24.02 -37.63 -11.38
C THR A 1150 -23.37 -37.27 -10.07
N ILE A 1151 -24.15 -36.75 -9.13
CA ILE A 1151 -23.73 -36.60 -7.73
C ILE A 1151 -24.48 -37.60 -6.88
N THR A 1152 -23.74 -38.45 -6.18
CA THR A 1152 -24.25 -39.31 -5.11
C THR A 1152 -23.99 -38.62 -3.77
N PHE A 1153 -25.05 -38.22 -3.09
CA PHE A 1153 -25.02 -37.52 -1.81
C PHE A 1153 -25.39 -38.45 -0.67
N THR A 1154 -24.62 -38.47 0.42
CA THR A 1154 -24.90 -39.24 1.63
C THR A 1154 -24.84 -38.35 2.87
N ALA A 1155 -25.82 -38.51 3.78
CA ALA A 1155 -25.89 -37.86 5.08
C ALA A 1155 -26.40 -38.83 6.15
N TRP A 1156 -26.23 -38.50 7.42
CA TRP A 1156 -26.65 -39.31 8.57
C TRP A 1156 -27.42 -38.45 9.56
N ASP A 1157 -28.38 -39.06 10.26
CA ASP A 1157 -28.94 -38.47 11.46
C ASP A 1157 -27.95 -38.57 12.64
N VAL A 1158 -28.26 -37.90 13.76
CA VAL A 1158 -27.43 -37.95 14.97
C VAL A 1158 -27.31 -39.34 15.62
N TYR A 1159 -28.15 -40.32 15.22
CA TYR A 1159 -28.13 -41.72 15.67
C TYR A 1159 -27.33 -42.65 14.76
N ASN A 1160 -26.81 -42.12 13.64
CA ASN A 1160 -26.06 -42.76 12.57
C ASN A 1160 -26.91 -43.59 11.58
N ASN A 1161 -28.20 -43.27 11.42
CA ASN A 1161 -29.01 -43.81 10.32
C ASN A 1161 -28.70 -43.03 9.01
N PRO A 1162 -28.32 -43.71 7.92
CA PRO A 1162 -27.91 -43.03 6.68
C PRO A 1162 -29.08 -42.73 5.73
N VAL A 1163 -28.91 -41.70 4.91
CA VAL A 1163 -29.67 -41.47 3.68
C VAL A 1163 -28.71 -41.23 2.52
N THR A 1164 -28.97 -41.91 1.39
CA THR A 1164 -28.26 -41.68 0.13
C THR A 1164 -29.25 -41.27 -0.94
N SER A 1165 -28.92 -40.24 -1.72
CA SER A 1165 -29.74 -39.77 -2.85
C SER A 1165 -28.84 -39.35 -4.00
N GLU A 1166 -29.36 -39.40 -5.22
CA GLU A 1166 -28.61 -39.09 -6.43
C GLU A 1166 -29.30 -37.97 -7.22
N ILE A 1167 -28.49 -37.11 -7.83
CA ILE A 1167 -28.94 -36.09 -8.75
C ILE A 1167 -28.09 -36.13 -10.02
N GLN A 1168 -28.75 -36.16 -11.18
CA GLN A 1168 -28.13 -36.10 -12.49
C GLN A 1168 -28.29 -34.72 -13.07
N PHE A 1169 -27.32 -34.29 -13.87
CA PHE A 1169 -27.36 -32.99 -14.52
C PHE A 1169 -26.42 -32.96 -15.73
N ILE A 1170 -26.70 -32.06 -16.69
CA ILE A 1170 -25.92 -31.92 -17.91
C ILE A 1170 -25.23 -30.56 -17.89
N VAL A 1171 -23.91 -30.55 -17.77
CA VAL A 1171 -23.11 -29.34 -17.86
C VAL A 1171 -23.01 -28.92 -19.32
N VAL A 1172 -23.48 -27.72 -19.62
CA VAL A 1172 -23.35 -27.09 -20.93
C VAL A 1172 -22.33 -25.98 -20.82
N GLY A 1173 -21.18 -26.17 -21.46
CA GLY A 1173 -20.03 -25.28 -21.33
C GLY A 1173 -20.29 -23.83 -21.74
N ASP A 1174 -19.38 -22.95 -21.32
CA ASP A 1174 -19.57 -21.50 -21.44
C ASP A 1174 -19.36 -20.94 -22.86
N GLU A 1175 -19.06 -21.80 -23.83
CA GLU A 1175 -18.80 -21.41 -25.21
C GLU A 1175 -20.06 -20.95 -25.99
N SER A 1176 -21.27 -21.36 -25.60
CA SER A 1176 -22.51 -20.95 -26.26
C SER A 1176 -23.65 -20.67 -25.26
N LEU A 1177 -24.61 -19.83 -25.64
CA LEU A 1177 -25.88 -19.69 -24.91
C LEU A 1177 -26.81 -20.81 -25.41
N THR A 1178 -27.32 -21.64 -24.52
CA THR A 1178 -28.19 -22.77 -24.88
C THR A 1178 -29.57 -22.60 -24.28
N LEU A 1179 -30.62 -22.90 -25.06
CA LEU A 1179 -32.01 -22.89 -24.62
C LEU A 1179 -32.61 -24.30 -24.68
N THR A 1180 -33.13 -24.79 -23.56
CA THR A 1180 -33.87 -26.06 -23.46
C THR A 1180 -35.24 -25.84 -22.83
N HIS A 1181 -36.14 -26.82 -22.92
CA HIS A 1181 -37.47 -26.77 -22.31
C HIS A 1181 -38.26 -25.48 -22.61
N VAL A 1182 -38.12 -24.96 -23.83
CA VAL A 1182 -38.86 -23.78 -24.29
C VAL A 1182 -40.32 -24.18 -24.49
N LEU A 1183 -41.22 -23.57 -23.74
CA LEU A 1183 -42.66 -23.83 -23.82
C LEU A 1183 -43.46 -22.61 -23.37
N ASN A 1184 -44.76 -22.65 -23.56
CA ASN A 1184 -45.68 -21.72 -22.92
C ASN A 1184 -46.69 -22.47 -22.05
N TYR A 1185 -47.05 -21.91 -20.89
CA TYR A 1185 -48.00 -22.53 -19.96
C TYR A 1185 -48.93 -21.49 -19.33
N PRO A 1186 -50.25 -21.71 -19.28
CA PRO A 1186 -50.98 -22.83 -19.90
C PRO A 1186 -50.91 -22.79 -21.44
N ASN A 1187 -50.98 -23.95 -22.08
CA ASN A 1187 -51.13 -24.13 -23.54
C ASN A 1187 -51.95 -25.40 -23.81
N PRO A 1188 -53.17 -25.30 -24.38
CA PRO A 1188 -53.81 -24.09 -24.89
C PRO A 1188 -54.27 -23.13 -23.76
N PHE A 1189 -54.43 -21.84 -24.04
CA PHE A 1189 -54.87 -20.83 -23.04
C PHE A 1189 -56.04 -19.97 -23.50
N SER A 1190 -56.77 -19.38 -22.55
CA SER A 1190 -57.93 -18.51 -22.80
C SER A 1190 -57.82 -17.10 -22.20
N THR A 1191 -57.02 -16.92 -21.14
CA THR A 1191 -56.84 -15.65 -20.43
C THR A 1191 -55.42 -15.13 -20.48
N TYR A 1192 -54.42 -15.99 -20.22
CA TYR A 1192 -53.00 -15.64 -20.31
C TYR A 1192 -52.15 -16.90 -20.50
N THR A 1193 -50.92 -16.72 -20.95
CA THR A 1193 -49.86 -17.74 -20.96
C THR A 1193 -48.55 -17.12 -20.52
N GLN A 1194 -47.65 -17.93 -19.97
CA GLN A 1194 -46.28 -17.55 -19.66
C GLN A 1194 -45.30 -18.31 -20.54
N PHE A 1195 -44.26 -17.65 -21.00
CA PHE A 1195 -43.19 -18.29 -21.78
C PHE A 1195 -42.09 -18.75 -20.83
N TRP A 1196 -41.92 -20.06 -20.75
CA TRP A 1196 -40.94 -20.71 -19.90
C TRP A 1196 -39.79 -21.22 -20.76
N PHE A 1197 -38.56 -21.10 -20.25
CA PHE A 1197 -37.39 -21.65 -20.92
C PHE A 1197 -36.26 -21.87 -19.93
N SER A 1198 -35.43 -22.88 -20.18
CA SER A 1198 -34.20 -23.12 -19.43
C SER A 1198 -32.97 -22.63 -20.20
N HIS A 1199 -31.97 -22.09 -19.50
CA HIS A 1199 -30.72 -21.60 -20.07
C HIS A 1199 -29.51 -21.89 -19.18
N ASN A 1200 -28.30 -21.90 -19.76
CA ASN A 1200 -27.04 -22.14 -19.05
C ASN A 1200 -26.35 -20.86 -18.52
N ARG A 1201 -27.12 -19.79 -18.27
CA ARG A 1201 -26.61 -18.45 -17.86
C ARG A 1201 -27.28 -17.92 -16.59
N PRO A 1202 -27.26 -18.65 -15.47
CA PRO A 1202 -27.80 -18.13 -14.21
C PRO A 1202 -26.96 -16.93 -13.74
N TYR A 1203 -27.57 -16.00 -13.02
CA TYR A 1203 -26.96 -14.76 -12.50
C TYR A 1203 -26.43 -13.78 -13.57
N GLU A 1204 -26.74 -14.00 -14.85
CA GLU A 1204 -26.46 -13.06 -15.93
C GLU A 1204 -27.72 -12.32 -16.37
N PRO A 1205 -27.65 -11.00 -16.67
CA PRO A 1205 -28.75 -10.30 -17.32
C PRO A 1205 -28.88 -10.74 -18.78
N LEU A 1206 -30.06 -11.26 -19.11
CA LEU A 1206 -30.41 -11.76 -20.44
C LEU A 1206 -31.47 -10.86 -21.10
N ASP A 1207 -31.16 -10.33 -22.27
CA ASP A 1207 -32.13 -9.66 -23.13
C ASP A 1207 -33.01 -10.74 -23.79
N VAL A 1208 -34.26 -10.85 -23.36
CA VAL A 1208 -35.22 -11.83 -23.86
C VAL A 1208 -36.28 -11.14 -24.73
N GLN A 1209 -36.45 -11.64 -25.94
CA GLN A 1209 -37.50 -11.23 -26.87
C GLN A 1209 -38.41 -12.41 -27.19
N VAL A 1210 -39.73 -12.21 -27.07
CA VAL A 1210 -40.75 -13.14 -27.56
C VAL A 1210 -41.54 -12.45 -28.67
N GLN A 1211 -41.62 -13.08 -29.83
CA GLN A 1211 -42.46 -12.65 -30.94
C GLN A 1211 -43.51 -13.72 -31.24
N VAL A 1212 -44.79 -13.39 -31.17
CA VAL A 1212 -45.87 -14.32 -31.56
C VAL A 1212 -46.33 -13.98 -32.96
N MET A 1213 -46.49 -15.00 -33.81
CA MET A 1213 -46.79 -14.90 -35.23
C MET A 1213 -47.93 -15.84 -35.62
N THR A 1214 -48.72 -15.43 -36.60
CA THR A 1214 -49.65 -16.33 -37.30
C THR A 1214 -48.88 -17.41 -38.06
N ILE A 1215 -49.55 -18.50 -38.46
CA ILE A 1215 -48.97 -19.54 -39.33
C ILE A 1215 -48.41 -19.02 -40.68
N THR A 1216 -48.84 -17.82 -41.10
CA THR A 1216 -48.34 -17.14 -42.32
C THR A 1216 -47.10 -16.28 -42.08
N GLY A 1217 -46.59 -16.22 -40.85
CA GLY A 1217 -45.40 -15.44 -40.48
C GLY A 1217 -45.68 -13.98 -40.08
N LYS A 1218 -46.93 -13.51 -40.12
CA LYS A 1218 -47.29 -12.17 -39.62
C LYS A 1218 -47.15 -12.11 -38.10
N VAL A 1219 -46.25 -11.25 -37.58
CA VAL A 1219 -46.11 -10.93 -36.15
C VAL A 1219 -47.36 -10.21 -35.66
N VAL A 1220 -47.90 -10.68 -34.54
CA VAL A 1220 -49.08 -10.12 -33.87
C VAL A 1220 -48.76 -9.55 -32.50
N TRP A 1221 -47.67 -9.99 -31.86
CA TRP A 1221 -47.26 -9.48 -30.56
C TRP A 1221 -45.76 -9.60 -30.37
N THR A 1222 -45.11 -8.60 -29.79
CA THR A 1222 -43.69 -8.63 -29.41
C THR A 1222 -43.46 -8.10 -27.99
N LYS A 1223 -42.67 -8.84 -27.20
CA LYS A 1223 -42.21 -8.39 -25.89
C LYS A 1223 -40.70 -8.47 -25.80
N ASN A 1224 -40.09 -7.40 -25.31
CA ASN A 1224 -38.69 -7.37 -24.89
C ASN A 1224 -38.62 -7.17 -23.38
N GLN A 1225 -37.79 -7.95 -22.69
CA GLN A 1225 -37.59 -7.86 -21.25
C GLN A 1225 -36.18 -8.34 -20.90
N VAL A 1226 -35.53 -7.64 -19.97
CA VAL A 1226 -34.30 -8.14 -19.34
C VAL A 1226 -34.69 -9.07 -18.20
N VAL A 1227 -34.15 -10.28 -18.21
CA VAL A 1227 -34.40 -11.32 -17.21
C VAL A 1227 -33.07 -11.73 -16.57
N THR A 1228 -33.05 -11.85 -15.24
CA THR A 1228 -31.91 -12.40 -14.49
C THR A 1228 -32.44 -13.46 -13.54
N THR A 1229 -32.07 -14.72 -13.74
CA THR A 1229 -32.53 -15.85 -12.91
C THR A 1229 -31.43 -16.32 -11.96
N GLU A 1230 -31.78 -16.76 -10.76
CA GLU A 1230 -30.83 -17.40 -9.83
C GLU A 1230 -30.49 -18.83 -10.26
N GLY A 1231 -31.49 -19.58 -10.76
CA GLY A 1231 -31.28 -20.88 -11.40
C GLY A 1231 -31.46 -20.85 -12.91
N PHE A 1232 -31.71 -22.02 -13.48
CA PHE A 1232 -31.64 -22.21 -14.93
C PHE A 1232 -32.98 -21.99 -15.63
N LEU A 1233 -34.09 -21.79 -14.92
CA LEU A 1233 -35.43 -21.69 -15.48
C LEU A 1233 -35.99 -20.27 -15.37
N SER A 1234 -36.40 -19.69 -16.49
CA SER A 1234 -37.16 -18.43 -16.53
C SER A 1234 -38.66 -18.68 -16.70
N ARG A 1235 -39.48 -17.88 -16.00
CA ARG A 1235 -40.96 -17.87 -16.09
C ARG A 1235 -41.56 -16.47 -16.17
N GLU A 1236 -40.73 -15.44 -16.37
CA GLU A 1236 -41.12 -14.05 -16.12
C GLU A 1236 -41.95 -13.40 -17.23
N ILE A 1237 -41.92 -13.95 -18.45
CA ILE A 1237 -42.59 -13.34 -19.60
C ILE A 1237 -44.02 -13.83 -19.69
N THR A 1238 -44.97 -12.94 -19.44
CA THR A 1238 -46.41 -13.21 -19.48
C THR A 1238 -47.08 -12.50 -20.66
N TRP A 1239 -48.08 -13.15 -21.26
CA TRP A 1239 -48.90 -12.58 -22.31
C TRP A 1239 -50.39 -12.88 -22.09
N ASP A 1240 -51.24 -11.87 -22.32
CA ASP A 1240 -52.70 -11.91 -22.09
C ASP A 1240 -53.51 -12.21 -23.36
N GLY A 1241 -52.85 -12.61 -24.46
CA GLY A 1241 -53.51 -12.94 -25.72
C GLY A 1241 -54.02 -11.73 -26.51
N LYS A 1242 -53.45 -10.54 -26.29
CA LYS A 1242 -53.70 -9.34 -27.11
C LYS A 1242 -52.56 -9.05 -28.07
N ASP A 1243 -52.85 -8.42 -29.20
CA ASP A 1243 -51.83 -7.90 -30.09
C ASP A 1243 -51.14 -6.65 -29.52
N ASP A 1244 -50.14 -6.13 -30.24
CA ASP A 1244 -49.40 -4.92 -29.84
C ASP A 1244 -50.28 -3.64 -29.79
N PHE A 1245 -51.52 -3.67 -30.31
CA PHE A 1245 -52.49 -2.58 -30.25
C PHE A 1245 -53.51 -2.74 -29.11
N GLY A 1246 -53.46 -3.85 -28.37
CA GLY A 1246 -54.35 -4.14 -27.25
C GLY A 1246 -55.64 -4.86 -27.64
N ASP A 1247 -55.78 -5.32 -28.88
CA ASP A 1247 -56.94 -6.09 -29.34
C ASP A 1247 -56.73 -7.58 -29.11
N ARG A 1248 -57.80 -8.29 -28.72
CA ARG A 1248 -57.74 -9.77 -28.58
C ARG A 1248 -57.58 -10.40 -29.95
N ILE A 1249 -56.57 -11.26 -30.09
CA ILE A 1249 -56.35 -12.01 -31.33
C ILE A 1249 -57.27 -13.24 -31.39
N GLY A 1250 -57.50 -13.72 -32.62
CA GLY A 1250 -58.42 -14.84 -32.87
C GLY A 1250 -57.97 -16.17 -32.24
N LYS A 1251 -58.94 -17.03 -31.97
CA LYS A 1251 -58.70 -18.41 -31.53
C LYS A 1251 -57.96 -19.18 -32.62
N GLY A 1252 -56.97 -19.99 -32.25
CA GLY A 1252 -56.21 -20.77 -33.23
C GLY A 1252 -54.78 -21.07 -32.81
N VAL A 1253 -54.02 -21.65 -33.76
CA VAL A 1253 -52.61 -22.01 -33.58
C VAL A 1253 -51.72 -20.86 -34.06
N TYR A 1254 -50.77 -20.47 -33.22
CA TYR A 1254 -49.74 -19.48 -33.51
C TYR A 1254 -48.35 -20.09 -33.30
N ILE A 1255 -47.34 -19.47 -33.89
CA ILE A 1255 -45.93 -19.82 -33.70
C ILE A 1255 -45.30 -18.66 -32.95
N TYR A 1256 -44.55 -18.93 -31.88
CA TYR A 1256 -43.75 -17.90 -31.23
C TYR A 1256 -42.27 -18.18 -31.41
N LYS A 1257 -41.49 -17.10 -31.50
CA LYS A 1257 -40.03 -17.09 -31.52
C LYS A 1257 -39.54 -16.51 -30.21
N LEU A 1258 -38.78 -17.30 -29.45
CA LEU A 1258 -38.01 -16.87 -28.30
C LEU A 1258 -36.58 -16.56 -28.76
N THR A 1259 -36.08 -15.38 -28.41
CA THR A 1259 -34.70 -14.96 -28.63
C THR A 1259 -34.11 -14.53 -27.31
N VAL A 1260 -32.97 -15.08 -26.92
CA VAL A 1260 -32.28 -14.73 -25.68
C VAL A 1260 -30.85 -14.32 -26.01
N LYS A 1261 -30.37 -13.22 -25.44
CA LYS A 1261 -29.01 -12.71 -25.62
C LYS A 1261 -28.39 -12.36 -24.26
N SER A 1262 -27.17 -12.81 -24.00
CA SER A 1262 -26.41 -12.41 -22.80
C SER A 1262 -25.77 -11.04 -23.02
N ASN A 1263 -25.97 -10.12 -22.07
CA ASN A 1263 -25.41 -8.77 -22.14
C ASN A 1263 -23.92 -8.73 -21.80
N LEU A 1264 -23.40 -9.77 -21.15
CA LEU A 1264 -21.98 -9.88 -20.80
C LEU A 1264 -21.17 -10.47 -21.95
N THR A 1265 -21.68 -11.52 -22.59
CA THR A 1265 -20.92 -12.26 -23.61
C THR A 1265 -21.31 -11.92 -25.05
N ASN A 1266 -22.38 -11.15 -25.25
CA ASN A 1266 -23.04 -10.90 -26.54
C ASN A 1266 -23.51 -12.18 -27.28
N LYS A 1267 -23.46 -13.36 -26.65
CA LYS A 1267 -23.93 -14.62 -27.24
C LYS A 1267 -25.46 -14.68 -27.27
N LYS A 1268 -26.01 -15.32 -28.31
CA LYS A 1268 -27.44 -15.34 -28.62
C LYS A 1268 -27.93 -16.75 -28.93
N ALA A 1269 -29.16 -17.07 -28.54
CA ALA A 1269 -29.85 -18.29 -28.89
C ALA A 1269 -31.31 -18.00 -29.26
N GLU A 1270 -31.88 -18.82 -30.15
CA GLU A 1270 -33.26 -18.67 -30.62
C GLU A 1270 -33.98 -20.03 -30.66
N LYS A 1271 -35.27 -20.04 -30.33
CA LYS A 1271 -36.16 -21.21 -30.44
C LYS A 1271 -37.53 -20.81 -30.96
N TYR A 1272 -38.16 -21.72 -31.70
CA TYR A 1272 -39.51 -21.56 -32.23
C TYR A 1272 -40.40 -22.65 -31.65
N GLU A 1273 -41.59 -22.29 -31.18
CA GLU A 1273 -42.56 -23.21 -30.60
C GLU A 1273 -43.99 -22.84 -30.98
N LYS A 1274 -44.93 -23.76 -30.76
CA LYS A 1274 -46.35 -23.57 -31.09
C LYS A 1274 -47.16 -23.26 -29.84
N LEU A 1275 -48.07 -22.29 -29.95
CA LEU A 1275 -49.06 -21.99 -28.93
C LEU A 1275 -50.48 -22.00 -29.51
N VAL A 1276 -51.46 -22.27 -28.65
CA VAL A 1276 -52.87 -22.39 -29.04
C VAL A 1276 -53.75 -21.52 -28.13
N ILE A 1277 -54.62 -20.74 -28.74
CA ILE A 1277 -55.56 -19.83 -28.07
C ILE A 1277 -56.99 -20.38 -28.21
N LEU A 1278 -57.71 -20.52 -27.09
CA LEU A 1278 -59.04 -21.14 -27.00
C LEU A 1278 -60.23 -20.20 -27.17
#